data_AF-A0A5Q3LC31-F1
#
_entry.id   AF-A0A5Q3LC31-F1
#
_cell.length_a   1.000
_cell.length_b   1.000
_cell.length_c   1.000
_cell.angle_alpha   90.00
_cell.angle_beta   90.00
_cell.angle_gamma   90.00
#
_symmetry.space_group_name_H-M   'P 1'
#
loop_
_entity.id
_entity.type
_entity.pdbx_description
1 polymer ?
#
loop_
_entity_poly.entity_id
_entity_poly.type
_entity_poly.pdbx_seq_one_letter_code
_entity_poly.pdbx_strand_id
1 'polypeptide(L)'
;MDWFSRFSCGDHHQSTKASPSRDTPLDVETLEKRCLLAADPMFIDINLFSASSSPNLITEVNGTAFFSATDEVSGGELWMSNGESGGTLLVKDIVPGLDGSGPQKLINVSGTLFFAADTASSGQELWKTDGTYAGTQLVKDINPGSGSAYLDYFTNVNGTLFFRAVVASYGYEMWRSDGTSAGTQLVKDLRPGTSGSYPRVPINLNGMLLFRANDGTYGYELWTSDGTSAGTSLVADLNPNGNSSPLEVTNVNGTAFFQATNGGSGFELFKSDGTCAGPELVRDINPGSGTSFVRELANINGTLFFRAYQSTYGYELWKSDGTSGGTVLVSDIRTGSASSNIDDLTEVNGTAFFTAVLGTTGRELWMSDGTSMGTVLVKDLFSGAGSSGVTSLTNVNGTLFFTTNDGTYGTEVWKTDGTSMGTVMVKDIRSGALSSVPNSLANVNGTLFFRANDGCYGSELWKSNGYSAGTVLVRDINQGTLDSGADDFTYLKGKTIFTANDGTYGTELWITDGTTIGTQLLKDIRPGSYGSEPGNFVYVNGIVFFTANDGNYGTELWKTNGTYAGTQLVKDIRTGTESSSPSELINLNGTLFFRAFEETYGYELWMSDGTSAGTQLVKDIRVGSNSSSVQKLTNVNGTLLFQANGGSYGAELWMSNGTSAGTQLVKDIRVGSNGSNLNYLINVNGTLFFHANDGTYGFELWKSDGTYAGTQLVKDVVSGSGNFDLSELTNVNGTLFFRGFESTYGFELWKSDGTSAGTQLVKDILTGSGSSIPRYLTNVNGTLFFQANTSTYGRELWKSDGTSAGTQLVKDIRTGSTHADPEYFTNVNGTLFFSANDGTYGVELWMTDGTSIGTQLVEDIRVGSGFALPSSLANVERTLFFKARDGIHGHELWFLCTTEDVPLIVTGTDASEQGTVRVFDATGTEIDSFNPFGTFTGGVRVATGDINGDGILDIVAAAGPGGGPRISVYDSETGELITGSLVDFYAFDPFFTGGTYIAVGDVNDDGFDDIIAAAGPTETAEPHVRVFSGLTGEILTEFYAYSLDFHGGVRVAAGDIDGDGDAEVIVAPGPGGGPHIRVFDGLTGLQMTGAATNFYAYASDITTGFYVAAGDVDNDGLDDIITSPDAGGGPHVKVFSSADASVLQEFYAYDPTFIGGVRVASFDLNADGFADILTVPGSPGGPHTRAFSGVDLSDLANFYSGPSTNFDGLFVAGGISKVPLENAVPASFEFSVKEPDTPEDINPQTTSSKKSWYEDVDEFFQSAEEINKLFSGLGIK
;
A
#
# COMPACT_ATOMS: atom_id res chain seq x y z
N MET A 1 22.06 3.74 -74.56
CA MET A 1 23.39 3.22 -74.16
C MET A 1 24.16 4.37 -73.55
N ASP A 2 24.85 4.09 -72.45
CA ASP A 2 26.08 4.70 -71.93
C ASP A 2 26.21 6.24 -71.73
N TRP A 3 26.36 6.59 -70.44
CA TRP A 3 27.45 7.37 -69.82
C TRP A 3 27.76 8.86 -70.15
N PHE A 4 28.13 9.56 -69.07
CA PHE A 4 28.87 10.85 -68.93
C PHE A 4 28.20 12.24 -69.13
N SER A 5 27.98 12.91 -67.98
CA SER A 5 28.13 14.38 -67.75
C SER A 5 27.06 15.33 -68.33
N ARG A 6 26.84 16.60 -67.89
CA ARG A 6 27.80 17.70 -67.57
C ARG A 6 27.08 19.00 -67.05
N PHE A 7 27.82 19.85 -66.31
CA PHE A 7 27.69 21.34 -66.19
C PHE A 7 26.43 22.03 -65.58
N SER A 8 26.42 23.32 -65.16
CA SER A 8 27.31 24.17 -64.29
C SER A 8 26.92 25.68 -64.33
N CYS A 9 27.37 26.49 -63.35
CA CYS A 9 27.40 27.98 -63.28
C CYS A 9 26.04 28.72 -63.12
N GLY A 10 25.94 29.91 -62.49
CA GLY A 10 26.93 30.88 -61.94
C GLY A 10 26.70 32.29 -62.52
N ASP A 11 26.99 33.46 -61.90
CA ASP A 11 27.68 33.91 -60.66
C ASP A 11 27.19 35.36 -60.32
N HIS A 12 27.47 35.93 -59.12
CA HIS A 12 27.97 37.32 -58.94
C HIS A 12 28.15 37.85 -57.49
N HIS A 13 29.38 38.33 -57.20
CA HIS A 13 29.85 39.52 -56.42
C HIS A 13 28.85 40.48 -55.68
N GLN A 14 29.17 41.21 -54.59
CA GLN A 14 30.46 41.62 -53.97
C GLN A 14 30.34 42.25 -52.54
N SER A 15 31.42 42.18 -51.74
CA SER A 15 31.99 43.26 -50.87
C SER A 15 31.46 43.65 -49.44
N THR A 16 32.22 43.21 -48.41
CA THR A 16 32.84 43.98 -47.28
C THR A 16 32.11 44.44 -45.97
N LYS A 17 32.81 44.13 -44.84
CA LYS A 17 33.00 44.87 -43.54
C LYS A 17 32.13 44.59 -42.27
N ALA A 18 32.61 43.61 -41.50
CA ALA A 18 33.10 43.70 -40.10
C ALA A 18 32.23 44.15 -38.88
N SER A 19 32.16 43.21 -37.91
CA SER A 19 32.07 43.35 -36.44
C SER A 19 30.71 43.68 -35.76
N PRO A 20 30.43 43.12 -34.55
CA PRO A 20 30.93 41.87 -33.95
C PRO A 20 29.80 40.87 -33.62
N SER A 21 30.10 39.57 -33.59
CA SER A 21 29.22 38.60 -32.91
C SER A 21 29.33 38.82 -31.40
N ARG A 22 28.18 38.96 -30.73
CA ARG A 22 28.10 38.64 -29.30
C ARG A 22 28.06 37.11 -29.21
N ASP A 23 28.98 36.55 -28.43
CA ASP A 23 28.75 35.22 -27.86
C ASP A 23 27.65 35.38 -26.81
N THR A 24 26.43 34.96 -27.14
CA THR A 24 25.49 34.46 -26.14
C THR A 24 25.73 32.95 -26.05
N PRO A 25 26.04 32.40 -24.86
CA PRO A 25 25.95 30.96 -24.66
C PRO A 25 24.58 30.44 -25.10
N LEU A 26 24.52 29.17 -25.53
CA LEU A 26 23.27 28.44 -25.37
C LEU A 26 23.07 28.30 -23.87
N ASP A 27 22.09 29.01 -23.32
CA ASP A 27 21.44 28.54 -22.11
C ASP A 27 20.72 27.25 -22.51
N VAL A 28 21.18 26.13 -21.96
CA VAL A 28 20.46 24.86 -22.03
C VAL A 28 19.31 25.01 -21.07
N GLU A 29 18.10 25.16 -21.60
CA GLU A 29 16.87 25.09 -20.81
C GLU A 29 16.88 23.76 -20.05
N THR A 30 16.88 23.85 -18.72
CA THR A 30 16.64 22.70 -17.85
C THR A 30 15.21 22.25 -18.08
N LEU A 31 15.04 21.11 -18.75
CA LEU A 31 13.73 20.48 -18.98
C LEU A 31 12.98 20.34 -17.65
N GLU A 32 11.79 20.92 -17.60
CA GLU A 32 10.92 20.93 -16.42
C GLU A 32 10.37 19.53 -16.11
N LYS A 33 10.02 19.29 -14.84
CA LYS A 33 9.38 18.04 -14.40
C LYS A 33 8.06 17.88 -15.18
N ARG A 34 7.81 16.69 -15.73
CA ARG A 34 6.50 16.27 -16.21
C ARG A 34 6.15 14.93 -15.58
N CYS A 35 5.04 14.89 -14.85
CA CYS A 35 4.18 13.73 -14.91
C CYS A 35 3.41 13.83 -16.24
N LEU A 36 3.23 12.75 -16.98
CA LEU A 36 2.09 12.69 -17.92
C LEU A 36 0.87 12.27 -17.11
N LEU A 37 -0.30 12.81 -17.42
CA LEU A 37 -1.49 12.68 -16.57
C LEU A 37 -2.27 11.36 -16.81
N ALA A 38 -1.97 10.66 -17.89
CA ALA A 38 -2.21 9.23 -17.97
C ALA A 38 -1.41 8.51 -16.87
N ALA A 39 -2.03 7.60 -16.12
CA ALA A 39 -1.40 6.80 -15.05
C ALA A 39 -0.41 5.76 -15.62
N ASP A 40 0.62 6.29 -16.28
CA ASP A 40 1.44 5.75 -17.38
C ASP A 40 2.87 6.35 -17.29
N PRO A 41 3.93 5.66 -17.77
CA PRO A 41 5.63 6.11 -16.96
C PRO A 41 6.52 7.21 -17.68
N MET A 42 7.21 8.10 -16.93
CA MET A 42 7.92 9.36 -17.38
C MET A 42 9.43 9.50 -17.01
N PHE A 43 10.18 10.55 -17.40
CA PHE A 43 11.68 10.52 -17.52
C PHE A 43 12.54 11.41 -16.56
N ILE A 44 13.76 10.97 -16.18
CA ILE A 44 14.91 11.80 -15.70
C ILE A 44 16.29 11.05 -15.77
N ASP A 45 17.28 11.56 -16.53
CA ASP A 45 18.45 10.78 -17.04
C ASP A 45 19.71 10.61 -16.13
N ILE A 46 20.62 9.68 -16.49
CA ILE A 46 21.80 9.27 -15.71
C ILE A 46 22.99 8.61 -16.48
N ASN A 47 22.81 7.68 -17.45
CA ASN A 47 23.87 6.73 -17.87
C ASN A 47 23.71 6.19 -19.31
N LEU A 48 24.57 5.25 -19.78
CA LEU A 48 24.63 4.79 -21.18
C LEU A 48 24.91 3.26 -21.41
N PHE A 49 24.55 2.34 -20.49
CA PHE A 49 25.04 0.94 -20.50
C PHE A 49 24.06 -0.20 -20.92
N SER A 50 22.74 0.01 -20.90
CA SER A 50 21.70 -0.84 -21.52
C SER A 50 21.58 -2.34 -21.12
N ALA A 51 21.37 -2.66 -19.83
CA ALA A 51 21.16 -4.04 -19.31
C ALA A 51 20.73 -4.03 -17.80
N SER A 52 20.02 -5.02 -17.22
CA SER A 52 19.10 -6.05 -17.76
C SER A 52 17.96 -6.46 -16.77
N SER A 53 18.26 -7.29 -15.75
CA SER A 53 17.91 -7.06 -14.31
C SER A 53 16.88 -7.89 -13.53
N SER A 54 17.17 -8.01 -12.22
CA SER A 54 16.38 -8.62 -11.15
C SER A 54 16.75 -8.21 -9.70
N PRO A 55 15.91 -7.39 -9.06
CA PRO A 55 15.67 -7.44 -7.60
C PRO A 55 14.59 -8.44 -7.20
N ASN A 56 14.46 -8.94 -5.97
CA ASN A 56 13.33 -9.82 -5.61
C ASN A 56 12.93 -9.70 -4.14
N LEU A 57 11.65 -9.96 -3.82
CA LEU A 57 11.01 -9.80 -2.50
C LEU A 57 11.21 -8.41 -1.85
N ILE A 58 10.28 -7.98 -0.99
CA ILE A 58 10.39 -6.68 -0.30
C ILE A 58 9.51 -6.55 0.98
N THR A 59 8.98 -5.37 1.39
CA THR A 59 7.71 -5.09 2.17
C THR A 59 7.53 -3.61 2.56
N GLU A 60 6.32 -3.04 2.46
CA GLU A 60 5.74 -1.79 2.98
C GLU A 60 6.54 -0.44 2.92
N VAL A 61 6.22 0.55 3.75
CA VAL A 61 5.95 1.96 3.34
C VAL A 61 7.15 2.94 3.31
N ASN A 62 6.86 4.20 2.96
CA ASN A 62 7.67 5.42 3.08
C ASN A 62 9.02 5.48 2.35
N GLY A 63 9.11 6.22 1.25
CA GLY A 63 8.07 6.41 0.22
C GLY A 63 8.61 5.82 -1.07
N THR A 64 9.19 4.61 -0.94
CA THR A 64 10.47 4.31 -1.60
C THR A 64 10.79 2.82 -1.62
N ALA A 65 11.62 2.42 -2.58
CA ALA A 65 12.17 1.10 -2.73
C ALA A 65 13.72 1.10 -2.79
N PHE A 66 14.30 -0.03 -2.41
CA PHE A 66 15.66 -0.12 -1.88
C PHE A 66 16.46 -1.25 -2.54
N PHE A 67 16.35 -1.36 -3.88
CA PHE A 67 16.28 -2.67 -4.52
C PHE A 67 17.62 -3.41 -4.63
N SER A 68 17.56 -4.66 -4.18
CA SER A 68 18.64 -5.64 -4.18
C SER A 68 19.07 -5.97 -5.60
N ALA A 69 20.36 -5.84 -5.93
CA ALA A 69 20.87 -6.12 -7.27
C ALA A 69 22.38 -5.91 -7.44
N THR A 70 22.95 -6.73 -8.33
CA THR A 70 24.25 -6.56 -8.99
C THR A 70 24.09 -5.54 -10.16
N ASP A 71 25.13 -5.25 -10.94
CA ASP A 71 25.10 -4.87 -12.38
C ASP A 71 26.54 -4.95 -13.00
N GLU A 72 27.30 -3.88 -13.32
CA GLU A 72 28.71 -3.98 -13.84
C GLU A 72 29.87 -3.70 -12.83
N VAL A 73 29.67 -3.09 -11.66
CA VAL A 73 30.76 -2.77 -10.69
C VAL A 73 31.11 -3.91 -9.71
N SER A 74 32.14 -4.68 -10.07
CA SER A 74 33.09 -5.47 -9.26
C SER A 74 32.70 -6.24 -7.96
N GLY A 75 31.49 -6.15 -7.37
CA GLY A 75 31.26 -6.60 -5.99
C GLY A 75 29.84 -6.74 -5.43
N GLY A 76 28.77 -6.58 -6.20
CA GLY A 76 27.39 -6.82 -5.76
C GLY A 76 26.84 -5.73 -4.88
N GLU A 77 27.14 -5.82 -3.59
CA GLU A 77 26.79 -4.82 -2.58
C GLU A 77 25.27 -4.53 -2.53
N LEU A 78 24.84 -3.27 -2.61
CA LEU A 78 23.45 -2.82 -2.35
C LEU A 78 23.05 -1.34 -3.01
N TRP A 79 21.23 -0.49 -4.21
CA TRP A 79 20.68 0.73 -5.01
C TRP A 79 19.32 1.30 -4.51
N MET A 80 18.83 2.44 -5.05
CA MET A 80 17.63 3.18 -4.59
C MET A 80 16.67 3.59 -5.73
N SER A 81 15.36 3.70 -5.42
CA SER A 81 14.48 4.76 -5.96
C SER A 81 13.22 4.99 -5.10
N ASN A 82 12.86 6.25 -4.86
CA ASN A 82 11.58 6.73 -4.30
C ASN A 82 10.49 6.92 -5.37
N GLY A 83 10.61 6.15 -6.46
CA GLY A 83 9.97 6.47 -7.74
C GLY A 83 10.88 7.28 -8.65
N GLU A 84 11.81 8.07 -8.10
CA GLU A 84 12.64 9.03 -8.83
C GLU A 84 14.15 8.68 -8.82
N SER A 85 15.03 9.71 -8.99
CA SER A 85 16.50 9.62 -9.03
C SER A 85 17.19 10.98 -8.75
N GLY A 86 18.13 11.06 -7.78
CA GLY A 86 18.74 12.34 -7.37
C GLY A 86 20.24 12.40 -6.98
N GLY A 87 20.99 11.29 -6.84
CA GLY A 87 22.43 11.35 -6.50
C GLY A 87 23.20 10.01 -6.52
N THR A 88 24.15 9.78 -7.44
CA THR A 88 24.97 8.53 -7.46
C THR A 88 25.98 8.43 -6.32
N LEU A 89 26.37 7.20 -5.99
CA LEU A 89 27.66 6.87 -5.38
C LEU A 89 28.34 5.71 -6.13
N LEU A 90 29.61 5.49 -5.78
CA LEU A 90 30.52 4.44 -6.27
C LEU A 90 31.49 4.12 -5.12
N VAL A 91 31.70 2.85 -4.74
CA VAL A 91 32.24 2.54 -3.39
C VAL A 91 33.24 1.37 -3.27
N LYS A 92 33.23 0.33 -4.14
CA LYS A 92 34.20 -0.81 -4.10
C LYS A 92 34.82 -1.13 -5.47
N ASP A 93 35.99 -1.77 -5.44
CA ASP A 93 36.60 -2.53 -6.53
C ASP A 93 37.43 -3.69 -5.93
N ILE A 94 37.45 -4.87 -6.56
CA ILE A 94 37.85 -6.14 -5.90
C ILE A 94 38.63 -7.11 -6.82
N VAL A 95 37.99 -7.96 -7.63
CA VAL A 95 38.65 -9.04 -8.40
C VAL A 95 38.00 -9.33 -9.77
N PRO A 96 36.68 -9.55 -9.92
CA PRO A 96 35.63 -9.82 -8.91
C PRO A 96 35.61 -11.28 -8.42
N GLY A 97 34.72 -11.58 -7.46
CA GLY A 97 34.41 -12.92 -6.97
C GLY A 97 33.44 -13.71 -7.87
N LEU A 98 33.18 -14.96 -7.45
CA LEU A 98 32.21 -15.88 -8.06
C LEU A 98 31.58 -16.83 -7.02
N ASP A 99 31.61 -16.46 -5.72
CA ASP A 99 31.66 -17.46 -4.63
C ASP A 99 30.37 -17.63 -3.80
N GLY A 100 29.45 -16.66 -3.82
CA GLY A 100 28.12 -16.73 -3.16
C GLY A 100 27.88 -15.67 -2.08
N SER A 101 26.66 -15.12 -2.00
CA SER A 101 26.22 -13.95 -1.21
C SER A 101 24.71 -13.68 -1.43
N GLY A 102 24.16 -12.53 -0.97
CA GLY A 102 22.97 -11.89 -1.54
C GLY A 102 21.94 -11.34 -0.55
N PRO A 103 21.95 -10.04 -0.20
CA PRO A 103 20.21 -9.38 1.03
C PRO A 103 18.78 -9.91 0.80
N GLN A 104 18.10 -10.29 1.90
CA GLN A 104 16.89 -11.14 2.02
C GLN A 104 16.03 -10.86 3.30
N LYS A 105 14.77 -11.33 3.27
CA LYS A 105 13.74 -11.64 4.31
C LYS A 105 13.27 -10.51 5.26
N LEU A 106 12.26 -9.71 4.87
CA LEU A 106 11.76 -8.53 5.62
C LEU A 106 10.21 -8.29 5.52
N ILE A 107 9.59 -7.31 6.23
CA ILE A 107 8.11 -7.20 6.40
C ILE A 107 7.48 -5.84 6.90
N ASN A 108 6.13 -5.75 7.09
CA ASN A 108 5.23 -4.60 7.40
C ASN A 108 5.31 -4.18 8.88
N VAL A 109 5.51 -2.89 9.24
CA VAL A 109 5.86 -2.46 10.64
C VAL A 109 5.93 -0.89 10.95
N SER A 110 6.75 -0.32 11.89
CA SER A 110 7.01 1.16 12.15
C SER A 110 8.44 1.62 12.68
N GLY A 111 9.46 2.03 11.88
CA GLY A 111 10.92 2.06 12.24
C GLY A 111 12.05 2.63 11.29
N THR A 112 12.91 1.78 10.68
CA THR A 112 14.10 2.02 9.76
C THR A 112 14.52 0.85 8.80
N LEU A 113 15.54 -0.02 8.98
CA LEU A 113 15.82 -1.24 8.09
C LEU A 113 16.81 -2.29 8.73
N PHE A 114 16.80 -3.63 8.49
CA PHE A 114 17.87 -4.67 8.78
C PHE A 114 17.69 -5.89 7.80
N PHE A 115 18.69 -6.58 7.18
CA PHE A 115 18.52 -7.37 5.89
C PHE A 115 19.55 -8.52 5.49
N ALA A 116 19.17 -9.76 5.05
CA ALA A 116 19.98 -11.03 5.18
C ALA A 116 20.70 -11.71 3.95
N ALA A 117 21.96 -12.23 3.97
CA ALA A 117 22.78 -12.57 2.76
C ALA A 117 23.46 -13.97 2.51
N ASP A 118 23.15 -15.08 3.20
CA ASP A 118 24.17 -16.13 3.47
C ASP A 118 25.04 -16.62 2.29
N THR A 119 26.35 -16.48 2.47
CA THR A 119 27.27 -17.62 2.30
C THR A 119 28.37 -17.54 3.36
N ALA A 120 28.51 -18.59 4.18
CA ALA A 120 29.37 -18.64 5.37
C ALA A 120 30.86 -18.26 5.14
N SER A 121 31.36 -17.18 5.76
CA SER A 121 32.81 -16.85 5.78
C SER A 121 33.27 -15.97 6.94
N SER A 122 32.46 -15.00 7.34
CA SER A 122 32.28 -14.62 8.74
C SER A 122 30.92 -15.17 9.20
N GLY A 123 30.37 -14.67 10.30
CA GLY A 123 28.94 -14.81 10.56
C GLY A 123 28.22 -13.72 9.78
N GLN A 124 27.34 -12.98 10.44
CA GLN A 124 25.99 -12.96 9.92
C GLN A 124 25.29 -11.61 10.06
N GLU A 125 25.97 -10.45 10.20
CA GLU A 125 25.34 -9.15 10.53
C GLU A 125 26.44 -8.06 10.74
N LEU A 126 26.46 -6.71 10.66
CA LEU A 126 25.74 -5.50 10.17
C LEU A 126 24.92 -5.68 8.88
N TRP A 127 24.04 -4.76 8.42
CA TRP A 127 23.98 -3.28 8.53
C TRP A 127 22.57 -2.67 8.60
N LYS A 128 22.50 -1.30 8.66
CA LYS A 128 21.40 -0.46 8.10
C LYS A 128 21.74 1.03 7.99
N THR A 129 21.03 1.75 7.10
CA THR A 129 21.12 3.21 6.96
C THR A 129 19.80 3.97 6.73
N ASP A 130 19.30 4.73 7.73
CA ASP A 130 18.48 5.93 7.47
C ASP A 130 19.36 7.15 7.13
N GLY A 131 19.58 7.40 5.83
CA GLY A 131 19.97 8.71 5.31
C GLY A 131 21.15 8.75 4.34
N THR A 132 22.27 8.07 4.61
CA THR A 132 23.59 8.49 4.10
C THR A 132 24.68 7.41 3.99
N TYR A 133 24.42 6.15 4.36
CA TYR A 133 25.44 5.15 4.71
C TYR A 133 26.38 5.55 5.89
N ALA A 134 26.71 6.82 6.20
CA ALA A 134 27.65 7.31 7.24
C ALA A 134 27.28 7.38 8.81
N GLY A 135 26.78 6.33 9.52
CA GLY A 135 26.18 6.46 10.89
C GLY A 135 25.59 5.30 11.79
N THR A 136 25.89 3.96 11.72
CA THR A 136 25.47 2.72 12.48
C THR A 136 26.68 1.88 13.00
N GLN A 137 26.96 1.77 14.32
CA GLN A 137 28.33 1.50 14.85
C GLN A 137 28.79 0.03 15.02
N LEU A 138 30.09 -0.17 15.30
CA LEU A 138 30.72 -1.48 15.60
C LEU A 138 30.78 -1.86 17.11
N VAL A 139 30.45 -3.12 17.50
CA VAL A 139 30.38 -3.62 18.91
C VAL A 139 30.68 -5.14 19.14
N LYS A 140 29.81 -6.00 19.75
CA LYS A 140 30.15 -7.35 20.30
C LYS A 140 28.97 -8.31 20.71
N ASP A 141 29.00 -9.66 20.60
CA ASP A 141 29.06 -10.61 19.43
C ASP A 141 28.70 -12.14 19.84
N ILE A 142 28.24 -13.09 18.97
CA ILE A 142 27.51 -14.43 19.17
C ILE A 142 27.86 -15.85 18.51
N ASN A 143 27.62 -16.19 17.21
CA ASN A 143 28.01 -17.42 16.44
C ASN A 143 29.33 -17.24 15.66
N PRO A 144 30.39 -18.05 15.91
CA PRO A 144 31.74 -17.50 15.98
C PRO A 144 32.57 -17.76 14.73
N GLY A 145 33.30 -16.73 14.29
CA GLY A 145 34.05 -16.82 13.05
C GLY A 145 33.10 -16.94 11.87
N SER A 146 33.39 -17.89 10.98
CA SER A 146 32.68 -18.17 9.74
C SER A 146 31.37 -18.97 9.89
N GLY A 147 30.76 -18.95 11.09
CA GLY A 147 29.63 -19.83 11.44
C GLY A 147 28.28 -19.20 11.13
N SER A 148 27.52 -19.81 10.24
CA SER A 148 26.32 -19.21 9.64
C SER A 148 24.99 -19.84 10.12
N ALA A 149 23.89 -19.54 9.43
CA ALA A 149 22.61 -19.39 10.09
C ALA A 149 21.35 -19.90 9.33
N TYR A 150 20.96 -19.23 8.24
CA TYR A 150 19.69 -19.36 7.49
C TYR A 150 18.47 -18.78 8.22
N LEU A 151 18.23 -17.48 7.97
CA LEU A 151 17.37 -16.62 8.79
C LEU A 151 15.86 -16.82 8.56
N ASP A 152 15.29 -17.88 9.12
CA ASP A 152 13.84 -18.15 9.11
C ASP A 152 12.97 -17.40 10.15
N TYR A 153 11.84 -16.85 9.68
CA TYR A 153 10.56 -16.52 10.39
C TYR A 153 10.27 -15.05 10.84
N PHE A 154 9.96 -14.11 9.90
CA PHE A 154 9.65 -12.66 10.11
C PHE A 154 8.21 -12.21 9.65
N THR A 155 7.58 -11.14 10.21
CA THR A 155 6.18 -10.63 9.92
C THR A 155 5.71 -9.26 10.56
N ASN A 156 4.43 -8.89 10.39
CA ASN A 156 3.60 -7.63 10.48
C ASN A 156 3.59 -6.68 11.76
N VAL A 157 3.09 -5.41 11.66
CA VAL A 157 2.79 -4.19 12.53
C VAL A 157 3.79 -3.30 13.35
N ASN A 158 4.42 -3.69 14.47
CA ASN A 158 5.53 -3.03 15.23
C ASN A 158 5.96 -3.76 16.55
N GLY A 159 7.27 -3.93 16.81
CA GLY A 159 7.86 -4.11 18.17
C GLY A 159 9.12 -5.01 18.40
N THR A 160 9.04 -6.35 18.49
CA THR A 160 10.14 -7.23 19.00
C THR A 160 11.29 -7.60 18.02
N LEU A 161 12.22 -8.50 18.40
CA LEU A 161 13.53 -8.64 17.72
C LEU A 161 14.49 -9.83 18.07
N PHE A 162 14.76 -10.74 17.14
CA PHE A 162 15.55 -11.98 17.22
C PHE A 162 15.81 -12.56 15.78
N PHE A 163 16.66 -13.57 15.46
CA PHE A 163 17.07 -13.86 14.03
C PHE A 163 17.65 -15.29 13.80
N ARG A 164 17.29 -16.11 12.80
CA ARG A 164 17.60 -17.59 12.84
C ARG A 164 18.97 -18.10 12.42
N ALA A 165 19.67 -18.75 13.35
CA ALA A 165 20.80 -19.63 13.07
C ALA A 165 20.69 -21.05 13.67
N VAL A 166 21.67 -21.88 13.32
CA VAL A 166 21.97 -23.16 14.00
C VAL A 166 23.13 -22.97 15.00
N VAL A 167 23.09 -23.70 16.12
CA VAL A 167 24.00 -23.47 17.26
C VAL A 167 25.00 -24.60 17.47
N ALA A 168 26.16 -24.25 18.03
CA ALA A 168 27.23 -25.19 18.32
C ALA A 168 26.96 -26.04 19.57
N SER A 169 27.05 -25.43 20.75
CA SER A 169 26.88 -26.12 22.03
C SER A 169 25.42 -26.38 22.39
N TYR A 170 24.48 -25.85 21.61
CA TYR A 170 23.04 -25.79 21.91
C TYR A 170 22.21 -26.28 20.68
N GLY A 171 21.06 -25.67 20.34
CA GLY A 171 20.16 -26.06 19.25
C GLY A 171 19.85 -25.02 18.14
N TYR A 172 18.64 -24.42 18.19
CA TYR A 172 18.07 -23.33 17.36
C TYR A 172 17.22 -22.39 18.28
N GLU A 173 17.89 -21.53 19.05
CA GLU A 173 17.54 -21.10 20.49
C GLU A 173 17.74 -19.54 20.15
N MET A 174 16.71 -18.66 20.02
CA MET A 174 16.84 -17.19 19.72
C MET A 174 17.57 -16.35 20.79
N TRP A 175 18.15 -15.23 20.32
CA TRP A 175 19.02 -14.20 20.94
C TRP A 175 18.63 -12.82 20.33
N ARG A 176 18.93 -11.74 21.04
CA ARG A 176 18.24 -10.35 21.18
C ARG A 176 19.11 -9.56 20.05
N SER A 177 18.77 -8.38 19.51
CA SER A 177 19.77 -7.32 19.16
C SER A 177 19.42 -5.96 19.79
N ASP A 178 20.41 -5.25 20.33
CA ASP A 178 20.21 -4.24 21.40
C ASP A 178 21.52 -3.53 21.79
N GLY A 179 21.44 -2.47 22.58
CA GLY A 179 22.48 -2.16 23.56
C GLY A 179 22.56 -0.72 24.07
N THR A 180 23.10 -0.58 25.28
CA THR A 180 23.73 0.66 25.82
C THR A 180 24.84 0.37 26.85
N SER A 181 25.07 -0.89 27.26
CA SER A 181 26.19 -1.35 28.12
C SER A 181 26.38 -2.87 28.10
N ALA A 182 25.33 -3.65 28.42
CA ALA A 182 25.30 -5.11 28.29
C ALA A 182 23.84 -5.63 28.26
N GLY A 183 23.50 -6.55 27.36
CA GLY A 183 22.11 -6.90 27.06
C GLY A 183 21.57 -8.14 27.79
N THR A 184 20.87 -8.98 27.02
CA THR A 184 20.71 -10.44 27.23
C THR A 184 20.25 -10.80 28.64
N GLN A 185 20.77 -11.86 29.29
CA GLN A 185 20.43 -12.28 30.67
C GLN A 185 18.99 -12.83 30.87
N LEU A 186 18.64 -13.15 32.13
CA LEU A 186 17.90 -14.33 32.66
C LEU A 186 16.56 -14.82 32.03
N VAL A 187 16.49 -16.12 31.71
CA VAL A 187 15.86 -16.70 30.49
C VAL A 187 15.07 -18.06 30.75
N LYS A 188 15.09 -19.13 29.88
CA LYS A 188 14.95 -20.63 30.15
C LYS A 188 15.21 -21.63 28.96
N ASP A 189 15.94 -22.75 29.17
CA ASP A 189 16.46 -23.73 28.17
C ASP A 189 15.46 -24.83 28.11
N LEU A 190 15.17 -25.18 26.87
CA LEU A 190 13.92 -25.74 26.45
C LEU A 190 14.08 -26.70 25.29
N ARG A 191 15.32 -27.08 25.01
CA ARG A 191 15.66 -28.48 25.13
C ARG A 191 17.09 -28.64 25.69
N PRO A 192 17.24 -28.65 27.03
CA PRO A 192 18.51 -28.62 27.76
C PRO A 192 19.75 -29.19 27.07
N GLY A 193 20.65 -28.28 26.65
CA GLY A 193 21.96 -28.58 26.04
C GLY A 193 21.98 -28.56 24.50
N THR A 194 22.81 -29.41 23.87
CA THR A 194 23.11 -29.41 22.41
C THR A 194 21.95 -29.83 21.50
N SER A 195 20.69 -29.74 21.94
CA SER A 195 19.52 -30.24 21.22
C SER A 195 18.59 -29.09 20.87
N GLY A 196 18.15 -29.01 19.62
CA GLY A 196 17.11 -28.08 19.22
C GLY A 196 15.72 -28.48 19.75
N SER A 197 15.02 -27.47 20.23
CA SER A 197 13.57 -27.40 20.39
C SER A 197 12.80 -27.19 19.07
N TYR A 198 13.48 -26.73 18.01
CA TYR A 198 12.95 -26.51 16.66
C TYR A 198 11.72 -25.58 16.60
N PRO A 199 11.90 -24.27 16.95
CA PRO A 199 10.90 -23.22 16.75
C PRO A 199 10.32 -23.25 15.34
N ARG A 200 8.99 -23.12 15.22
CA ARG A 200 8.30 -22.86 13.95
C ARG A 200 7.02 -22.05 14.16
N VAL A 201 6.50 -21.62 13.01
CA VAL A 201 5.22 -20.93 12.80
C VAL A 201 5.16 -19.59 13.55
N PRO A 202 5.88 -18.56 13.08
CA PRO A 202 5.87 -17.17 13.61
C PRO A 202 4.48 -16.49 13.63
N ILE A 203 4.40 -15.23 14.11
CA ILE A 203 4.07 -14.04 13.29
C ILE A 203 3.56 -12.77 14.06
N ASN A 204 2.32 -12.55 14.58
CA ASN A 204 1.92 -11.20 15.07
C ASN A 204 0.74 -11.05 16.12
N LEU A 205 0.76 -11.71 17.29
CA LEU A 205 -0.39 -11.83 18.21
C LEU A 205 -0.34 -11.07 19.54
N ASN A 206 -1.36 -10.29 19.87
CA ASN A 206 -1.68 -9.69 21.17
C ASN A 206 -0.58 -8.86 21.86
N GLY A 207 0.65 -8.94 21.41
CA GLY A 207 1.84 -8.45 22.08
C GLY A 207 2.79 -9.58 22.49
N MET A 208 2.37 -10.85 22.44
CA MET A 208 3.02 -11.95 23.15
C MET A 208 3.25 -13.27 22.38
N LEU A 209 4.50 -13.66 22.21
CA LEU A 209 4.99 -14.70 23.11
C LEU A 209 5.05 -16.17 22.65
N LEU A 210 4.49 -16.62 21.49
CA LEU A 210 3.57 -17.81 21.29
C LEU A 210 3.89 -19.16 20.45
N PHE A 211 4.89 -19.36 19.54
CA PHE A 211 5.54 -20.54 18.76
C PHE A 211 5.29 -22.05 19.03
N ARG A 212 5.42 -22.89 17.98
CA ARG A 212 5.54 -24.38 18.04
C ARG A 212 6.95 -24.78 18.47
N ALA A 213 7.11 -25.71 19.42
CA ALA A 213 8.39 -26.41 19.63
C ALA A 213 8.31 -27.64 20.56
N ASN A 214 9.47 -28.27 20.84
CA ASN A 214 9.60 -29.57 21.52
C ASN A 214 10.54 -29.56 22.74
N ASP A 215 10.02 -29.82 23.94
CA ASP A 215 10.82 -29.75 25.18
C ASP A 215 11.64 -30.99 25.51
N GLY A 216 11.71 -31.96 24.59
CA GLY A 216 12.47 -33.20 24.72
C GLY A 216 11.98 -34.17 25.80
N THR A 217 10.94 -33.82 26.58
CA THR A 217 10.38 -34.65 27.66
C THR A 217 9.14 -35.40 27.19
N TYR A 218 8.31 -34.74 26.39
CA TYR A 218 7.08 -35.29 25.80
C TYR A 218 7.22 -35.43 24.29
N GLY A 219 7.40 -34.29 23.61
CA GLY A 219 7.38 -34.15 22.16
C GLY A 219 7.17 -32.68 21.78
N TYR A 220 6.58 -32.41 20.61
CA TYR A 220 6.29 -31.06 20.08
C TYR A 220 5.09 -30.39 20.76
N GLU A 221 5.10 -30.31 22.09
CA GLU A 221 3.97 -29.82 22.91
C GLU A 221 4.13 -28.33 23.30
N LEU A 222 3.85 -27.90 24.55
CA LEU A 222 3.45 -26.52 24.89
C LEU A 222 4.05 -25.98 26.24
N TRP A 223 4.55 -24.72 26.29
CA TRP A 223 5.68 -24.27 27.15
C TRP A 223 5.77 -22.74 27.53
N THR A 224 6.68 -22.11 28.34
CA THR A 224 6.45 -20.71 28.91
C THR A 224 7.57 -19.66 29.20
N SER A 225 7.50 -18.46 28.56
CA SER A 225 8.04 -17.16 29.03
C SER A 225 7.55 -15.94 28.21
N ASP A 226 7.59 -14.70 28.73
CA ASP A 226 7.50 -13.50 27.85
C ASP A 226 8.14 -12.15 28.26
N GLY A 227 8.54 -11.93 29.51
CA GLY A 227 9.29 -10.72 29.88
C GLY A 227 10.78 -10.97 30.17
N THR A 228 11.07 -11.96 31.02
CA THR A 228 12.35 -12.49 31.53
C THR A 228 12.04 -13.76 32.36
N SER A 229 12.97 -14.38 33.09
CA SER A 229 12.71 -15.39 34.17
C SER A 229 12.31 -14.75 35.53
N ALA A 230 11.65 -15.35 36.53
CA ALA A 230 11.13 -16.72 36.75
C ALA A 230 10.00 -16.77 37.85
N GLY A 231 8.82 -17.41 37.63
CA GLY A 231 7.77 -17.65 38.67
C GLY A 231 6.37 -18.17 38.21
N THR A 232 6.10 -19.50 38.25
CA THR A 232 4.95 -20.17 37.58
C THR A 232 4.29 -21.30 38.42
N SER A 233 3.11 -21.79 37.99
CA SER A 233 2.37 -23.00 38.48
C SER A 233 1.47 -23.54 37.35
N LEU A 234 0.75 -24.67 37.48
CA LEU A 234 0.14 -25.37 36.32
C LEU A 234 -1.09 -26.27 36.64
N VAL A 235 -1.93 -26.57 35.64
CA VAL A 235 -3.23 -27.30 35.75
C VAL A 235 -3.67 -28.26 34.61
N ALA A 236 -3.70 -27.94 33.30
CA ALA A 236 -4.53 -28.70 32.32
C ALA A 236 -4.32 -28.50 30.78
N ASP A 237 -4.16 -29.58 29.97
CA ASP A 237 -4.23 -29.55 28.48
C ASP A 237 -4.96 -30.76 27.75
N LEU A 238 -4.33 -31.83 27.23
CA LEU A 238 -4.97 -32.81 26.29
C LEU A 238 -4.82 -34.31 26.60
N ASN A 239 -4.96 -35.18 25.59
CA ASN A 239 -4.85 -36.63 25.64
C ASN A 239 -3.38 -37.14 25.54
N PRO A 240 -2.66 -37.27 26.66
CA PRO A 240 -0.45 -37.36 26.75
C PRO A 240 0.20 -38.45 25.93
N ASN A 241 -0.35 -38.71 24.76
CA ASN A 241 -0.06 -39.94 24.03
C ASN A 241 0.87 -39.75 22.82
N GLY A 242 1.22 -38.51 22.47
CA GLY A 242 2.16 -38.18 21.39
C GLY A 242 2.07 -36.72 20.97
N ASN A 243 2.81 -36.35 19.91
CA ASN A 243 2.87 -34.98 19.41
C ASN A 243 1.51 -34.47 18.91
N SER A 244 1.11 -33.29 19.37
CA SER A 244 0.08 -32.47 18.71
C SER A 244 0.46 -32.10 17.28
N SER A 245 1.67 -31.54 17.13
CA SER A 245 2.27 -31.07 15.86
C SER A 245 1.60 -29.87 15.16
N PRO A 246 1.39 -28.73 15.86
CA PRO A 246 0.94 -27.45 15.27
C PRO A 246 1.64 -27.02 13.98
N LEU A 247 0.91 -26.88 12.89
CA LEU A 247 1.42 -26.30 11.63
C LEU A 247 0.38 -25.35 11.05
N GLU A 248 0.81 -24.56 10.06
CA GLU A 248 -0.05 -23.66 9.28
C GLU A 248 -0.70 -22.58 10.12
N VAL A 249 -0.05 -21.40 10.20
CA VAL A 249 -0.32 -20.38 11.20
C VAL A 249 0.16 -18.98 10.75
N THR A 250 -0.71 -18.01 10.40
CA THR A 250 -0.35 -16.58 10.45
C THR A 250 -1.36 -15.60 11.11
N ASN A 251 -2.01 -14.64 10.44
CA ASN A 251 -2.44 -13.31 10.95
C ASN A 251 -3.87 -13.14 11.57
N VAL A 252 -4.29 -13.70 12.72
CA VAL A 252 -5.65 -13.37 13.27
C VAL A 252 -5.85 -13.33 14.80
N ASN A 253 -6.98 -12.76 15.19
CA ASN A 253 -7.77 -12.91 16.42
C ASN A 253 -7.10 -12.83 17.80
N GLY A 254 -5.82 -12.53 17.94
CA GLY A 254 -5.20 -12.20 19.25
C GLY A 254 -5.15 -13.32 20.31
N THR A 255 -5.96 -14.37 20.24
CA THR A 255 -5.57 -15.72 20.67
C THR A 255 -5.50 -16.64 19.44
N ALA A 256 -5.14 -17.91 19.64
CA ALA A 256 -4.16 -18.52 18.76
C ALA A 256 -4.44 -19.99 18.42
N PHE A 257 -4.20 -20.41 17.16
CA PHE A 257 -4.77 -21.55 16.38
C PHE A 257 -3.79 -22.28 15.37
N PHE A 258 -3.95 -23.58 15.00
CA PHE A 258 -3.05 -24.44 14.15
C PHE A 258 -3.57 -25.85 13.66
N GLN A 259 -3.10 -26.39 12.53
CA GLN A 259 -3.19 -27.86 12.25
C GLN A 259 -2.54 -28.70 13.36
N ALA A 260 -3.24 -29.68 13.95
CA ALA A 260 -2.62 -30.72 14.81
C ALA A 260 -3.55 -31.94 15.00
N THR A 261 -3.14 -32.91 15.82
CA THR A 261 -3.98 -34.05 16.27
C THR A 261 -4.03 -34.19 17.81
N ASN A 262 -5.18 -34.54 18.40
CA ASN A 262 -5.26 -34.98 19.81
C ASN A 262 -5.04 -36.50 19.98
N GLY A 263 -4.53 -37.19 18.94
CA GLY A 263 -4.26 -38.63 18.94
C GLY A 263 -5.48 -39.54 18.72
N GLY A 264 -6.66 -38.96 18.45
CA GLY A 264 -7.89 -39.69 18.09
C GLY A 264 -8.25 -39.55 16.62
N SER A 265 -9.24 -38.70 16.35
CA SER A 265 -9.87 -38.43 15.05
C SER A 265 -9.02 -37.56 14.08
N GLY A 266 -7.75 -37.91 13.85
CA GLY A 266 -6.94 -37.35 12.74
C GLY A 266 -6.13 -36.08 13.03
N PHE A 267 -5.40 -35.58 12.02
CA PHE A 267 -4.90 -34.18 11.98
C PHE A 267 -6.03 -33.26 11.53
N GLU A 268 -7.00 -33.16 12.44
CA GLU A 268 -8.25 -32.42 12.37
C GLU A 268 -8.43 -31.78 13.77
N LEU A 269 -9.16 -30.66 13.84
CA LEU A 269 -8.50 -29.43 14.21
C LEU A 269 -9.08 -28.69 15.43
N PHE A 270 -8.49 -29.00 16.58
CA PHE A 270 -8.10 -28.07 17.65
C PHE A 270 -8.94 -26.79 17.79
N LYS A 271 -9.63 -26.51 18.92
CA LYS A 271 -9.85 -25.11 19.37
C LYS A 271 -10.03 -24.80 20.88
N SER A 272 -9.01 -24.23 21.59
CA SER A 272 -8.90 -23.72 23.00
C SER A 272 -8.05 -22.42 23.12
N ASP A 273 -7.85 -21.84 24.33
CA ASP A 273 -7.59 -20.39 24.57
C ASP A 273 -6.20 -19.75 24.50
N GLY A 274 -5.49 -19.77 25.62
CA GLY A 274 -4.78 -18.59 26.14
C GLY A 274 -5.01 -18.39 27.65
N THR A 275 -5.85 -19.22 28.25
CA THR A 275 -5.65 -19.75 29.59
C THR A 275 -5.92 -21.27 29.55
N CYS A 276 -5.64 -22.00 30.61
CA CYS A 276 -5.17 -23.38 30.49
C CYS A 276 -6.21 -24.51 30.40
N ALA A 277 -7.04 -24.58 29.32
CA ALA A 277 -7.80 -25.74 28.77
C ALA A 277 -9.19 -25.35 28.21
N GLY A 278 -9.86 -26.21 27.43
CA GLY A 278 -11.26 -26.01 26.95
C GLY A 278 -11.45 -26.06 25.42
N PRO A 279 -11.46 -27.25 24.77
CA PRO A 279 -11.12 -27.34 23.33
C PRO A 279 -12.13 -28.08 22.39
N GLU A 280 -12.86 -27.43 21.45
CA GLU A 280 -14.20 -28.00 21.15
C GLU A 280 -15.19 -27.73 19.95
N LEU A 281 -15.55 -28.80 19.20
CA LEU A 281 -16.77 -29.17 18.40
C LEU A 281 -18.15 -28.67 18.82
N VAL A 282 -19.12 -28.41 17.92
CA VAL A 282 -19.27 -28.34 16.43
C VAL A 282 -19.70 -29.55 15.53
N ARG A 283 -19.19 -29.82 14.30
CA ARG A 283 -19.62 -30.88 13.34
C ARG A 283 -18.68 -31.35 12.18
N ASP A 284 -18.39 -32.67 12.14
CA ASP A 284 -18.07 -33.62 11.02
C ASP A 284 -17.18 -33.27 9.74
N ILE A 285 -15.84 -33.23 9.83
CA ILE A 285 -14.88 -33.16 8.67
C ILE A 285 -14.73 -34.49 7.91
N ASN A 286 -13.67 -35.24 8.22
CA ASN A 286 -13.27 -36.51 7.64
C ASN A 286 -13.43 -37.50 8.80
N PRO A 287 -14.68 -37.69 9.27
CA PRO A 287 -15.02 -38.10 10.62
C PRO A 287 -14.34 -39.40 11.08
N GLY A 288 -14.06 -39.46 12.39
CA GLY A 288 -13.21 -40.49 12.98
C GLY A 288 -11.74 -40.24 12.67
N SER A 289 -10.90 -41.28 12.66
CA SER A 289 -9.44 -41.16 12.46
C SER A 289 -9.04 -40.88 11.00
N GLY A 290 -9.77 -40.00 10.31
CA GLY A 290 -9.38 -39.45 9.02
C GLY A 290 -8.14 -38.56 9.15
N THR A 291 -7.85 -37.80 8.11
CA THR A 291 -7.04 -36.58 8.22
C THR A 291 -7.45 -35.67 7.08
N SER A 292 -7.59 -34.39 7.37
CA SER A 292 -7.98 -33.38 6.39
C SER A 292 -6.81 -32.68 5.72
N PHE A 293 -5.60 -32.74 6.27
CA PHE A 293 -4.42 -32.09 5.68
C PHE A 293 -4.59 -30.57 5.46
N VAL A 294 -5.23 -29.92 6.43
CA VAL A 294 -5.03 -28.53 6.86
C VAL A 294 -3.72 -27.92 6.33
N ARG A 295 -3.82 -26.93 5.43
CA ARG A 295 -2.69 -26.23 4.78
C ARG A 295 -3.05 -24.81 4.38
N GLU A 296 -2.06 -24.00 4.04
CA GLU A 296 -2.16 -22.73 3.33
C GLU A 296 -2.70 -21.52 4.11
N LEU A 297 -1.79 -20.55 4.28
CA LEU A 297 -2.03 -19.21 4.85
C LEU A 297 -0.83 -18.25 4.75
N ALA A 298 -1.12 -16.97 4.53
CA ALA A 298 -0.87 -16.04 5.61
C ALA A 298 -2.14 -15.29 6.03
N ASN A 299 -2.73 -14.46 5.16
CA ASN A 299 -3.66 -13.41 5.57
C ASN A 299 -5.04 -13.50 4.87
N ILE A 300 -6.12 -13.54 5.66
CA ILE A 300 -7.55 -13.54 5.31
C ILE A 300 -8.39 -12.93 6.43
N ASN A 301 -8.81 -11.73 6.13
CA ASN A 301 -9.79 -10.91 6.80
C ASN A 301 -10.94 -11.70 7.44
N GLY A 302 -11.23 -11.34 8.68
CA GLY A 302 -12.28 -11.92 9.48
C GLY A 302 -11.74 -12.98 10.40
N THR A 303 -11.96 -14.26 10.09
CA THR A 303 -11.35 -15.33 10.87
C THR A 303 -10.42 -16.26 10.11
N LEU A 304 -10.90 -17.38 9.56
CA LEU A 304 -10.13 -18.63 9.54
C LEU A 304 -10.34 -19.50 8.28
N PHE A 305 -9.29 -19.95 7.60
CA PHE A 305 -9.42 -20.37 6.19
C PHE A 305 -8.29 -21.26 5.53
N PHE A 306 -8.52 -22.51 5.07
CA PHE A 306 -7.41 -23.36 4.51
C PHE A 306 -7.57 -24.23 3.22
N ARG A 307 -6.53 -25.01 2.88
CA ARG A 307 -6.54 -26.23 2.05
C ARG A 307 -6.90 -27.42 2.92
N ALA A 308 -7.80 -28.29 2.45
CA ALA A 308 -7.95 -29.63 3.05
C ALA A 308 -8.70 -30.66 2.18
N TYR A 309 -8.79 -31.88 2.71
CA TYR A 309 -9.14 -33.15 2.06
C TYR A 309 -10.29 -33.90 2.72
N GLN A 310 -11.24 -34.38 1.92
CA GLN A 310 -12.24 -35.35 2.37
C GLN A 310 -12.49 -36.44 1.34
N SER A 311 -12.83 -37.62 1.85
CA SER A 311 -13.13 -38.83 1.06
C SER A 311 -14.17 -38.65 -0.05
N THR A 312 -15.15 -37.76 0.14
CA THR A 312 -16.26 -37.54 -0.79
C THR A 312 -15.89 -36.66 -1.97
N TYR A 313 -15.04 -35.65 -1.75
CA TYR A 313 -14.93 -34.52 -2.66
C TYR A 313 -13.48 -33.95 -2.83
N GLY A 314 -12.43 -34.61 -2.30
CA GLY A 314 -11.02 -34.31 -2.63
C GLY A 314 -10.30 -33.25 -1.79
N TYR A 315 -9.05 -32.90 -2.18
CA TYR A 315 -8.28 -31.75 -1.65
C TYR A 315 -8.73 -30.46 -2.35
N GLU A 316 -9.41 -29.59 -1.61
CA GLU A 316 -10.22 -28.47 -2.09
C GLU A 316 -10.20 -27.31 -1.06
N LEU A 317 -11.08 -26.30 -1.21
CA LEU A 317 -10.93 -24.98 -0.58
C LEU A 317 -11.84 -24.58 0.61
N TRP A 318 -12.97 -25.26 0.91
CA TRP A 318 -13.47 -25.53 2.30
C TRP A 318 -14.22 -24.42 3.11
N LYS A 319 -15.34 -24.65 3.86
CA LYS A 319 -16.14 -23.79 4.83
C LYS A 319 -15.90 -23.91 6.40
N SER A 320 -15.43 -22.93 7.22
CA SER A 320 -15.16 -23.02 8.72
C SER A 320 -14.76 -21.81 9.65
N ASP A 321 -15.40 -21.68 10.84
CA ASP A 321 -14.91 -20.92 12.03
C ASP A 321 -14.90 -21.77 13.31
N GLY A 322 -15.99 -22.27 13.89
CA GLY A 322 -17.42 -22.33 13.55
C GLY A 322 -18.19 -22.84 14.78
N THR A 323 -19.49 -23.17 14.71
CA THR A 323 -20.25 -23.56 15.93
C THR A 323 -21.37 -24.60 15.65
N SER A 324 -21.79 -25.40 16.66
CA SER A 324 -22.51 -26.67 16.44
C SER A 324 -23.91 -26.56 15.82
N GLY A 325 -24.29 -27.60 15.06
CA GLY A 325 -25.34 -27.50 14.05
C GLY A 325 -24.94 -26.63 12.85
N GLY A 326 -23.64 -26.31 12.72
CA GLY A 326 -23.17 -25.24 11.84
C GLY A 326 -21.69 -25.33 11.46
N THR A 327 -21.25 -26.51 11.03
CA THR A 327 -20.24 -26.67 9.96
C THR A 327 -20.88 -27.43 8.79
N VAL A 328 -20.69 -26.95 7.54
CA VAL A 328 -21.13 -27.51 6.22
C VAL A 328 -20.22 -27.02 5.06
N LEU A 329 -20.70 -26.68 3.84
CA LEU A 329 -19.97 -26.60 2.53
C LEU A 329 -20.71 -25.62 1.51
N VAL A 330 -20.21 -25.18 0.31
CA VAL A 330 -20.77 -25.25 -1.13
C VAL A 330 -19.71 -25.24 -2.27
N SER A 331 -19.85 -26.08 -3.31
CA SER A 331 -19.05 -26.17 -4.57
C SER A 331 -17.61 -26.81 -4.58
N ASP A 332 -17.34 -27.97 -5.23
CA ASP A 332 -15.99 -28.60 -5.42
C ASP A 332 -15.32 -28.44 -6.82
N ILE A 333 -14.04 -28.00 -6.95
CA ILE A 333 -13.52 -27.53 -8.28
C ILE A 333 -13.64 -28.69 -9.28
N ARG A 334 -13.26 -29.86 -8.80
CA ARG A 334 -13.24 -31.10 -9.56
C ARG A 334 -14.28 -32.06 -9.00
N THR A 335 -15.56 -31.77 -9.29
CA THR A 335 -16.75 -32.63 -9.08
C THR A 335 -16.46 -34.08 -8.63
N GLY A 336 -16.83 -34.42 -7.40
CA GLY A 336 -16.56 -35.71 -6.77
C GLY A 336 -15.16 -35.78 -6.15
N SER A 337 -14.66 -36.98 -5.85
CA SER A 337 -13.44 -37.15 -5.04
C SER A 337 -12.11 -36.78 -5.73
N ALA A 338 -12.15 -36.06 -6.86
CA ALA A 338 -10.96 -35.48 -7.48
C ALA A 338 -10.54 -34.20 -6.74
N SER A 339 -9.26 -33.81 -6.88
CA SER A 339 -8.67 -32.76 -6.03
C SER A 339 -8.02 -31.67 -6.86
N SER A 340 -8.37 -30.43 -6.59
CA SER A 340 -7.80 -29.24 -7.22
C SER A 340 -6.47 -28.82 -6.60
N ASN A 341 -6.11 -29.32 -5.41
CA ASN A 341 -4.78 -29.10 -4.80
C ASN A 341 -4.44 -27.63 -4.71
N ILE A 342 -5.31 -26.95 -3.98
CA ILE A 342 -5.35 -25.52 -3.75
C ILE A 342 -4.02 -25.09 -3.08
N ASP A 343 -3.22 -24.21 -3.68
CA ASP A 343 -1.84 -23.92 -3.22
C ASP A 343 -1.40 -22.45 -3.37
N ASP A 344 -0.33 -22.11 -2.64
CA ASP A 344 0.30 -20.79 -2.53
C ASP A 344 -0.58 -19.76 -1.76
N LEU A 345 -0.25 -19.39 -0.51
CA LEU A 345 -0.96 -18.41 0.37
C LEU A 345 -0.05 -17.37 1.06
N THR A 346 -0.52 -16.12 1.26
CA THR A 346 0.31 -15.00 1.79
C THR A 346 -0.47 -13.80 2.38
N GLU A 347 0.29 -12.75 2.74
CA GLU A 347 -0.03 -11.51 3.47
C GLU A 347 -1.04 -10.53 2.79
N VAL A 348 -1.95 -10.99 1.93
CA VAL A 348 -2.68 -10.19 0.90
C VAL A 348 -4.02 -9.56 1.39
N ASN A 349 -4.86 -9.05 0.47
CA ASN A 349 -5.92 -8.06 0.70
C ASN A 349 -7.24 -8.36 -0.03
N GLY A 350 -8.36 -7.70 0.32
CA GLY A 350 -9.63 -7.83 -0.41
C GLY A 350 -10.29 -9.18 -0.13
N THR A 351 -10.23 -10.13 -1.06
CA THR A 351 -10.23 -11.59 -0.79
C THR A 351 -8.97 -12.21 -1.40
N ALA A 352 -9.12 -13.14 -2.32
CA ALA A 352 -8.16 -14.14 -2.62
C ALA A 352 -7.45 -13.83 -3.91
N PHE A 353 -6.16 -14.13 -4.00
CA PHE A 353 -5.54 -14.59 -5.23
C PHE A 353 -5.09 -16.09 -4.95
N PHE A 354 -4.61 -16.96 -5.87
CA PHE A 354 -4.10 -18.38 -5.62
C PHE A 354 -4.00 -19.36 -6.82
N THR A 355 -3.14 -20.38 -6.70
CA THR A 355 -3.02 -21.55 -7.61
C THR A 355 -3.87 -22.79 -7.21
N ALA A 356 -4.35 -23.59 -8.18
CA ALA A 356 -5.08 -24.89 -8.01
C ALA A 356 -5.18 -25.65 -9.37
N VAL A 357 -6.08 -26.64 -9.59
CA VAL A 357 -6.14 -27.49 -10.82
C VAL A 357 -7.58 -27.83 -11.32
N LEU A 358 -7.94 -27.60 -12.61
CA LEU A 358 -9.14 -28.21 -13.28
C LEU A 358 -8.75 -29.48 -14.09
N GLY A 359 -9.69 -30.07 -14.82
CA GLY A 359 -9.44 -31.17 -15.78
C GLY A 359 -9.41 -30.77 -17.25
N THR A 360 -9.96 -29.62 -17.63
CA THR A 360 -10.00 -29.08 -19.01
C THR A 360 -8.81 -28.17 -19.34
N THR A 361 -8.04 -27.89 -18.30
CA THR A 361 -7.24 -26.72 -17.95
C THR A 361 -6.62 -27.11 -16.58
N GLY A 362 -5.40 -26.72 -16.25
CA GLY A 362 -4.62 -27.25 -15.13
C GLY A 362 -4.34 -26.23 -14.02
N ARG A 363 -3.07 -26.06 -13.64
CA ARG A 363 -2.59 -24.93 -12.80
C ARG A 363 -2.38 -23.70 -13.68
N GLU A 364 -3.51 -23.15 -14.13
CA GLU A 364 -3.72 -21.70 -14.24
C GLU A 364 -4.50 -21.22 -13.01
N LEU A 365 -4.69 -19.92 -12.78
CA LEU A 365 -5.10 -19.34 -11.48
C LEU A 365 -6.32 -18.35 -11.48
N TRP A 366 -7.12 -18.27 -10.40
CA TRP A 366 -8.58 -18.56 -10.23
C TRP A 366 -9.53 -17.29 -9.92
N MET A 367 -10.89 -17.30 -9.66
CA MET A 367 -11.66 -16.16 -8.99
C MET A 367 -12.99 -16.28 -8.05
N SER A 368 -12.92 -16.42 -6.68
CA SER A 368 -13.86 -16.59 -5.50
C SER A 368 -13.48 -15.88 -4.16
N ASP A 369 -14.44 -15.41 -3.37
CA ASP A 369 -14.62 -15.70 -1.94
C ASP A 369 -15.67 -16.80 -1.74
N GLY A 370 -16.52 -17.04 -2.74
CA GLY A 370 -17.22 -18.31 -2.89
C GLY A 370 -18.46 -18.44 -2.04
N THR A 371 -19.62 -18.72 -2.60
CA THR A 371 -20.34 -17.88 -3.59
C THR A 371 -19.97 -17.94 -5.08
N SER A 372 -20.88 -18.37 -5.95
CA SER A 372 -20.47 -18.72 -7.32
C SER A 372 -21.61 -18.92 -8.35
N MET A 373 -22.37 -17.85 -8.63
CA MET A 373 -23.34 -17.79 -9.75
C MET A 373 -22.67 -17.11 -10.96
N GLY A 374 -21.53 -17.68 -11.35
CA GLY A 374 -20.35 -16.86 -11.59
C GLY A 374 -19.24 -17.31 -10.65
N THR A 375 -18.19 -16.52 -10.44
CA THR A 375 -16.79 -16.96 -10.37
C THR A 375 -16.36 -17.42 -11.79
N VAL A 376 -15.48 -16.65 -12.47
CA VAL A 376 -15.77 -15.76 -13.67
C VAL A 376 -14.52 -15.46 -14.53
N LEU A 377 -14.41 -15.26 -15.87
CA LEU A 377 -13.17 -15.59 -16.66
C LEU A 377 -12.50 -14.70 -17.79
N VAL A 378 -11.21 -14.36 -17.65
CA VAL A 378 -10.29 -13.75 -18.65
C VAL A 378 -9.45 -14.73 -19.57
N LYS A 379 -10.07 -15.64 -20.36
CA LYS A 379 -9.43 -16.57 -21.37
C LYS A 379 -8.37 -17.59 -20.91
N ASP A 380 -8.33 -18.73 -21.63
CA ASP A 380 -7.25 -19.71 -21.54
C ASP A 380 -5.92 -19.19 -22.14
N LEU A 381 -5.00 -18.79 -21.25
CA LEU A 381 -3.67 -18.20 -21.53
C LEU A 381 -2.65 -19.28 -21.82
N PHE A 382 -2.35 -20.13 -20.81
CA PHE A 382 -1.91 -21.47 -21.15
C PHE A 382 -3.12 -22.24 -21.70
N SER A 383 -3.36 -22.03 -22.99
CA SER A 383 -4.57 -22.49 -23.67
C SER A 383 -4.78 -24.01 -23.58
N GLY A 384 -6.05 -24.42 -23.43
CA GLY A 384 -6.43 -25.81 -23.23
C GLY A 384 -5.93 -26.41 -21.90
N ALA A 385 -5.69 -27.73 -21.88
CA ALA A 385 -5.43 -28.50 -20.65
C ALA A 385 -4.01 -28.36 -20.06
N GLY A 386 -3.31 -27.26 -20.38
CA GLY A 386 -1.96 -27.00 -19.88
C GLY A 386 -1.97 -26.43 -18.46
N SER A 387 -0.85 -25.88 -18.04
CA SER A 387 -0.73 -25.19 -16.74
C SER A 387 0.25 -24.07 -16.95
N SER A 388 -0.14 -22.86 -16.57
CA SER A 388 0.67 -21.66 -16.70
C SER A 388 1.73 -21.52 -15.61
N GLY A 389 1.85 -22.48 -14.68
CA GLY A 389 3.10 -22.63 -13.90
C GLY A 389 3.35 -21.50 -12.90
N VAL A 390 2.31 -21.20 -12.12
CA VAL A 390 2.25 -20.03 -11.24
C VAL A 390 2.72 -20.31 -9.81
N THR A 391 3.25 -19.31 -9.09
CA THR A 391 3.86 -19.48 -7.75
C THR A 391 3.87 -18.25 -6.84
N SER A 392 3.97 -18.51 -5.54
CA SER A 392 4.08 -17.58 -4.39
C SER A 392 4.93 -16.28 -4.56
N LEU A 393 4.67 -15.10 -3.94
CA LEU A 393 3.41 -14.47 -3.44
C LEU A 393 3.51 -13.01 -2.92
N THR A 394 2.62 -12.04 -3.28
CA THR A 394 2.86 -10.59 -3.01
C THR A 394 1.71 -9.55 -3.04
N ASN A 395 1.97 -8.22 -2.99
CA ASN A 395 0.99 -7.21 -2.59
C ASN A 395 1.00 -5.72 -3.16
N VAL A 396 1.03 -5.33 -4.46
CA VAL A 396 1.12 -3.85 -4.83
C VAL A 396 -0.11 -3.07 -4.32
N ASN A 397 0.01 -1.75 -4.19
CA ASN A 397 -1.10 -0.82 -4.11
C ASN A 397 -2.23 -1.24 -5.05
N GLY A 398 -3.23 -1.92 -4.50
CA GLY A 398 -4.26 -2.65 -5.21
C GLY A 398 -3.78 -3.85 -6.01
N THR A 399 -2.52 -3.87 -6.43
CA THR A 399 -2.16 -4.42 -7.71
C THR A 399 -1.51 -5.78 -7.68
N LEU A 400 -1.93 -6.60 -8.64
CA LEU A 400 -1.25 -7.81 -9.08
C LEU A 400 -0.32 -7.59 -10.25
N PHE A 401 0.80 -8.31 -10.27
CA PHE A 401 1.92 -8.18 -11.21
C PHE A 401 2.76 -9.47 -11.07
N PHE A 402 2.31 -10.64 -11.53
CA PHE A 402 2.71 -11.94 -10.90
C PHE A 402 3.41 -13.03 -11.75
N THR A 403 3.80 -14.15 -11.11
CA THR A 403 4.59 -15.23 -11.76
C THR A 403 3.82 -16.37 -12.44
N THR A 404 4.23 -16.70 -13.68
CA THR A 404 3.57 -17.59 -14.65
C THR A 404 4.49 -17.87 -15.88
N ASN A 405 4.20 -18.87 -16.71
CA ASN A 405 5.12 -19.52 -17.64
C ASN A 405 4.42 -20.28 -18.80
N ASP A 406 4.97 -20.17 -20.03
CA ASP A 406 4.69 -21.08 -21.15
C ASP A 406 5.96 -21.56 -21.89
N GLY A 407 6.85 -20.64 -22.33
CA GLY A 407 8.07 -20.97 -23.08
C GLY A 407 7.93 -20.98 -24.62
N THR A 408 6.79 -20.56 -25.15
CA THR A 408 6.52 -20.19 -26.55
C THR A 408 6.51 -18.65 -26.72
N TYR A 409 5.96 -17.95 -25.73
CA TYR A 409 6.14 -16.53 -25.40
C TYR A 409 6.37 -16.35 -23.87
N GLY A 410 6.95 -17.38 -23.24
CA GLY A 410 7.70 -17.25 -22.00
C GLY A 410 6.95 -16.79 -20.74
N THR A 411 7.58 -15.87 -20.04
CA THR A 411 7.76 -15.83 -18.57
C THR A 411 8.51 -14.51 -18.23
N GLU A 412 8.03 -13.39 -18.77
CA GLU A 412 8.68 -12.06 -18.89
C GLU A 412 8.25 -10.91 -17.92
N VAL A 413 7.09 -10.19 -18.03
CA VAL A 413 6.42 -9.39 -16.93
C VAL A 413 4.89 -9.08 -17.08
N TRP A 414 4.07 -9.19 -16.02
CA TRP A 414 2.58 -8.97 -15.89
C TRP A 414 2.13 -7.87 -14.93
N LYS A 415 0.84 -7.52 -15.08
CA LYS A 415 -0.16 -6.85 -14.22
C LYS A 415 -1.53 -7.02 -14.92
N THR A 416 -2.55 -6.17 -14.68
CA THR A 416 -3.83 -5.91 -15.39
C THR A 416 -4.92 -5.23 -14.53
N ASP A 417 -6.16 -5.09 -15.03
CA ASP A 417 -7.41 -4.89 -14.29
C ASP A 417 -7.96 -6.08 -13.52
N GLY A 418 -8.32 -7.16 -14.23
CA GLY A 418 -9.10 -8.25 -13.71
C GLY A 418 -10.24 -8.76 -14.60
N THR A 419 -10.47 -8.09 -15.72
CA THR A 419 -11.46 -8.39 -16.76
C THR A 419 -10.86 -7.94 -18.09
N SER A 420 -11.51 -7.04 -18.87
CA SER A 420 -10.95 -6.28 -20.00
C SER A 420 -11.94 -5.28 -20.61
N MET A 421 -11.43 -4.35 -21.41
CA MET A 421 -12.01 -3.96 -22.70
C MET A 421 -10.87 -3.81 -23.71
N GLY A 422 -10.14 -4.92 -23.87
CA GLY A 422 -8.67 -4.95 -23.98
C GLY A 422 -8.04 -5.17 -22.59
N THR A 423 -6.98 -5.99 -22.45
CA THR A 423 -6.20 -6.20 -21.21
C THR A 423 -5.00 -7.13 -21.46
N VAL A 424 -3.79 -6.74 -21.07
CA VAL A 424 -2.72 -6.41 -22.05
C VAL A 424 -1.40 -7.23 -21.89
N MET A 425 -0.25 -6.96 -22.54
CA MET A 425 1.04 -7.70 -22.44
C MET A 425 2.27 -6.83 -22.81
N VAL A 426 3.16 -6.56 -21.84
CA VAL A 426 4.15 -5.45 -21.87
C VAL A 426 5.15 -5.45 -23.05
N LYS A 427 5.88 -4.32 -23.17
CA LYS A 427 7.25 -4.09 -23.69
C LYS A 427 8.27 -5.24 -23.47
N ASP A 428 8.08 -6.41 -24.06
CA ASP A 428 8.94 -7.62 -24.25
C ASP A 428 9.88 -8.09 -23.11
N ILE A 429 10.79 -7.26 -22.59
CA ILE A 429 12.08 -7.64 -21.97
C ILE A 429 12.69 -8.83 -22.70
N ARG A 430 12.77 -9.98 -22.01
CA ARG A 430 13.48 -11.14 -22.49
C ARG A 430 12.77 -11.70 -23.71
N SER A 431 13.31 -11.37 -24.88
CA SER A 431 12.42 -11.05 -25.99
C SER A 431 11.77 -12.30 -26.60
N GLY A 432 10.46 -12.36 -26.53
CA GLY A 432 9.67 -13.49 -27.00
C GLY A 432 9.63 -14.66 -26.02
N ALA A 433 10.21 -15.79 -26.41
CA ALA A 433 9.92 -17.10 -25.80
C ALA A 433 10.72 -17.45 -24.54
N LEU A 434 11.66 -16.61 -24.14
CA LEU A 434 12.73 -16.95 -23.20
C LEU A 434 12.47 -16.33 -21.84
N SER A 435 12.41 -17.14 -20.79
CA SER A 435 12.01 -16.73 -19.44
C SER A 435 12.95 -15.81 -18.66
N SER A 436 12.37 -14.87 -17.89
CA SER A 436 13.05 -13.89 -17.04
C SER A 436 13.14 -14.26 -15.52
N VAL A 437 12.21 -15.09 -15.04
CA VAL A 437 12.20 -15.93 -13.80
C VAL A 437 12.41 -15.28 -12.40
N PRO A 438 11.35 -15.30 -11.56
CA PRO A 438 11.39 -15.49 -10.09
C PRO A 438 10.58 -16.69 -9.57
N ASN A 439 10.57 -16.84 -8.24
CA ASN A 439 9.46 -17.34 -7.39
C ASN A 439 9.78 -16.99 -5.91
N SER A 440 8.77 -17.02 -5.03
CA SER A 440 8.78 -16.52 -3.62
C SER A 440 8.99 -15.00 -3.51
N LEU A 441 8.05 -14.26 -2.89
CA LEU A 441 7.97 -12.78 -2.91
C LEU A 441 7.52 -12.11 -1.58
N ALA A 442 7.72 -10.77 -1.48
CA ALA A 442 7.24 -9.83 -0.44
C ALA A 442 7.28 -8.34 -0.97
N ASN A 443 6.95 -7.26 -0.22
CA ASN A 443 6.11 -6.15 -0.77
C ASN A 443 6.36 -4.57 -0.53
N VAL A 444 7.37 -3.80 -1.03
CA VAL A 444 7.75 -2.38 -0.61
C VAL A 444 7.17 -1.15 -1.35
N ASN A 445 6.64 -0.18 -0.60
CA ASN A 445 6.01 1.09 -0.99
C ASN A 445 5.49 1.15 -2.44
N GLY A 446 4.36 0.49 -2.70
CA GLY A 446 3.69 0.54 -4.01
C GLY A 446 4.45 -0.09 -5.17
N THR A 447 5.62 -0.66 -4.92
CA THR A 447 6.53 -1.13 -5.95
C THR A 447 6.64 -2.62 -6.11
N LEU A 448 7.36 -3.01 -7.17
CA LEU A 448 7.29 -4.32 -7.78
C LEU A 448 8.68 -4.72 -8.29
N PHE A 449 9.71 -4.53 -7.47
CA PHE A 449 11.12 -4.62 -7.88
C PHE A 449 11.71 -6.03 -7.80
N PHE A 450 12.35 -6.55 -8.86
CA PHE A 450 11.80 -6.79 -10.18
C PHE A 450 12.47 -7.94 -10.96
N ARG A 451 12.55 -9.14 -10.38
CA ARG A 451 13.25 -10.31 -10.94
C ARG A 451 12.79 -10.69 -12.36
N ALA A 452 13.55 -10.30 -13.39
CA ALA A 452 13.31 -10.54 -14.80
C ALA A 452 14.59 -10.44 -15.65
N ASN A 453 15.53 -11.34 -15.39
CA ASN A 453 16.75 -11.48 -16.19
C ASN A 453 16.47 -11.70 -17.70
N ASP A 454 16.75 -10.75 -18.61
CA ASP A 454 16.90 -11.07 -20.05
C ASP A 454 18.23 -11.77 -20.34
N GLY A 455 19.28 -11.27 -19.70
CA GLY A 455 20.61 -11.82 -19.87
C GLY A 455 21.52 -10.92 -20.67
N CYS A 456 21.27 -9.61 -20.70
CA CYS A 456 22.33 -8.65 -20.96
C CYS A 456 23.26 -8.51 -19.74
N TYR A 457 22.74 -8.57 -18.51
CA TYR A 457 23.50 -8.57 -17.25
C TYR A 457 23.01 -9.65 -16.22
N GLY A 458 21.93 -10.42 -16.45
CA GLY A 458 21.55 -11.48 -15.50
C GLY A 458 20.48 -11.06 -14.49
N SER A 459 20.62 -11.45 -13.23
CA SER A 459 19.65 -11.15 -12.18
C SER A 459 20.09 -9.90 -11.37
N GLU A 460 20.02 -8.68 -11.94
CA GLU A 460 20.65 -7.41 -11.43
C GLU A 460 19.77 -6.09 -11.40
N LEU A 461 20.17 -4.87 -11.83
CA LEU A 461 19.41 -3.60 -11.60
C LEU A 461 19.09 -2.68 -12.80
N TRP A 462 17.82 -2.24 -12.84
CA TRP A 462 17.49 -0.83 -13.11
C TRP A 462 16.52 -0.34 -12.02
N LYS A 463 16.28 0.97 -11.89
CA LYS A 463 14.93 1.50 -11.57
C LYS A 463 14.09 1.34 -12.83
N SER A 464 12.77 1.19 -12.73
CA SER A 464 11.83 1.26 -13.85
C SER A 464 10.38 1.23 -13.40
N ASN A 465 9.51 1.88 -14.18
CA ASN A 465 8.15 1.38 -14.37
C ASN A 465 7.79 1.02 -15.82
N GLY A 466 8.62 1.31 -16.84
CA GLY A 466 8.52 0.66 -18.15
C GLY A 466 7.73 1.39 -19.25
N TYR A 467 7.41 2.68 -19.12
CA TYR A 467 6.12 3.26 -19.58
C TYR A 467 6.06 3.63 -21.09
N SER A 468 4.95 4.18 -21.58
CA SER A 468 4.80 4.59 -22.98
C SER A 468 5.42 5.96 -23.29
N ALA A 469 5.49 6.88 -22.31
CA ALA A 469 5.80 8.29 -22.56
C ALA A 469 7.29 8.64 -22.78
N GLY A 470 8.18 8.35 -21.81
CA GLY A 470 9.63 8.61 -21.95
C GLY A 470 10.47 8.04 -20.81
N THR A 471 11.52 7.28 -21.13
CA THR A 471 12.20 6.29 -20.18
C THR A 471 13.75 6.62 -20.44
N VAL A 472 14.64 6.25 -19.51
CA VAL A 472 16.04 6.68 -19.32
C VAL A 472 16.90 5.60 -18.61
N LEU A 473 18.22 5.57 -18.82
CA LEU A 473 19.17 4.52 -18.37
C LEU A 473 19.34 4.41 -16.82
N VAL A 474 20.13 3.45 -16.30
CA VAL A 474 20.44 3.24 -14.86
C VAL A 474 21.93 2.97 -14.50
N ARG A 475 22.37 1.79 -14.01
CA ARG A 475 23.56 1.66 -13.13
C ARG A 475 24.50 0.46 -13.39
N ASP A 476 25.36 0.12 -12.40
CA ASP A 476 26.41 -0.91 -12.47
C ASP A 476 27.01 -1.33 -11.08
N ILE A 477 26.87 -2.61 -10.59
CA ILE A 477 27.56 -3.32 -9.44
C ILE A 477 27.77 -4.90 -9.51
N ASN A 478 28.29 -5.56 -10.57
CA ASN A 478 29.26 -6.72 -10.55
C ASN A 478 29.50 -7.40 -11.92
N GLN A 479 30.38 -6.81 -12.75
CA GLN A 479 30.98 -7.38 -13.96
C GLN A 479 30.05 -8.05 -14.99
N GLY A 480 28.80 -7.57 -15.12
CA GLY A 480 27.94 -7.92 -16.24
C GLY A 480 26.98 -9.04 -15.89
N THR A 481 27.10 -10.22 -16.52
CA THR A 481 26.09 -11.31 -16.52
C THR A 481 25.94 -12.10 -15.20
N LEU A 482 26.20 -11.48 -14.05
CA LEU A 482 26.20 -12.15 -12.75
C LEU A 482 24.94 -11.82 -11.96
N ASP A 483 24.41 -12.83 -11.28
CA ASP A 483 23.24 -12.65 -10.43
C ASP A 483 23.62 -11.92 -9.15
N SER A 484 22.60 -11.35 -8.54
CA SER A 484 22.63 -10.69 -7.25
C SER A 484 22.40 -11.62 -6.06
N GLY A 485 21.59 -12.68 -6.20
CA GLY A 485 20.93 -13.25 -5.02
C GLY A 485 20.02 -12.22 -4.34
N ALA A 486 19.51 -11.27 -5.12
CA ALA A 486 18.70 -10.18 -4.67
C ALA A 486 17.37 -10.69 -4.18
N ASP A 487 17.23 -10.70 -2.88
CA ASP A 487 16.01 -11.05 -2.18
C ASP A 487 15.64 -9.82 -1.28
N ASP A 488 14.77 -10.01 -0.30
CA ASP A 488 14.03 -8.95 0.37
C ASP A 488 14.86 -7.80 0.99
N PHE A 489 14.52 -6.58 0.57
CA PHE A 489 14.66 -5.29 1.25
C PHE A 489 13.28 -4.91 1.85
N THR A 490 13.01 -3.73 2.46
CA THR A 490 11.68 -3.36 3.03
C THR A 490 11.65 -1.95 3.63
N TYR A 491 10.47 -1.34 3.78
CA TYR A 491 10.01 -0.23 4.61
C TYR A 491 11.13 0.60 5.24
N LEU A 492 11.30 1.84 4.79
CA LEU A 492 12.33 2.78 5.30
C LEU A 492 11.71 4.10 5.74
N LYS A 493 12.57 4.99 6.22
CA LYS A 493 12.39 6.44 6.20
C LYS A 493 12.83 7.03 4.83
N GLY A 494 12.40 6.47 3.70
CA GLY A 494 12.62 7.02 2.35
C GLY A 494 14.07 7.20 1.82
N LYS A 495 14.98 6.22 1.96
CA LYS A 495 16.33 6.23 1.30
C LYS A 495 16.69 4.88 0.64
N THR A 496 17.72 4.13 1.06
CA THR A 496 17.91 2.70 0.67
C THR A 496 18.84 1.90 1.59
N ILE A 497 18.57 0.59 1.70
CA ILE A 497 19.58 -0.48 1.76
C ILE A 497 19.06 -1.77 1.05
N PHE A 498 19.90 -2.32 0.16
CA PHE A 498 19.78 -3.56 -0.64
C PHE A 498 20.62 -4.77 -0.06
N THR A 499 20.65 -6.00 -0.65
CA THR A 499 21.71 -7.36 -0.47
C THR A 499 21.86 -7.91 -2.12
N ALA A 500 23.02 -7.79 -2.78
CA ALA A 500 23.48 -8.47 -4.00
C ALA A 500 24.79 -9.30 -3.87
N ASN A 501 25.50 -9.67 -4.97
CA ASN A 501 26.50 -10.76 -4.96
C ASN A 501 27.94 -10.43 -5.35
N ASP A 502 28.89 -11.10 -4.67
CA ASP A 502 30.26 -11.29 -5.13
C ASP A 502 30.84 -12.64 -4.67
N GLY A 503 30.69 -12.94 -3.38
CA GLY A 503 31.70 -13.76 -2.73
C GLY A 503 32.95 -12.90 -2.44
N THR A 504 34.10 -13.36 -2.94
CA THR A 504 35.50 -12.92 -2.72
C THR A 504 35.78 -11.70 -1.82
N TYR A 505 35.20 -10.51 -2.04
CA TYR A 505 35.37 -9.37 -1.11
C TYR A 505 34.23 -8.32 -1.09
N GLY A 506 33.05 -8.58 -1.64
CA GLY A 506 32.01 -7.56 -1.92
C GLY A 506 30.92 -7.37 -0.84
N THR A 507 29.68 -7.23 -1.31
CA THR A 507 28.42 -7.64 -0.66
C THR A 507 27.61 -6.72 0.29
N GLU A 508 28.13 -5.81 1.14
CA GLU A 508 27.35 -5.44 2.36
C GLU A 508 27.10 -3.96 2.80
N LEU A 509 27.72 -2.88 2.27
CA LEU A 509 27.18 -1.50 2.46
C LEU A 509 27.65 -0.40 1.47
N TRP A 510 26.72 0.10 0.65
CA TRP A 510 26.74 1.43 0.02
C TRP A 510 25.58 2.30 0.58
N ILE A 511 25.32 3.46 -0.04
CA ILE A 511 23.96 3.97 -0.28
C ILE A 511 23.94 4.55 -1.70
N THR A 512 22.80 5.01 -2.20
CA THR A 512 22.68 5.94 -3.33
C THR A 512 21.34 6.65 -3.28
N ASP A 513 21.25 7.81 -3.92
CA ASP A 513 20.06 8.65 -4.05
C ASP A 513 19.53 8.71 -5.50
N GLY A 514 20.33 8.30 -6.50
CA GLY A 514 19.98 8.22 -7.93
C GLY A 514 21.09 8.70 -8.88
N THR A 515 20.88 9.81 -9.60
CA THR A 515 21.71 10.26 -10.75
C THR A 515 23.00 11.05 -10.44
N THR A 516 23.97 10.98 -11.35
CA THR A 516 25.10 11.93 -11.58
C THR A 516 26.16 12.21 -10.49
N ILE A 517 25.80 12.40 -9.22
CA ILE A 517 26.59 13.19 -8.26
C ILE A 517 27.98 12.65 -7.81
N GLY A 518 28.12 11.40 -7.34
CA GLY A 518 29.08 11.12 -6.25
C GLY A 518 29.89 9.81 -6.25
N THR A 519 30.72 9.65 -5.21
CA THR A 519 31.64 8.52 -4.94
C THR A 519 32.05 8.50 -3.45
N GLN A 520 32.22 7.34 -2.81
CA GLN A 520 32.87 7.20 -1.49
C GLN A 520 33.69 5.89 -1.34
N LEU A 521 33.75 5.26 -0.16
CA LEU A 521 34.58 4.05 0.10
C LEU A 521 33.94 3.12 1.15
N LEU A 522 34.34 1.83 1.17
CA LEU A 522 33.61 0.74 1.84
C LEU A 522 34.16 0.24 3.19
N LYS A 523 33.32 -0.55 3.89
CA LYS A 523 33.65 -1.26 5.15
C LYS A 523 32.91 -2.60 5.39
N ASP A 524 31.66 -2.78 4.91
CA ASP A 524 30.87 -4.03 4.98
C ASP A 524 30.93 -4.74 6.36
N ILE A 525 30.86 -6.07 6.49
CA ILE A 525 30.95 -6.72 7.80
C ILE A 525 31.54 -8.14 7.91
N ARG A 526 31.88 -8.83 6.82
CA ARG A 526 32.76 -10.00 6.94
C ARG A 526 34.05 -9.73 7.73
N PRO A 527 34.58 -8.49 7.72
CA PRO A 527 34.68 -7.64 6.55
C PRO A 527 35.29 -8.40 5.36
N GLY A 528 34.77 -8.19 4.15
CA GLY A 528 35.20 -8.85 2.92
C GLY A 528 34.28 -9.96 2.41
N SER A 529 34.55 -11.20 2.79
CA SER A 529 34.77 -12.25 1.79
C SER A 529 33.60 -12.97 1.11
N TYR A 530 32.36 -12.87 1.61
CA TYR A 530 31.10 -13.48 1.11
C TYR A 530 29.94 -12.77 1.86
N GLY A 531 28.65 -13.09 1.65
CA GLY A 531 27.52 -12.48 2.38
C GLY A 531 27.18 -13.01 3.79
N SER A 532 26.92 -12.10 4.73
CA SER A 532 26.42 -12.33 6.11
C SER A 532 24.89 -12.54 6.18
N GLU A 533 24.14 -12.24 7.26
CA GLU A 533 22.66 -12.18 7.26
C GLU A 533 21.99 -11.39 8.43
N PRO A 534 22.07 -10.04 8.55
CA PRO A 534 21.21 -9.33 9.52
C PRO A 534 19.75 -9.37 9.03
N GLY A 535 18.79 -8.73 9.71
CA GLY A 535 17.40 -8.75 9.23
C GLY A 535 16.61 -9.94 9.75
N ASN A 536 15.50 -10.30 9.05
CA ASN A 536 14.15 -10.83 9.63
C ASN A 536 13.79 -9.52 10.49
N PHE A 537 12.55 -9.02 10.38
CA PHE A 537 12.36 -7.59 10.37
C PHE A 537 11.28 -7.08 11.31
N VAL A 538 11.61 -6.03 12.08
CA VAL A 538 10.63 -5.11 12.65
C VAL A 538 11.10 -3.66 12.64
N TYR A 539 10.28 -2.84 11.99
CA TYR A 539 10.23 -1.40 12.00
C TYR A 539 9.62 -1.15 13.42
N VAL A 540 10.47 -0.93 14.44
CA VAL A 540 10.11 -0.99 15.89
C VAL A 540 9.33 0.24 16.33
N ASN A 541 10.07 1.35 16.45
CA ASN A 541 9.68 2.60 17.09
C ASN A 541 10.69 3.65 16.62
N GLY A 542 10.61 4.01 15.33
CA GLY A 542 11.61 4.81 14.64
C GLY A 542 12.95 4.11 14.35
N ILE A 543 13.05 2.78 14.50
CA ILE A 543 14.22 1.95 14.17
C ILE A 543 13.80 0.54 13.70
N VAL A 544 14.16 0.07 12.50
CA VAL A 544 14.58 -1.33 12.24
C VAL A 544 16.08 -1.28 12.06
N PHE A 545 16.62 -2.50 12.14
CA PHE A 545 18.45 -3.97 13.75
C PHE A 545 19.49 -5.06 13.25
N PHE A 546 20.70 -4.55 13.09
CA PHE A 546 21.77 -5.03 12.27
C PHE A 546 22.73 -5.89 13.10
N THR A 547 22.31 -6.32 14.29
CA THR A 547 22.75 -7.53 14.98
C THR A 547 24.23 -7.71 15.34
N ALA A 548 25.10 -6.80 14.94
CA ALA A 548 26.29 -7.06 14.14
C ALA A 548 27.44 -7.97 14.62
N ASN A 549 28.47 -8.12 13.74
CA ASN A 549 29.50 -9.13 13.86
C ASN A 549 30.67 -8.94 12.85
N ASP A 550 31.81 -8.37 13.25
CA ASP A 550 33.05 -8.45 12.42
C ASP A 550 33.66 -9.89 12.45
N GLY A 551 32.84 -10.92 12.21
CA GLY A 551 33.17 -12.36 12.31
C GLY A 551 33.61 -12.84 13.70
N ASN A 552 33.28 -12.10 14.75
CA ASN A 552 33.95 -12.16 16.03
C ASN A 552 33.45 -13.32 16.88
N TYR A 553 32.77 -13.06 18.00
CA TYR A 553 31.95 -14.12 18.52
C TYR A 553 30.72 -14.33 17.60
N GLY A 554 30.21 -13.35 16.82
CA GLY A 554 28.92 -13.40 16.06
C GLY A 554 27.93 -12.20 16.22
N THR A 555 26.62 -12.46 16.12
CA THR A 555 25.35 -11.68 16.42
C THR A 555 25.15 -10.93 17.79
N GLU A 556 23.91 -10.45 18.02
CA GLU A 556 23.29 -9.59 19.03
C GLU A 556 23.70 -8.12 19.16
N LEU A 557 24.64 -7.79 20.05
CA LEU A 557 24.52 -6.53 20.82
C LEU A 557 25.15 -5.32 20.10
N TRP A 558 24.38 -4.72 19.18
CA TRP A 558 24.73 -3.51 18.45
C TRP A 558 23.43 -2.69 18.17
N LYS A 559 23.23 -1.52 18.80
CA LYS A 559 22.12 -0.57 18.48
C LYS A 559 22.55 0.53 17.50
N THR A 560 21.60 1.17 16.80
CA THR A 560 21.84 2.37 15.98
C THR A 560 20.63 3.33 15.94
N ASN A 561 20.93 4.60 15.68
CA ASN A 561 20.14 5.48 14.80
C ASN A 561 21.13 6.08 13.78
N GLY A 562 20.82 6.06 12.47
CA GLY A 562 21.78 6.35 11.39
C GLY A 562 22.27 5.12 10.59
N THR A 563 23.54 5.20 10.14
CA THR A 563 24.14 4.64 8.92
C THR A 563 25.40 3.59 8.81
N TYR A 564 26.76 3.42 9.13
CA TYR A 564 28.18 3.82 9.69
C TYR A 564 28.68 3.93 11.18
N ALA A 565 28.49 5.03 11.92
CA ALA A 565 28.72 5.13 13.39
C ALA A 565 27.51 5.62 14.26
N GLY A 566 26.50 4.77 14.51
CA GLY A 566 25.20 5.05 15.18
C GLY A 566 25.07 4.20 16.41
N THR A 567 25.12 4.87 17.59
CA THR A 567 26.35 4.82 18.41
C THR A 567 26.16 4.70 19.94
N GLN A 568 26.74 3.65 20.51
CA GLN A 568 26.96 3.38 21.94
C GLN A 568 28.08 2.32 22.08
N LEU A 569 28.33 1.78 23.28
CA LEU A 569 29.31 0.70 23.52
C LEU A 569 28.72 -0.34 24.48
N VAL A 570 28.62 -1.60 24.04
CA VAL A 570 27.65 -2.59 24.55
C VAL A 570 28.22 -4.04 24.49
N LYS A 571 27.45 -5.10 24.87
CA LYS A 571 27.87 -6.53 24.82
C LYS A 571 26.74 -7.58 25.00
N ASP A 572 26.79 -8.68 24.22
CA ASP A 572 26.03 -9.97 24.27
C ASP A 572 26.10 -10.73 25.62
N ILE A 573 25.20 -11.66 25.98
CA ILE A 573 25.40 -12.64 27.09
C ILE A 573 24.73 -14.01 26.84
N ARG A 574 25.33 -14.83 25.97
CA ARG A 574 26.17 -15.97 26.42
C ARG A 574 27.24 -16.34 25.39
N THR A 575 27.94 -15.32 24.93
CA THR A 575 29.38 -15.21 25.11
C THR A 575 30.14 -16.53 25.00
N GLY A 576 30.59 -16.96 23.82
CA GLY A 576 31.60 -18.03 23.74
C GLY A 576 32.02 -18.42 22.32
N THR A 577 33.01 -19.31 22.22
CA THR A 577 33.13 -20.24 21.06
C THR A 577 32.13 -21.40 21.20
N GLU A 578 30.95 -21.04 21.71
CA GLU A 578 29.93 -21.81 22.43
C GLU A 578 28.69 -20.89 22.36
N SER A 579 28.10 -20.80 21.16
CA SER A 579 27.44 -19.61 20.62
C SER A 579 25.96 -19.43 20.98
N SER A 580 25.42 -18.19 20.92
CA SER A 580 23.96 -17.85 21.26
C SER A 580 23.36 -17.60 19.78
N SER A 581 23.47 -18.57 18.85
CA SER A 581 22.99 -18.42 17.45
C SER A 581 21.44 -18.56 17.36
N PRO A 582 20.69 -17.71 16.62
CA PRO A 582 19.32 -17.35 17.08
C PRO A 582 18.11 -17.98 16.31
N SER A 583 16.91 -17.35 16.24
CA SER A 583 15.62 -17.80 15.58
C SER A 583 14.54 -16.66 15.49
N GLU A 584 13.42 -16.82 14.76
CA GLU A 584 12.19 -15.97 14.58
C GLU A 584 12.07 -14.50 15.12
N LEU A 585 11.49 -13.53 14.37
CA LEU A 585 11.30 -12.10 14.80
C LEU A 585 10.09 -11.34 14.26
N ILE A 586 9.22 -10.84 15.17
CA ILE A 586 8.14 -9.86 14.94
C ILE A 586 7.93 -8.87 16.13
N ASN A 587 6.77 -8.76 16.79
CA ASN A 587 6.20 -7.53 17.42
C ASN A 587 5.99 -7.34 18.98
N LEU A 588 5.59 -6.11 19.35
CA LEU A 588 4.69 -5.58 20.43
C LEU A 588 4.85 -4.04 20.64
N ASN A 589 3.89 -3.17 20.29
CA ASN A 589 3.76 -1.76 20.75
C ASN A 589 5.09 -0.98 20.90
N GLY A 590 5.92 -0.98 19.86
CA GLY A 590 7.23 -0.33 19.87
C GLY A 590 8.26 -0.87 20.87
N THR A 591 8.09 -2.10 21.35
CA THR A 591 8.90 -2.79 22.37
C THR A 591 9.21 -4.23 21.99
N LEU A 592 10.37 -4.70 22.46
CA LEU A 592 10.93 -6.01 22.18
C LEU A 592 10.97 -6.90 23.44
N PHE A 593 11.02 -8.19 23.18
CA PHE A 593 10.79 -9.30 24.10
C PHE A 593 11.61 -10.52 23.63
N PHE A 594 12.94 -10.37 23.53
CA PHE A 594 13.74 -11.36 22.80
C PHE A 594 14.25 -12.53 23.62
N ARG A 595 13.81 -13.73 23.20
CA ARG A 595 14.40 -15.03 23.51
C ARG A 595 15.93 -14.88 23.49
N ALA A 596 16.62 -15.29 24.54
CA ALA A 596 18.09 -15.33 24.59
C ALA A 596 18.52 -16.72 25.08
N PHE A 597 19.81 -16.97 25.33
CA PHE A 597 20.26 -18.14 26.10
C PHE A 597 21.49 -17.77 26.93
N GLU A 598 21.29 -16.99 27.99
CA GLU A 598 22.07 -17.25 29.21
C GLU A 598 21.74 -18.70 29.64
N GLU A 599 22.55 -19.62 29.12
CA GLU A 599 22.62 -21.10 29.26
C GLU A 599 22.07 -21.71 30.55
N THR A 600 22.18 -21.00 31.66
CA THR A 600 21.56 -21.32 32.96
C THR A 600 20.07 -21.60 32.83
N TYR A 601 19.46 -20.68 32.14
CA TYR A 601 18.08 -20.76 31.76
C TYR A 601 18.17 -21.30 30.37
N GLY A 602 18.23 -20.49 29.31
CA GLY A 602 18.31 -20.80 27.89
C GLY A 602 17.27 -20.07 27.03
N TYR A 603 16.81 -20.61 25.88
CA TYR A 603 15.85 -20.02 24.92
C TYR A 603 14.47 -19.43 25.45
N GLU A 604 14.34 -18.70 26.57
CA GLU A 604 13.09 -18.11 27.14
C GLU A 604 13.28 -16.69 27.75
N LEU A 605 13.71 -15.78 26.86
CA LEU A 605 13.91 -14.31 26.86
C LEU A 605 14.59 -13.47 27.98
N TRP A 606 15.12 -12.31 27.54
CA TRP A 606 15.03 -11.01 28.24
C TRP A 606 14.39 -9.97 27.31
N MET A 607 13.64 -9.00 27.84
CA MET A 607 13.04 -7.94 27.01
C MET A 607 14.08 -7.06 26.30
N SER A 608 13.67 -6.27 25.30
CA SER A 608 14.50 -5.25 24.67
C SER A 608 13.68 -4.00 24.28
N ASP A 609 14.34 -2.85 24.29
CA ASP A 609 13.91 -1.57 23.69
C ASP A 609 14.96 -1.14 22.65
N GLY A 610 15.77 -2.11 22.23
CA GLY A 610 17.04 -1.96 21.57
C GLY A 610 18.16 -1.46 22.48
N THR A 611 18.06 -1.45 23.81
CA THR A 611 19.11 -0.96 24.73
C THR A 611 19.35 -1.83 25.96
N SER A 612 20.48 -1.64 26.64
CA SER A 612 20.79 -2.26 27.95
C SER A 612 19.89 -1.79 29.11
N ALA A 613 18.97 -0.84 28.88
CA ALA A 613 17.92 -0.48 29.83
C ALA A 613 16.68 -1.39 29.71
N GLY A 614 16.44 -2.05 28.56
CA GLY A 614 15.26 -2.89 28.31
C GLY A 614 15.23 -4.16 29.17
N THR A 615 14.90 -4.07 30.47
CA THR A 615 15.26 -5.08 31.49
C THR A 615 14.25 -5.15 32.66
N GLN A 616 13.99 -6.36 33.23
CA GLN A 616 13.12 -6.55 34.42
C GLN A 616 13.29 -7.97 35.07
N LEU A 617 12.26 -8.53 35.73
CA LEU A 617 12.24 -9.84 36.41
C LEU A 617 10.81 -10.46 36.38
N VAL A 618 10.63 -11.65 35.78
CA VAL A 618 9.36 -12.18 35.24
C VAL A 618 9.17 -13.70 35.45
N LYS A 619 9.06 -14.52 34.40
CA LYS A 619 8.53 -15.91 34.29
C LYS A 619 8.74 -16.47 32.86
N ASP A 620 8.99 -17.75 32.52
CA ASP A 620 9.36 -19.01 33.19
C ASP A 620 8.59 -19.51 34.43
N ILE A 621 8.31 -20.82 34.53
CA ILE A 621 8.81 -21.75 35.60
C ILE A 621 8.30 -23.19 35.36
N ARG A 622 8.66 -23.76 34.19
CA ARG A 622 9.15 -25.16 34.16
C ARG A 622 10.63 -25.24 34.55
N VAL A 623 11.29 -24.07 34.59
CA VAL A 623 12.53 -23.80 35.31
C VAL A 623 13.81 -24.23 34.59
N GLY A 624 14.78 -23.31 34.51
CA GLY A 624 16.22 -23.55 34.25
C GLY A 624 16.57 -24.62 33.21
N SER A 625 17.61 -25.41 33.47
CA SER A 625 17.97 -26.57 32.64
C SER A 625 17.03 -27.79 32.82
N ASN A 626 15.71 -27.58 32.93
CA ASN A 626 14.68 -28.62 33.08
C ASN A 626 13.59 -28.55 31.97
N SER A 627 13.80 -27.74 30.93
CA SER A 627 13.03 -27.67 29.68
C SER A 627 11.70 -26.90 29.71
N SER A 628 11.32 -26.17 28.64
CA SER A 628 9.95 -25.97 28.11
C SER A 628 9.95 -25.00 26.91
N SER A 629 9.65 -25.41 25.68
CA SER A 629 9.95 -24.66 24.44
C SER A 629 9.10 -23.45 23.93
N VAL A 630 9.67 -22.24 23.88
CA VAL A 630 9.08 -21.01 23.20
C VAL A 630 9.19 -20.53 21.54
N GLN A 631 8.39 -19.48 21.90
CA GLN A 631 7.08 -19.05 21.52
C GLN A 631 7.19 -17.60 20.93
N LYS A 632 6.83 -17.44 19.64
CA LYS A 632 6.32 -16.34 18.76
C LYS A 632 6.41 -14.88 19.22
N LEU A 633 6.21 -14.02 18.23
CA LEU A 633 6.60 -12.62 18.13
C LEU A 633 5.38 -11.86 17.54
N THR A 634 5.02 -10.64 17.99
CA THR A 634 3.58 -10.46 18.32
C THR A 634 2.92 -9.06 18.64
N ASN A 635 1.80 -8.58 18.05
CA ASN A 635 0.96 -7.43 18.56
C ASN A 635 -0.56 -7.43 18.15
N VAL A 636 -1.49 -7.30 19.13
CA VAL A 636 -2.97 -7.10 18.98
C VAL A 636 -3.55 -6.49 20.26
N ASN A 637 -4.38 -5.45 20.19
CA ASN A 637 -4.96 -4.79 21.39
C ASN A 637 -3.93 -4.44 22.53
N GLY A 638 -2.62 -4.55 22.29
CA GLY A 638 -1.57 -4.57 23.32
C GLY A 638 -1.81 -5.48 24.53
N THR A 639 -2.65 -6.52 24.45
CA THR A 639 -3.27 -7.22 25.60
C THR A 639 -2.64 -8.57 25.99
N LEU A 640 -1.73 -9.10 25.15
CA LEU A 640 -0.78 -10.21 25.31
C LEU A 640 -1.33 -11.60 25.69
N LEU A 641 -1.15 -12.62 24.82
CA LEU A 641 -1.68 -13.99 24.95
C LEU A 641 -0.70 -15.09 24.46
N PHE A 642 -0.59 -16.23 25.16
CA PHE A 642 0.19 -17.39 24.70
C PHE A 642 -0.12 -18.79 25.31
N GLN A 643 0.89 -19.54 25.75
CA GLN A 643 0.88 -20.95 26.13
C GLN A 643 1.98 -21.23 27.21
N ALA A 644 1.93 -22.34 27.97
CA ALA A 644 2.79 -22.62 29.14
C ALA A 644 3.16 -24.07 29.51
N ASN A 645 4.24 -24.20 30.29
CA ASN A 645 4.47 -25.38 31.13
C ASN A 645 5.14 -25.07 32.47
N GLY A 646 5.08 -26.07 33.34
CA GLY A 646 5.61 -26.16 34.70
C GLY A 646 5.95 -27.62 35.06
N GLY A 647 6.25 -28.45 34.05
CA GLY A 647 6.53 -29.90 34.14
C GLY A 647 5.30 -30.79 34.28
N SER A 648 4.09 -30.29 33.95
CA SER A 648 2.91 -30.69 34.72
C SER A 648 1.58 -30.76 33.95
N TYR A 649 0.51 -30.80 34.76
CA TYR A 649 -0.87 -31.26 34.53
C TYR A 649 -1.57 -30.69 33.30
N GLY A 650 -1.01 -29.64 32.69
CA GLY A 650 -1.16 -29.32 31.29
C GLY A 650 0.12 -28.75 30.69
N ALA A 651 0.46 -29.16 29.48
CA ALA A 651 1.20 -28.31 28.55
C ALA A 651 0.17 -27.30 28.00
N GLU A 652 -0.04 -26.20 28.71
CA GLU A 652 -1.33 -25.53 28.85
C GLU A 652 -1.39 -24.06 28.39
N LEU A 653 -2.51 -23.62 27.83
CA LEU A 653 -2.61 -22.29 27.21
C LEU A 653 -2.54 -21.15 28.28
N TRP A 654 -1.92 -19.99 28.00
CA TRP A 654 -1.53 -18.92 28.98
C TRP A 654 -1.56 -17.50 28.36
N MET A 655 -1.19 -16.40 29.05
CA MET A 655 -1.20 -15.00 28.50
C MET A 655 -0.15 -14.06 29.12
N SER A 656 -0.11 -12.72 28.87
CA SER A 656 0.73 -11.75 29.62
C SER A 656 0.46 -10.23 29.46
N ASN A 657 1.54 -9.43 29.40
CA ASN A 657 1.72 -7.99 29.14
C ASN A 657 3.22 -7.58 29.09
N GLY A 658 4.16 -8.51 28.90
CA GLY A 658 5.60 -8.27 28.92
C GLY A 658 6.23 -8.34 30.32
N THR A 659 5.52 -8.84 31.34
CA THR A 659 5.95 -8.75 32.76
C THR A 659 5.58 -9.95 33.64
N SER A 660 6.06 -9.95 34.90
CA SER A 660 5.64 -10.92 35.95
C SER A 660 4.18 -10.74 36.39
N ALA A 661 3.65 -9.52 36.26
CA ALA A 661 2.21 -9.25 36.37
C ALA A 661 1.46 -9.63 35.08
N GLY A 662 2.11 -10.35 34.18
CA GLY A 662 1.59 -10.83 32.90
C GLY A 662 1.63 -12.35 32.77
N THR A 663 2.80 -12.98 32.57
CA THR A 663 2.91 -14.34 32.00
C THR A 663 2.09 -15.37 32.81
N GLN A 664 0.93 -15.90 32.37
CA GLN A 664 0.01 -16.57 33.34
C GLN A 664 -1.03 -17.62 32.92
N LEU A 665 -1.37 -18.42 33.96
CA LEU A 665 -2.43 -19.43 34.14
C LEU A 665 -3.76 -18.89 34.69
N VAL A 666 -4.84 -19.69 34.59
CA VAL A 666 -6.08 -19.52 35.37
C VAL A 666 -6.78 -20.85 35.80
N LYS A 667 -6.56 -22.00 35.13
CA LYS A 667 -7.68 -22.82 34.61
C LYS A 667 -8.10 -24.13 35.32
N ASP A 668 -7.89 -25.29 34.66
CA ASP A 668 -8.64 -26.56 34.77
C ASP A 668 -10.09 -26.54 34.18
N ILE A 669 -10.38 -27.50 33.28
CA ILE A 669 -11.72 -28.13 33.03
C ILE A 669 -11.63 -29.42 32.18
N ARG A 670 -11.02 -29.39 30.98
CA ARG A 670 -10.59 -30.62 30.25
C ARG A 670 -9.39 -30.41 29.30
N VAL A 671 -8.27 -31.14 29.37
CA VAL A 671 -7.33 -31.42 30.49
C VAL A 671 -6.33 -32.54 30.11
N GLY A 672 -5.09 -32.41 30.62
CA GLY A 672 -4.04 -33.43 30.71
C GLY A 672 -2.64 -32.87 30.41
N SER A 673 -1.59 -33.39 31.03
CA SER A 673 -0.17 -32.99 30.83
C SER A 673 0.42 -33.50 29.50
N ASN A 674 -0.20 -33.20 28.37
CA ASN A 674 -0.29 -34.18 27.29
C ASN A 674 -0.12 -33.67 25.84
N GLY A 675 -0.16 -32.37 25.46
CA GLY A 675 0.22 -32.04 24.05
C GLY A 675 0.03 -30.66 23.40
N SER A 676 -0.94 -29.81 23.75
CA SER A 676 -1.69 -29.01 22.75
C SER A 676 -0.88 -28.15 21.76
N ASN A 677 -0.17 -27.11 22.20
CA ASN A 677 0.13 -25.83 21.50
C ASN A 677 -1.07 -24.88 21.37
N LEU A 678 -0.80 -23.69 20.84
CA LEU A 678 -1.63 -22.51 20.58
C LEU A 678 -0.93 -21.67 19.49
N ASN A 679 -1.61 -21.17 18.44
CA ASN A 679 -0.93 -20.59 17.26
C ASN A 679 -1.37 -19.22 16.59
N TYR A 680 -2.33 -19.02 15.62
CA TYR A 680 -2.60 -17.76 14.81
C TYR A 680 -2.61 -16.39 15.55
N LEU A 681 -2.42 -15.27 14.82
CA LEU A 681 -1.81 -14.03 15.34
C LEU A 681 -2.00 -12.67 14.58
N ILE A 682 -3.10 -11.90 14.70
CA ILE A 682 -3.19 -10.46 14.33
C ILE A 682 -4.45 -9.75 14.82
N ASN A 683 -4.49 -8.43 14.61
CA ASN A 683 -5.46 -7.49 15.14
C ASN A 683 -6.80 -7.53 14.40
N VAL A 684 -7.56 -8.61 14.65
CA VAL A 684 -9.02 -8.53 14.65
C VAL A 684 -9.48 -7.41 15.59
N ASN A 685 -10.76 -7.07 15.56
CA ASN A 685 -11.45 -6.22 16.52
C ASN A 685 -11.49 -6.76 17.99
N GLY A 686 -10.39 -7.30 18.50
CA GLY A 686 -10.05 -7.21 19.92
C GLY A 686 -10.81 -8.10 20.92
N THR A 687 -11.80 -8.90 20.51
CA THR A 687 -12.87 -9.36 21.41
C THR A 687 -13.10 -10.89 21.48
N LEU A 688 -12.05 -11.71 21.65
CA LEU A 688 -11.27 -12.22 20.52
C LEU A 688 -11.61 -13.72 20.28
N PHE A 689 -10.76 -14.44 19.54
CA PHE A 689 -11.00 -15.82 19.08
C PHE A 689 -9.69 -16.65 19.10
N PHE A 690 -9.74 -17.99 19.21
CA PHE A 690 -8.56 -18.85 19.55
C PHE A 690 -8.51 -20.20 18.81
N HIS A 691 -7.46 -21.07 18.96
CA HIS A 691 -7.50 -22.56 18.79
C HIS A 691 -6.36 -23.52 19.32
N ALA A 692 -6.70 -24.66 19.94
CA ALA A 692 -5.88 -25.63 20.74
C ALA A 692 -6.73 -26.90 21.12
N ASN A 693 -6.29 -28.01 21.74
CA ASN A 693 -7.13 -29.26 21.82
C ASN A 693 -7.18 -29.99 23.20
N ASP A 694 -8.15 -30.90 23.38
CA ASP A 694 -8.26 -31.91 24.45
C ASP A 694 -8.52 -33.34 23.90
N GLY A 695 -9.44 -33.46 22.94
CA GLY A 695 -10.05 -34.70 22.46
C GLY A 695 -11.48 -35.03 22.93
N THR A 696 -12.38 -34.09 23.21
CA THR A 696 -13.84 -34.36 23.35
C THR A 696 -14.58 -34.22 22.02
N TYR A 697 -14.03 -33.32 21.22
CA TYR A 697 -14.77 -32.34 20.49
C TYR A 697 -13.67 -31.72 19.63
N GLY A 698 -12.74 -31.07 20.34
CA GLY A 698 -11.31 -31.26 20.28
C GLY A 698 -10.73 -30.82 18.96
N PHE A 699 -10.94 -31.66 17.96
CA PHE A 699 -10.77 -31.46 16.53
C PHE A 699 -11.60 -30.29 15.95
N GLU A 700 -12.12 -29.38 16.79
CA GLU A 700 -12.95 -28.24 16.41
C GLU A 700 -13.18 -27.22 17.57
N LEU A 701 -14.18 -26.31 17.50
CA LEU A 701 -14.02 -24.84 17.40
C LEU A 701 -14.52 -23.87 18.56
N TRP A 702 -14.13 -23.95 19.88
CA TRP A 702 -14.41 -22.92 20.96
C TRP A 702 -13.80 -21.46 20.63
N LYS A 703 -13.63 -20.39 21.47
CA LYS A 703 -13.04 -19.02 21.12
C LYS A 703 -12.67 -18.18 22.37
N SER A 704 -11.89 -17.06 22.42
CA SER A 704 -11.72 -16.22 23.66
C SER A 704 -11.08 -14.81 23.49
N ASP A 705 -11.27 -13.92 24.47
CA ASP A 705 -10.75 -12.55 24.64
C ASP A 705 -9.41 -12.42 25.40
N GLY A 706 -8.77 -13.56 25.65
CA GLY A 706 -7.56 -13.65 26.48
C GLY A 706 -7.79 -14.03 27.92
N THR A 707 -9.03 -14.27 28.31
CA THR A 707 -9.37 -14.78 29.62
C THR A 707 -9.77 -16.25 29.56
N TYR A 708 -9.82 -16.90 30.73
CA TYR A 708 -10.53 -18.18 30.89
C TYR A 708 -11.96 -18.06 30.39
N ALA A 709 -12.69 -17.03 30.82
CA ALA A 709 -14.14 -16.97 30.64
C ALA A 709 -14.56 -16.67 29.20
N GLY A 710 -13.73 -15.97 28.43
CA GLY A 710 -13.94 -15.81 27.01
C GLY A 710 -13.96 -17.13 26.24
N THR A 711 -13.51 -18.25 26.86
CA THR A 711 -13.32 -19.59 26.27
C THR A 711 -14.58 -20.34 25.90
N GLN A 712 -14.91 -20.31 24.61
CA GLN A 712 -16.28 -20.52 24.18
C GLN A 712 -16.50 -21.01 22.73
N LEU A 713 -17.18 -22.14 22.50
CA LEU A 713 -18.02 -22.30 21.28
C LEU A 713 -19.15 -21.27 21.35
N VAL A 714 -20.19 -21.39 20.52
CA VAL A 714 -21.37 -20.52 20.68
C VAL A 714 -22.73 -21.09 20.21
N LYS A 715 -22.83 -22.38 19.87
CA LYS A 715 -24.02 -23.02 19.25
C LYS A 715 -23.94 -24.54 19.50
N ASP A 716 -25.09 -25.21 19.70
CA ASP A 716 -25.19 -26.60 20.22
C ASP A 716 -26.18 -27.45 19.41
N VAL A 717 -25.75 -28.63 18.91
CA VAL A 717 -26.58 -29.85 18.76
C VAL A 717 -25.78 -31.11 18.35
N VAL A 718 -25.02 -31.03 17.25
CA VAL A 718 -24.67 -32.12 16.32
C VAL A 718 -23.50 -31.63 15.45
N SER A 719 -22.40 -32.35 15.19
CA SER A 719 -22.02 -33.72 15.63
C SER A 719 -20.51 -34.02 15.64
N GLY A 720 -19.98 -34.65 16.69
CA GLY A 720 -20.58 -35.79 17.41
C GLY A 720 -20.29 -37.13 16.71
N SER A 721 -19.67 -37.09 15.52
CA SER A 721 -19.11 -38.22 14.79
C SER A 721 -17.75 -37.89 14.15
N GLY A 722 -17.49 -36.61 13.85
CA GLY A 722 -16.19 -36.08 13.44
C GLY A 722 -15.78 -34.80 14.15
N ASN A 723 -15.42 -33.82 13.32
CA ASN A 723 -14.38 -32.81 13.53
C ASN A 723 -14.78 -31.47 12.74
N PHE A 724 -14.16 -30.27 12.86
CA PHE A 724 -14.45 -29.03 12.03
C PHE A 724 -13.17 -28.10 11.98
N ASP A 725 -12.81 -27.41 10.87
CA ASP A 725 -11.38 -27.32 10.37
C ASP A 725 -10.89 -26.00 9.71
N LEU A 726 -9.65 -25.46 9.80
CA LEU A 726 -9.30 -24.13 9.19
C LEU A 726 -7.81 -23.64 9.18
N SER A 727 -7.52 -22.45 8.57
CA SER A 727 -6.23 -21.68 8.46
C SER A 727 -6.42 -20.14 8.32
N GLU A 728 -6.03 -19.48 7.20
CA GLU A 728 -5.88 -18.04 6.78
C GLU A 728 -6.80 -16.91 7.40
N LEU A 729 -6.28 -15.66 7.52
CA LEU A 729 -6.32 -14.82 8.76
C LEU A 729 -6.22 -13.21 8.71
N THR A 730 -7.19 -12.35 9.16
CA THR A 730 -7.13 -10.88 9.60
C THR A 730 -8.43 -10.31 10.30
N ASN A 731 -9.27 -9.41 9.71
CA ASN A 731 -10.37 -8.64 10.36
C ASN A 731 -11.51 -7.93 9.48
N VAL A 732 -12.49 -8.58 8.79
CA VAL A 732 -13.44 -7.87 7.83
C VAL A 732 -14.38 -6.87 8.52
N ASN A 733 -13.93 -5.64 8.75
CA ASN A 733 -14.61 -4.68 9.61
C ASN A 733 -15.12 -5.35 10.92
N GLY A 734 -14.36 -6.32 11.46
CA GLY A 734 -14.73 -7.16 12.61
C GLY A 734 -15.60 -8.40 12.34
N THR A 735 -16.05 -8.61 11.11
CA THR A 735 -16.82 -9.79 10.68
C THR A 735 -15.90 -10.92 10.29
N LEU A 736 -16.26 -12.12 10.71
CA LEU A 736 -15.36 -13.26 10.78
C LEU A 736 -15.63 -14.25 9.64
N PHE A 737 -15.16 -13.93 8.42
CA PHE A 737 -15.27 -14.81 7.24
C PHE A 737 -14.44 -16.10 7.43
N PHE A 738 -14.81 -17.25 6.83
CA PHE A 738 -14.47 -18.58 7.40
C PHE A 738 -14.49 -19.84 6.43
N ARG A 739 -13.55 -20.81 6.50
CA ARG A 739 -13.24 -21.84 5.42
C ARG A 739 -12.53 -23.23 5.86
N GLY A 740 -13.26 -24.41 5.83
CA GLY A 740 -13.20 -25.86 6.34
C GLY A 740 -14.28 -26.97 5.86
N PHE A 741 -14.85 -27.93 6.66
CA PHE A 741 -15.81 -28.97 6.09
C PHE A 741 -16.90 -29.68 6.93
N GLU A 742 -18.17 -29.68 6.47
CA GLU A 742 -19.07 -30.87 6.52
C GLU A 742 -19.77 -31.15 5.16
N SER A 743 -19.90 -32.43 4.81
CA SER A 743 -20.20 -33.04 3.49
C SER A 743 -21.34 -32.57 2.57
N THR A 744 -22.09 -31.49 2.85
CA THR A 744 -23.37 -31.24 2.15
C THR A 744 -23.25 -30.69 0.72
N TYR A 745 -22.27 -29.83 0.40
CA TYR A 745 -22.45 -28.95 -0.77
C TYR A 745 -21.27 -28.87 -1.78
N GLY A 746 -20.11 -29.51 -1.61
CA GLY A 746 -18.82 -29.02 -2.18
C GLY A 746 -18.33 -27.78 -1.39
N PHE A 747 -17.21 -27.08 -1.62
CA PHE A 747 -16.50 -26.28 -0.61
C PHE A 747 -16.31 -24.74 -0.81
N GLU A 748 -16.30 -23.88 0.23
CA GLU A 748 -16.69 -22.45 0.04
C GLU A 748 -16.36 -21.49 1.21
N LEU A 749 -16.97 -20.29 1.33
CA LEU A 749 -16.90 -19.42 2.52
C LEU A 749 -18.22 -19.30 3.33
N TRP A 750 -18.18 -19.68 4.61
CA TRP A 750 -19.19 -19.35 5.63
C TRP A 750 -18.56 -18.12 6.33
N LYS A 751 -19.32 -17.22 6.92
CA LYS A 751 -18.80 -16.18 7.82
C LYS A 751 -19.33 -16.39 9.23
N SER A 752 -18.92 -15.53 10.13
CA SER A 752 -19.19 -15.50 11.55
C SER A 752 -19.10 -14.07 12.06
N ASP A 753 -19.39 -13.92 13.33
CA ASP A 753 -19.21 -12.77 14.22
C ASP A 753 -18.63 -13.26 15.57
N GLY A 754 -18.17 -14.51 15.59
CA GLY A 754 -17.81 -15.29 16.75
C GLY A 754 -19.01 -15.69 17.62
N THR A 755 -20.16 -16.02 17.02
CA THR A 755 -21.41 -16.36 17.73
C THR A 755 -22.32 -17.45 17.12
N SER A 756 -23.40 -17.76 17.86
CA SER A 756 -24.59 -18.51 17.42
C SER A 756 -25.28 -17.92 16.18
N ALA A 757 -25.26 -16.60 16.02
CA ALA A 757 -26.04 -15.88 15.02
C ALA A 757 -25.29 -15.74 13.70
N GLY A 758 -24.06 -15.21 13.72
CA GLY A 758 -23.35 -14.85 12.50
C GLY A 758 -22.71 -16.01 11.77
N THR A 759 -22.48 -17.13 12.46
CA THR A 759 -21.94 -18.37 11.88
C THR A 759 -22.90 -18.92 10.81
N GLN A 760 -22.58 -18.70 9.53
CA GLN A 760 -23.37 -19.18 8.36
C GLN A 760 -22.65 -19.13 7.00
N LEU A 761 -23.12 -19.92 6.03
CA LEU A 761 -22.74 -19.94 4.61
C LEU A 761 -23.05 -18.59 3.93
N VAL A 762 -22.16 -18.04 3.10
CA VAL A 762 -22.37 -16.72 2.48
C VAL A 762 -23.33 -16.74 1.25
N LYS A 763 -23.09 -17.51 0.17
CA LYS A 763 -24.04 -17.64 -0.96
C LYS A 763 -24.04 -19.04 -1.62
N ASP A 764 -25.05 -19.84 -1.26
CA ASP A 764 -25.34 -21.24 -1.64
C ASP A 764 -25.55 -21.43 -3.17
N ILE A 765 -24.49 -21.31 -4.02
CA ILE A 765 -24.76 -21.06 -5.45
C ILE A 765 -23.82 -21.55 -6.60
N LEU A 766 -22.56 -22.03 -6.45
CA LEU A 766 -22.13 -23.16 -7.31
C LEU A 766 -22.56 -24.45 -6.63
N THR A 767 -23.71 -24.87 -7.11
CA THR A 767 -24.61 -25.76 -6.44
C THR A 767 -24.10 -27.21 -6.47
N GLY A 768 -23.62 -27.72 -5.34
CA GLY A 768 -23.41 -29.15 -5.12
C GLY A 768 -22.22 -29.82 -5.82
N SER A 769 -21.79 -29.37 -7.00
CA SER A 769 -20.50 -29.79 -7.59
C SER A 769 -19.96 -28.94 -8.77
N GLY A 770 -18.64 -28.67 -8.80
CA GLY A 770 -17.95 -27.53 -9.48
C GLY A 770 -17.65 -26.43 -8.44
N SER A 771 -16.83 -25.38 -8.65
CA SER A 771 -16.65 -24.25 -7.68
C SER A 771 -16.51 -22.88 -8.32
N SER A 772 -16.53 -21.68 -7.67
CA SER A 772 -16.34 -21.27 -6.25
C SER A 772 -14.90 -21.44 -5.70
N ILE A 773 -14.74 -21.42 -4.36
CA ILE A 773 -13.63 -21.99 -3.52
C ILE A 773 -12.51 -20.96 -3.18
N PRO A 774 -12.18 -20.52 -1.91
CA PRO A 774 -11.73 -19.11 -1.65
C PRO A 774 -10.58 -18.73 -0.64
N ARG A 775 -9.84 -17.61 -0.84
CA ARG A 775 -8.61 -17.19 -0.04
C ARG A 775 -8.31 -15.66 0.25
N TYR A 776 -7.05 -15.31 0.59
CA TYR A 776 -6.28 -14.04 0.83
C TYR A 776 -6.83 -12.69 1.43
N LEU A 777 -8.09 -12.51 1.85
CA LEU A 777 -8.65 -11.21 2.29
C LEU A 777 -7.73 -10.33 3.20
N THR A 778 -7.81 -9.00 3.10
CA THR A 778 -7.51 -8.04 4.21
C THR A 778 -8.31 -6.74 4.05
N ASN A 779 -8.19 -5.82 5.01
CA ASN A 779 -9.20 -4.80 5.26
C ASN A 779 -8.98 -3.44 4.55
N VAL A 780 -8.70 -3.45 3.26
CA VAL A 780 -9.02 -2.29 2.41
C VAL A 780 -10.53 -2.23 2.22
N ASN A 781 -11.12 -1.11 2.62
CA ASN A 781 -12.46 -0.60 2.32
C ASN A 781 -13.66 -1.57 2.51
N GLY A 782 -13.47 -2.68 3.22
CA GLY A 782 -14.55 -3.56 3.69
C GLY A 782 -15.21 -4.46 2.65
N THR A 783 -14.76 -4.39 1.40
CA THR A 783 -15.24 -5.21 0.27
C THR A 783 -14.13 -6.15 -0.19
N LEU A 784 -14.54 -7.24 -0.81
CA LEU A 784 -13.84 -8.52 -0.81
C LEU A 784 -13.73 -9.04 -2.25
N PHE A 785 -12.56 -9.47 -2.72
CA PHE A 785 -12.17 -9.58 -4.16
C PHE A 785 -11.15 -10.74 -4.45
N PHE A 786 -11.28 -11.52 -5.53
CA PHE A 786 -11.50 -13.00 -5.50
C PHE A 786 -10.49 -14.05 -6.13
N GLN A 787 -10.58 -15.36 -5.76
CA GLN A 787 -9.92 -16.57 -6.34
C GLN A 787 -10.72 -17.94 -6.24
N ALA A 788 -11.07 -18.67 -7.34
CA ALA A 788 -12.13 -19.74 -7.66
C ALA A 788 -12.00 -20.53 -9.02
N ASN A 789 -12.81 -21.58 -9.23
CA ASN A 789 -13.27 -22.13 -10.55
C ASN A 789 -14.61 -21.51 -11.09
N THR A 790 -15.14 -21.94 -12.27
CA THR A 790 -16.50 -22.53 -12.45
C THR A 790 -16.64 -23.38 -13.71
N SER A 791 -17.78 -24.07 -13.78
CA SER A 791 -18.32 -24.68 -15.00
C SER A 791 -18.75 -23.67 -16.08
N THR A 792 -19.12 -22.43 -15.73
CA THR A 792 -19.61 -21.43 -16.70
C THR A 792 -18.51 -20.44 -17.11
N TYR A 793 -17.63 -20.11 -16.17
CA TYR A 793 -16.64 -19.07 -16.25
C TYR A 793 -15.37 -19.52 -15.44
N GLY A 794 -14.70 -18.68 -14.62
CA GLY A 794 -13.72 -19.14 -13.61
C GLY A 794 -12.69 -18.15 -13.01
N ARG A 795 -11.85 -17.45 -13.81
CA ARG A 795 -10.83 -16.48 -13.33
C ARG A 795 -10.86 -15.00 -13.90
N GLU A 796 -11.47 -14.03 -13.17
CA GLU A 796 -11.86 -12.60 -13.40
C GLU A 796 -12.51 -12.10 -12.09
N LEU A 797 -12.68 -10.81 -11.81
CA LEU A 797 -13.36 -10.31 -10.60
C LEU A 797 -14.81 -10.85 -10.38
N TRP A 798 -15.00 -11.63 -9.31
CA TRP A 798 -16.21 -11.56 -8.49
C TRP A 798 -15.83 -10.78 -7.20
N LYS A 799 -16.82 -10.42 -6.37
CA LYS A 799 -16.64 -9.71 -5.09
C LYS A 799 -17.66 -10.11 -4.03
N SER A 800 -17.50 -9.65 -2.77
CA SER A 800 -18.38 -9.94 -1.62
C SER A 800 -18.61 -8.75 -0.68
N ASP A 801 -19.79 -8.71 -0.07
CA ASP A 801 -20.16 -7.93 1.12
C ASP A 801 -20.45 -8.86 2.33
N GLY A 802 -20.20 -10.16 2.16
CA GLY A 802 -20.62 -11.20 3.10
C GLY A 802 -22.11 -11.54 3.08
N THR A 803 -22.86 -11.22 2.01
CA THR A 803 -24.28 -11.57 1.89
C THR A 803 -24.63 -12.38 0.64
N SER A 804 -25.74 -13.12 0.75
CA SER A 804 -26.38 -13.77 -0.39
C SER A 804 -26.91 -12.79 -1.46
N ALA A 805 -26.92 -11.47 -1.19
CA ALA A 805 -27.17 -10.44 -2.19
C ALA A 805 -25.88 -10.02 -2.89
N GLY A 806 -24.94 -9.40 -2.18
CA GLY A 806 -23.80 -8.66 -2.74
C GLY A 806 -22.63 -9.51 -3.25
N THR A 807 -22.64 -10.83 -3.01
CA THR A 807 -21.57 -11.67 -3.54
C THR A 807 -21.76 -11.99 -5.04
N GLN A 808 -20.95 -11.44 -5.96
CA GLN A 808 -21.28 -11.27 -7.40
C GLN A 808 -20.10 -11.07 -8.37
N LEU A 809 -20.37 -11.13 -9.69
CA LEU A 809 -19.46 -10.88 -10.85
C LEU A 809 -19.22 -9.41 -11.16
N VAL A 810 -18.21 -9.20 -12.01
CA VAL A 810 -17.80 -7.99 -12.73
C VAL A 810 -18.03 -8.10 -14.26
N LYS A 811 -17.10 -8.56 -15.13
CA LYS A 811 -17.19 -8.36 -16.60
C LYS A 811 -16.44 -9.43 -17.47
N ASP A 812 -16.89 -10.68 -17.51
CA ASP A 812 -16.39 -11.77 -18.41
C ASP A 812 -16.24 -11.26 -19.86
N ILE A 813 -15.14 -11.54 -20.58
CA ILE A 813 -14.69 -10.75 -21.77
C ILE A 813 -14.22 -11.56 -22.99
N ARG A 814 -13.14 -12.34 -22.84
CA ARG A 814 -12.99 -13.64 -23.53
C ARG A 814 -12.99 -14.75 -22.47
N THR A 815 -13.93 -14.65 -21.55
CA THR A 815 -15.21 -15.34 -21.66
C THR A 815 -15.18 -16.84 -21.43
N GLY A 816 -16.17 -17.28 -20.65
CA GLY A 816 -16.54 -18.68 -20.54
C GLY A 816 -15.54 -19.49 -19.73
N SER A 817 -15.57 -20.82 -19.82
CA SER A 817 -14.87 -21.69 -18.86
C SER A 817 -13.33 -21.80 -19.01
N THR A 818 -12.66 -20.84 -19.65
CA THR A 818 -11.30 -21.02 -20.23
C THR A 818 -10.22 -20.27 -19.48
N HIS A 819 -9.23 -20.97 -18.91
CA HIS A 819 -8.58 -20.56 -17.67
C HIS A 819 -7.43 -19.53 -17.74
N ALA A 820 -7.64 -18.41 -17.04
CA ALA A 820 -6.75 -17.29 -16.82
C ALA A 820 -5.86 -17.46 -15.56
N ASP A 821 -5.30 -16.37 -15.04
CA ASP A 821 -4.30 -16.33 -13.97
C ASP A 821 -4.31 -14.97 -13.22
N PRO A 822 -4.49 -14.95 -11.88
CA PRO A 822 -3.86 -13.93 -11.00
C PRO A 822 -3.40 -14.38 -9.57
N GLU A 823 -2.10 -14.28 -9.19
CA GLU A 823 -1.58 -14.36 -7.77
C GLU A 823 -1.15 -12.93 -7.28
N TYR A 824 -1.44 -12.37 -6.07
CA TYR A 824 -0.77 -11.16 -5.41
C TYR A 824 -1.53 -9.75 -5.29
N PHE A 825 -1.92 -9.15 -4.12
CA PHE A 825 -2.27 -7.67 -3.97
C PHE A 825 -2.28 -7.00 -2.55
N THR A 826 -2.26 -5.65 -2.47
CA THR A 826 -2.77 -4.83 -1.33
C THR A 826 -3.53 -3.53 -1.74
N ASN A 827 -3.06 -2.29 -1.54
CA ASN A 827 -3.95 -1.10 -1.39
C ASN A 827 -3.71 0.12 -2.33
N VAL A 828 -4.55 0.42 -3.34
CA VAL A 828 -4.66 1.78 -3.93
C VAL A 828 -5.75 2.52 -3.16
N ASN A 829 -5.65 2.53 -1.84
CA ASN A 829 -6.59 3.26 -0.97
C ASN A 829 -8.08 2.87 -1.16
N GLY A 830 -8.35 1.76 -1.88
CA GLY A 830 -9.66 1.39 -2.40
C GLY A 830 -9.58 0.58 -3.71
N THR A 831 -8.76 1.02 -4.67
CA THR A 831 -8.57 0.30 -5.94
C THR A 831 -7.63 -0.91 -5.76
N LEU A 832 -7.87 -1.95 -6.56
CA LEU A 832 -7.46 -3.34 -6.31
C LEU A 832 -7.08 -4.13 -7.58
N PHE A 833 -6.41 -3.44 -8.52
CA PHE A 833 -5.98 -3.88 -9.86
C PHE A 833 -5.44 -5.34 -9.91
N PHE A 834 -5.68 -6.17 -10.95
CA PHE A 834 -5.03 -7.49 -11.00
C PHE A 834 -4.51 -8.13 -12.31
N SER A 835 -5.03 -9.25 -12.85
CA SER A 835 -4.39 -10.01 -13.97
C SER A 835 -5.32 -11.10 -14.59
N ALA A 836 -5.10 -11.60 -15.82
CA ALA A 836 -5.37 -10.94 -17.12
C ALA A 836 -5.65 -11.93 -18.26
N ASN A 837 -5.55 -11.44 -19.53
CA ASN A 837 -5.59 -12.13 -20.84
C ASN A 837 -6.88 -11.96 -21.66
N ASP A 838 -7.33 -10.75 -21.99
CA ASP A 838 -8.64 -10.39 -22.57
C ASP A 838 -9.33 -11.25 -23.66
N GLY A 839 -8.59 -12.12 -24.32
CA GLY A 839 -8.82 -12.63 -25.66
C GLY A 839 -7.51 -12.81 -26.43
N THR A 840 -6.48 -12.04 -26.05
CA THR A 840 -5.65 -11.38 -27.05
C THR A 840 -4.24 -11.16 -26.55
N TYR A 841 -4.03 -10.25 -25.59
CA TYR A 841 -2.68 -9.83 -25.22
C TYR A 841 -2.01 -10.83 -24.30
N GLY A 842 -2.79 -11.37 -23.37
CA GLY A 842 -2.18 -12.07 -22.28
C GLY A 842 -1.82 -11.11 -21.17
N VAL A 843 -0.55 -11.24 -20.76
CA VAL A 843 0.00 -11.34 -19.34
C VAL A 843 0.40 -9.76 -18.99
N GLU A 844 -0.43 -8.68 -18.79
CA GLU A 844 -0.03 -7.25 -18.34
C GLU A 844 -1.11 -6.14 -17.98
N LEU A 845 -0.69 -5.06 -17.27
CA LEU A 845 -1.18 -3.68 -16.87
C LEU A 845 -2.58 -3.17 -17.23
N TRP A 846 -3.48 -2.90 -16.26
CA TRP A 846 -4.84 -2.31 -16.38
C TRP A 846 -5.31 -2.03 -14.87
N MET A 847 -6.56 -1.87 -14.39
CA MET A 847 -6.94 -1.51 -12.97
C MET A 847 -8.35 -1.95 -12.46
N THR A 848 -8.70 -2.11 -11.15
CA THR A 848 -10.11 -2.35 -10.66
C THR A 848 -10.57 -1.64 -9.39
N ASP A 849 -11.78 -1.08 -9.41
CA ASP A 849 -12.57 -0.50 -8.31
C ASP A 849 -13.58 -1.49 -7.67
N GLY A 850 -13.73 -2.69 -8.24
CA GLY A 850 -14.80 -3.63 -7.89
C GLY A 850 -16.08 -3.55 -8.73
N THR A 851 -16.17 -2.69 -9.73
CA THR A 851 -17.28 -2.62 -10.69
C THR A 851 -16.92 -3.26 -12.02
N SER A 852 -17.93 -3.72 -12.77
CA SER A 852 -17.74 -4.31 -14.10
C SER A 852 -16.98 -3.36 -15.02
N ILE A 853 -17.41 -2.09 -15.07
CA ILE A 853 -16.87 -1.07 -15.95
C ILE A 853 -15.50 -0.60 -15.46
N GLY A 854 -15.32 -0.38 -14.15
CA GLY A 854 -14.09 0.10 -13.51
C GLY A 854 -12.99 -0.96 -13.37
N THR A 855 -13.19 -2.16 -13.92
CA THR A 855 -12.14 -3.14 -14.17
C THR A 855 -11.62 -2.89 -15.61
N GLN A 856 -10.46 -2.21 -15.72
CA GLN A 856 -10.16 -1.04 -16.58
C GLN A 856 -8.73 -0.76 -17.12
N LEU A 857 -8.65 0.21 -18.04
CA LEU A 857 -7.51 0.78 -18.76
C LEU A 857 -6.24 1.07 -17.94
N VAL A 858 -5.14 0.45 -18.38
CA VAL A 858 -3.80 1.07 -18.50
C VAL A 858 -3.08 0.52 -19.76
N GLU A 859 -2.17 -0.47 -19.67
CA GLU A 859 -1.02 -0.53 -20.60
C GLU A 859 -0.50 -1.89 -21.14
N ASP A 860 -0.13 -1.91 -22.43
CA ASP A 860 0.50 -3.01 -23.21
C ASP A 860 1.94 -2.67 -23.66
N ILE A 861 2.22 -1.39 -23.91
CA ILE A 861 3.53 -0.79 -24.27
C ILE A 861 4.22 -1.31 -25.55
N ARG A 862 4.77 -2.54 -25.57
CA ARG A 862 5.39 -3.19 -26.75
C ARG A 862 5.50 -4.73 -26.57
N VAL A 863 4.43 -5.50 -26.37
CA VAL A 863 3.03 -5.36 -26.79
C VAL A 863 2.53 -6.79 -27.08
N GLY A 864 1.22 -6.97 -27.02
CA GLY A 864 0.51 -7.86 -27.94
C GLY A 864 0.35 -9.29 -27.44
N SER A 865 0.12 -10.26 -28.32
CA SER A 865 -0.25 -11.63 -27.88
C SER A 865 0.97 -12.43 -27.37
N GLY A 866 1.19 -12.45 -26.05
CA GLY A 866 2.35 -13.10 -25.41
C GLY A 866 2.18 -13.35 -23.90
N PHE A 867 3.26 -13.77 -23.24
CA PHE A 867 3.27 -14.11 -21.81
C PHE A 867 4.51 -13.53 -21.08
N ALA A 868 4.57 -13.76 -19.76
CA ALA A 868 5.14 -12.75 -18.86
C ALA A 868 5.40 -13.27 -17.40
N LEU A 869 6.17 -12.57 -16.53
CA LEU A 869 6.14 -12.61 -15.04
C LEU A 869 6.93 -11.53 -14.24
N PRO A 870 6.37 -11.03 -13.13
CA PRO A 870 7.09 -10.23 -12.15
C PRO A 870 6.83 -10.56 -10.68
N SER A 871 7.31 -9.68 -9.83
CA SER A 871 8.05 -10.04 -8.62
C SER A 871 8.14 -8.84 -7.67
N SER A 872 7.72 -9.06 -6.42
CA SER A 872 7.99 -8.19 -5.26
C SER A 872 7.05 -7.00 -5.02
N LEU A 873 5.74 -7.21 -5.14
CA LEU A 873 4.70 -6.19 -5.23
C LEU A 873 4.26 -5.63 -3.86
N ALA A 874 3.92 -4.35 -3.70
CA ALA A 874 3.83 -3.67 -2.39
C ALA A 874 2.67 -2.78 -1.84
N ASN A 875 2.42 -2.84 -0.51
CA ASN A 875 1.65 -1.83 0.22
C ASN A 875 2.41 -0.47 0.32
N VAL A 876 1.71 0.67 0.53
CA VAL A 876 2.13 1.96 -0.07
C VAL A 876 1.80 3.26 0.70
N GLU A 877 2.57 4.33 0.46
CA GLU A 877 2.13 5.74 0.58
C GLU A 877 1.46 6.25 -0.72
N ARG A 878 0.46 5.56 -1.26
CA ARG A 878 -0.21 5.82 -2.57
C ARG A 878 0.68 5.80 -3.83
N THR A 879 2.00 5.92 -3.69
CA THR A 879 3.01 6.15 -4.72
C THR A 879 3.56 4.84 -5.33
N LEU A 880 3.43 4.68 -6.66
CA LEU A 880 3.52 3.40 -7.42
C LEU A 880 4.70 3.39 -8.40
N PHE A 881 5.69 2.50 -8.22
CA PHE A 881 6.87 2.41 -9.12
C PHE A 881 7.20 0.93 -9.47
N PHE A 882 7.55 0.60 -10.72
CA PHE A 882 7.43 -0.77 -11.31
C PHE A 882 8.33 -1.88 -10.72
N LYS A 883 8.57 -3.00 -11.42
CA LYS A 883 8.67 -3.34 -12.87
C LYS A 883 7.48 -3.05 -13.80
N ALA A 884 7.76 -2.37 -14.90
CA ALA A 884 7.44 -2.97 -16.21
C ALA A 884 8.73 -2.94 -17.05
N ARG A 885 8.67 -3.25 -18.34
CA ARG A 885 9.86 -3.59 -19.15
C ARG A 885 10.15 -2.55 -20.24
N ASP A 886 11.38 -2.53 -20.75
CA ASP A 886 11.86 -1.50 -21.70
C ASP A 886 11.56 -1.79 -23.18
N GLY A 887 11.04 -2.98 -23.46
CA GLY A 887 10.74 -3.49 -24.80
C GLY A 887 11.65 -4.63 -25.23
N ILE A 888 12.67 -4.94 -24.42
CA ILE A 888 14.04 -4.87 -24.92
C ILE A 888 15.04 -5.45 -23.87
N HIS A 889 16.28 -4.97 -23.78
CA HIS A 889 17.35 -5.54 -22.95
C HIS A 889 17.06 -5.54 -21.43
N GLY A 890 16.02 -4.87 -20.94
CA GLY A 890 15.76 -4.69 -19.52
C GLY A 890 14.51 -3.87 -19.18
N HIS A 891 14.70 -2.79 -18.42
CA HIS A 891 13.62 -2.09 -17.72
C HIS A 891 13.68 -0.54 -17.77
N GLU A 892 14.82 0.06 -17.43
CA GLU A 892 15.10 1.52 -17.37
C GLU A 892 14.12 2.46 -16.62
N LEU A 893 14.61 3.60 -16.12
CA LEU A 893 14.17 4.31 -14.91
C LEU A 893 12.87 5.14 -14.89
N TRP A 894 11.96 4.93 -15.84
CA TRP A 894 10.79 5.77 -16.08
C TRP A 894 9.78 5.75 -14.86
N PHE A 895 8.99 6.80 -14.56
CA PHE A 895 8.26 7.02 -13.27
C PHE A 895 6.86 7.70 -13.35
N LEU A 896 5.97 7.45 -12.37
CA LEU A 896 4.69 8.14 -12.04
C LEU A 896 4.11 7.51 -10.74
N CYS A 897 2.79 7.47 -10.48
CA CYS A 897 2.13 6.99 -9.23
C CYS A 897 0.66 6.51 -9.42
N THR A 898 -0.02 6.04 -8.35
CA THR A 898 -1.50 6.14 -8.25
C THR A 898 -1.87 7.41 -7.51
N THR A 899 -2.04 8.49 -8.25
CA THR A 899 -2.83 9.62 -7.79
C THR A 899 -4.30 9.19 -7.81
N GLU A 900 -4.90 9.07 -6.64
CA GLU A 900 -6.17 9.76 -6.46
C GLU A 900 -5.73 11.16 -6.02
N ASP A 901 -5.84 12.17 -6.86
CA ASP A 901 -7.09 12.94 -6.96
C ASP A 901 -7.98 12.76 -5.71
N VAL A 902 -7.43 13.16 -4.56
CA VAL A 902 -8.26 13.43 -3.38
C VAL A 902 -9.01 14.72 -3.71
N PRO A 903 -10.33 14.69 -3.94
CA PRO A 903 -11.03 15.85 -4.47
C PRO A 903 -10.93 17.01 -3.48
N LEU A 904 -10.36 18.13 -3.92
CA LEU A 904 -10.16 19.29 -3.06
C LEU A 904 -11.35 20.23 -3.14
N ILE A 905 -11.68 20.84 -2.00
CA ILE A 905 -12.76 21.80 -1.85
C ILE A 905 -12.19 23.21 -2.06
N VAL A 906 -12.74 23.94 -3.04
CA VAL A 906 -12.34 25.31 -3.35
C VAL A 906 -13.36 26.27 -2.75
N THR A 907 -12.89 27.32 -2.06
CA THR A 907 -13.76 28.38 -1.55
C THR A 907 -13.28 29.77 -1.94
N GLY A 908 -14.22 30.66 -2.25
CA GLY A 908 -13.98 32.09 -2.47
C GLY A 908 -14.58 32.93 -1.34
N THR A 909 -13.86 33.96 -0.89
CA THR A 909 -14.39 34.90 0.12
C THR A 909 -15.56 35.72 -0.43
N ASP A 910 -16.55 36.06 0.40
CA ASP A 910 -17.59 37.02 0.03
C ASP A 910 -17.12 38.48 0.25
N ALA A 911 -17.99 39.45 0.03
CA ALA A 911 -17.67 40.85 0.24
C ALA A 911 -17.31 41.19 1.70
N SER A 912 -16.55 42.28 1.88
CA SER A 912 -16.02 42.89 3.12
C SER A 912 -14.56 42.58 3.48
N GLU A 913 -14.03 41.42 3.14
CA GLU A 913 -12.59 41.12 3.24
C GLU A 913 -11.88 41.14 1.88
N GLN A 914 -10.56 40.86 1.85
CA GLN A 914 -9.82 40.72 0.61
C GLN A 914 -10.33 39.51 -0.19
N GLY A 915 -10.49 39.68 -1.50
CA GLY A 915 -10.90 38.61 -2.41
C GLY A 915 -9.84 37.52 -2.50
N THR A 916 -10.05 36.41 -1.79
CA THR A 916 -9.13 35.28 -1.66
C THR A 916 -9.84 34.00 -2.10
N VAL A 917 -9.12 33.15 -2.82
CA VAL A 917 -9.48 31.76 -3.08
C VAL A 917 -8.65 30.88 -2.15
N ARG A 918 -9.26 29.83 -1.58
CA ARG A 918 -8.60 28.85 -0.70
C ARG A 918 -8.97 27.44 -1.14
N VAL A 919 -8.00 26.54 -1.09
CA VAL A 919 -8.14 25.12 -1.43
C VAL A 919 -7.98 24.29 -0.16
N PHE A 920 -8.85 23.31 0.06
CA PHE A 920 -8.84 22.44 1.25
C PHE A 920 -8.96 20.96 0.88
N ASP A 921 -8.38 20.08 1.71
CA ASP A 921 -8.78 18.67 1.72
C ASP A 921 -10.13 18.46 2.44
N ALA A 922 -10.69 17.25 2.33
CA ALA A 922 -11.96 16.89 3.00
C ALA A 922 -11.89 16.96 4.55
N THR A 923 -10.70 16.96 5.15
CA THR A 923 -10.51 17.13 6.60
C THR A 923 -10.57 18.61 7.04
N GLY A 924 -10.51 19.54 6.08
CA GLY A 924 -10.47 20.97 6.30
C GLY A 924 -9.07 21.56 6.46
N THR A 925 -8.02 20.83 6.03
CA THR A 925 -6.65 21.37 5.98
C THR A 925 -6.49 22.25 4.75
N GLU A 926 -6.08 23.52 4.93
CA GLU A 926 -5.80 24.44 3.82
C GLU A 926 -4.52 24.00 3.09
N ILE A 927 -4.63 23.75 1.78
CA ILE A 927 -3.56 23.27 0.90
C ILE A 927 -2.86 24.42 0.18
N ASP A 928 -3.61 25.43 -0.28
CA ASP A 928 -3.10 26.71 -0.80
C ASP A 928 -4.14 27.84 -0.67
N SER A 929 -3.68 29.09 -0.76
CA SER A 929 -4.56 30.25 -0.99
C SER A 929 -3.92 31.42 -1.74
N PHE A 930 -4.70 32.05 -2.64
CA PHE A 930 -4.26 33.15 -3.50
C PHE A 930 -5.32 34.25 -3.66
N ASN A 931 -4.92 35.42 -4.19
CA ASN A 931 -5.78 36.62 -4.30
C ASN A 931 -5.97 37.06 -5.76
N PRO A 932 -6.96 36.52 -6.51
CA PRO A 932 -7.04 36.69 -7.97
C PRO A 932 -7.22 38.15 -8.43
N PHE A 933 -7.86 38.98 -7.60
CA PHE A 933 -8.16 40.37 -7.93
C PHE A 933 -7.41 41.39 -7.05
N GLY A 934 -6.27 40.99 -6.48
CA GLY A 934 -5.41 41.87 -5.69
C GLY A 934 -6.10 42.40 -4.44
N THR A 935 -6.30 43.72 -4.33
CA THR A 935 -6.94 44.36 -3.16
C THR A 935 -8.46 44.56 -3.32
N PHE A 936 -9.10 43.86 -4.25
CA PHE A 936 -10.56 43.90 -4.42
C PHE A 936 -11.27 43.21 -3.24
N THR A 937 -12.43 43.73 -2.83
CA THR A 937 -13.15 43.27 -1.62
C THR A 937 -14.66 43.05 -1.83
N GLY A 938 -15.09 42.85 -3.08
CA GLY A 938 -16.50 42.56 -3.43
C GLY A 938 -16.82 41.07 -3.51
N GLY A 939 -15.94 40.22 -3.00
CA GLY A 939 -16.03 38.76 -3.03
C GLY A 939 -15.55 38.11 -4.34
N VAL A 940 -15.19 36.84 -4.26
CA VAL A 940 -14.75 35.98 -5.36
C VAL A 940 -15.73 34.82 -5.51
N ARG A 941 -16.21 34.59 -6.72
CA ARG A 941 -17.02 33.43 -7.08
C ARG A 941 -16.06 32.42 -7.70
N VAL A 942 -16.25 31.16 -7.36
CA VAL A 942 -15.40 30.06 -7.81
C VAL A 942 -16.27 29.04 -8.55
N ALA A 943 -15.71 28.49 -9.62
CA ALA A 943 -16.19 27.29 -10.32
C ALA A 943 -14.95 26.50 -10.75
N THR A 944 -15.14 25.24 -11.09
CA THR A 944 -14.07 24.28 -11.36
C THR A 944 -14.43 23.44 -12.57
N GLY A 945 -13.43 23.10 -13.40
CA GLY A 945 -13.57 22.31 -14.63
C GLY A 945 -12.31 22.37 -15.49
N ASP A 946 -12.10 21.42 -16.40
CA ASP A 946 -10.88 21.31 -17.22
C ASP A 946 -10.91 22.27 -18.41
N ILE A 947 -10.47 23.52 -18.18
CA ILE A 947 -10.42 24.58 -19.19
C ILE A 947 -9.24 24.36 -20.18
N ASN A 948 -8.21 23.59 -19.81
CA ASN A 948 -6.95 23.51 -20.53
C ASN A 948 -6.68 22.17 -21.25
N GLY A 949 -7.40 21.10 -20.89
CA GLY A 949 -7.61 19.89 -21.69
C GLY A 949 -6.52 18.82 -21.64
N ASP A 950 -5.62 18.80 -20.65
CA ASP A 950 -4.72 17.66 -20.39
C ASP A 950 -5.22 16.77 -19.21
N GLY A 951 -6.38 17.08 -18.59
CA GLY A 951 -7.16 16.15 -17.74
C GLY A 951 -7.35 16.51 -16.26
N ILE A 952 -7.12 17.76 -15.83
CA ILE A 952 -7.23 18.20 -14.43
C ILE A 952 -8.18 19.41 -14.33
N LEU A 953 -9.11 19.41 -13.35
CA LEU A 953 -10.03 20.54 -13.18
C LEU A 953 -9.29 21.80 -12.71
N ASP A 954 -9.43 22.90 -13.45
CA ASP A 954 -8.88 24.22 -13.16
C ASP A 954 -9.76 25.02 -12.20
N ILE A 955 -9.21 26.10 -11.63
CA ILE A 955 -9.98 27.05 -10.81
C ILE A 955 -10.34 28.28 -11.63
N VAL A 956 -11.62 28.45 -11.95
CA VAL A 956 -12.16 29.68 -12.53
C VAL A 956 -12.59 30.62 -11.40
N ALA A 957 -11.97 31.81 -11.33
CA ALA A 957 -12.30 32.85 -10.37
C ALA A 957 -13.01 34.03 -11.04
N ALA A 958 -14.12 34.49 -10.46
CA ALA A 958 -14.93 35.60 -10.97
C ALA A 958 -15.15 36.71 -9.93
N ALA A 959 -15.03 37.96 -10.38
CA ALA A 959 -15.19 39.12 -9.52
C ALA A 959 -16.67 39.38 -9.18
N GLY A 960 -16.95 39.56 -7.89
CA GLY A 960 -18.26 40.02 -7.40
C GLY A 960 -18.55 41.50 -7.68
N PRO A 961 -19.64 42.05 -7.10
CA PRO A 961 -20.06 43.43 -7.33
C PRO A 961 -18.96 44.47 -7.09
N GLY A 962 -18.84 45.40 -8.04
CA GLY A 962 -17.81 46.45 -8.05
C GLY A 962 -16.47 46.08 -8.69
N GLY A 963 -16.21 44.79 -8.99
CA GLY A 963 -14.96 44.32 -9.60
C GLY A 963 -14.94 44.31 -11.13
N GLY A 964 -16.06 44.66 -11.77
CA GLY A 964 -16.30 44.39 -13.19
C GLY A 964 -16.74 42.94 -13.42
N PRO A 965 -17.17 42.57 -14.64
CA PRO A 965 -17.44 41.18 -15.02
C PRO A 965 -16.13 40.43 -15.33
N ARG A 966 -15.12 40.57 -14.46
CA ARG A 966 -13.77 40.03 -14.67
C ARG A 966 -13.72 38.55 -14.26
N ILE A 967 -13.13 37.73 -15.10
CA ILE A 967 -12.86 36.31 -14.88
C ILE A 967 -11.36 36.09 -15.04
N SER A 968 -10.77 35.25 -14.20
CA SER A 968 -9.38 34.80 -14.31
C SER A 968 -9.31 33.30 -14.01
N VAL A 969 -8.53 32.55 -14.78
CA VAL A 969 -8.48 31.08 -14.72
C VAL A 969 -7.09 30.60 -14.30
N TYR A 970 -7.05 29.70 -13.32
CA TYR A 970 -5.84 29.19 -12.68
C TYR A 970 -5.72 27.69 -12.89
N ASP A 971 -4.57 27.29 -13.41
CA ASP A 971 -4.16 25.91 -13.59
C ASP A 971 -4.01 25.25 -12.21
N SER A 972 -4.74 24.17 -11.94
CA SER A 972 -4.65 23.49 -10.65
C SER A 972 -3.53 22.44 -10.57
N GLU A 973 -2.88 22.07 -11.68
CA GLU A 973 -1.61 21.33 -11.68
C GLU A 973 -0.46 22.26 -11.26
N THR A 974 -0.27 23.39 -11.94
CA THR A 974 0.88 24.29 -11.69
C THR A 974 0.65 25.32 -10.58
N GLY A 975 -0.61 25.71 -10.31
CA GLY A 975 -0.94 26.81 -9.41
C GLY A 975 -0.73 28.21 -10.02
N GLU A 976 -0.42 28.30 -11.32
CA GLU A 976 -0.29 29.57 -12.04
C GLU A 976 -1.57 29.92 -12.82
N LEU A 977 -1.55 31.04 -13.55
CA LEU A 977 -2.61 31.35 -14.52
C LEU A 977 -2.41 30.47 -15.77
N ILE A 978 -3.50 29.93 -16.33
CA ILE A 978 -3.43 29.21 -17.62
C ILE A 978 -2.87 30.10 -18.74
N THR A 979 -2.54 29.52 -19.89
CA THR A 979 -2.14 30.28 -21.10
C THR A 979 -3.25 30.27 -22.16
N GLY A 980 -3.34 31.31 -23.00
CA GLY A 980 -4.31 31.35 -24.12
C GLY A 980 -5.23 32.57 -24.11
N SER A 981 -6.49 32.38 -24.54
CA SER A 981 -7.49 33.45 -24.72
C SER A 981 -8.33 33.74 -23.47
N LEU A 982 -8.53 32.74 -22.59
CA LEU A 982 -9.44 32.83 -21.43
C LEU A 982 -8.75 33.11 -20.08
N VAL A 983 -7.46 33.45 -20.11
CA VAL A 983 -6.63 33.63 -18.90
C VAL A 983 -7.15 34.69 -17.92
N ASP A 984 -7.44 35.89 -18.43
CA ASP A 984 -7.91 37.04 -17.64
C ASP A 984 -8.66 38.02 -18.56
N PHE A 985 -9.98 38.06 -18.45
CA PHE A 985 -10.86 38.78 -19.39
C PHE A 985 -12.12 39.34 -18.73
N TYR A 986 -12.88 40.14 -19.49
CA TYR A 986 -14.17 40.68 -19.07
C TYR A 986 -15.30 40.01 -19.86
N ALA A 987 -16.20 39.30 -19.18
CA ALA A 987 -17.30 38.57 -19.82
C ALA A 987 -18.39 39.49 -20.41
N PHE A 988 -18.53 40.70 -19.87
CA PHE A 988 -19.47 41.74 -20.36
C PHE A 988 -18.73 43.09 -20.48
N ASP A 989 -19.46 44.20 -20.67
CA ASP A 989 -18.87 45.54 -20.69
C ASP A 989 -18.00 45.78 -19.44
N PRO A 990 -16.71 46.17 -19.55
CA PRO A 990 -15.83 46.36 -18.40
C PRO A 990 -16.31 47.42 -17.38
N PHE A 991 -17.24 48.30 -17.74
CA PHE A 991 -17.88 49.26 -16.84
C PHE A 991 -19.12 48.69 -16.11
N PHE A 992 -19.53 47.45 -16.40
CA PHE A 992 -20.61 46.77 -15.70
C PHE A 992 -20.21 46.44 -14.26
N THR A 993 -20.90 47.02 -13.29
CA THR A 993 -20.51 46.91 -11.86
C THR A 993 -21.20 45.78 -11.10
N GLY A 994 -22.06 44.98 -11.73
CA GLY A 994 -22.78 43.88 -11.06
C GLY A 994 -21.91 42.70 -10.62
N GLY A 995 -20.67 42.63 -11.12
CA GLY A 995 -19.86 41.41 -11.06
C GLY A 995 -20.43 40.32 -11.95
N THR A 996 -19.86 39.12 -11.88
CA THR A 996 -20.41 37.94 -12.58
C THR A 996 -20.57 36.76 -11.62
N TYR A 997 -21.48 35.86 -11.98
CA TYR A 997 -21.50 34.48 -11.53
C TYR A 997 -20.95 33.60 -12.66
N ILE A 998 -20.45 32.42 -12.31
CA ILE A 998 -19.78 31.51 -13.23
C ILE A 998 -20.23 30.07 -12.95
N ALA A 999 -20.28 29.29 -14.02
CA ALA A 999 -20.28 27.84 -14.04
C ALA A 999 -19.34 27.39 -15.17
N VAL A 1000 -19.00 26.11 -15.17
CA VAL A 1000 -18.04 25.50 -16.08
C VAL A 1000 -18.55 24.10 -16.45
N GLY A 1001 -18.36 23.69 -17.70
CA GLY A 1001 -18.71 22.36 -18.24
C GLY A 1001 -18.69 22.39 -19.77
N ASP A 1002 -18.23 21.34 -20.44
CA ASP A 1002 -18.22 21.23 -21.91
C ASP A 1002 -19.65 21.23 -22.46
N VAL A 1003 -20.03 22.30 -23.18
CA VAL A 1003 -21.38 22.43 -23.76
C VAL A 1003 -21.43 22.05 -25.25
N ASN A 1004 -20.36 21.45 -25.80
CA ASN A 1004 -20.24 21.22 -27.23
C ASN A 1004 -19.44 19.96 -27.69
N ASP A 1005 -19.07 19.06 -26.77
CA ASP A 1005 -18.30 17.83 -26.99
C ASP A 1005 -17.00 18.09 -27.79
N ASP A 1006 -16.27 19.15 -27.41
CA ASP A 1006 -14.92 19.43 -27.95
C ASP A 1006 -13.77 18.96 -27.06
N GLY A 1007 -14.09 18.51 -25.83
CA GLY A 1007 -13.17 17.94 -24.85
C GLY A 1007 -12.52 18.99 -23.93
N PHE A 1008 -13.04 20.21 -23.90
CA PHE A 1008 -12.60 21.31 -23.04
C PHE A 1008 -13.81 21.93 -22.36
N ASP A 1009 -13.76 22.11 -21.04
CA ASP A 1009 -14.89 22.70 -20.34
C ASP A 1009 -15.10 24.19 -20.71
N ASP A 1010 -16.35 24.56 -20.97
CA ASP A 1010 -16.72 25.90 -21.41
C ASP A 1010 -17.06 26.82 -20.24
N ILE A 1011 -16.68 28.11 -20.34
CA ILE A 1011 -16.95 29.10 -19.28
C ILE A 1011 -18.31 29.76 -19.50
N ILE A 1012 -19.23 29.53 -18.57
CA ILE A 1012 -20.58 30.11 -18.59
C ILE A 1012 -20.66 31.29 -17.63
N ALA A 1013 -20.75 32.51 -18.16
CA ALA A 1013 -20.80 33.75 -17.39
C ALA A 1013 -22.22 34.33 -17.30
N ALA A 1014 -22.66 34.66 -16.07
CA ALA A 1014 -23.99 35.17 -15.78
C ALA A 1014 -23.96 36.54 -15.07
N ALA A 1015 -24.67 37.53 -15.62
CA ALA A 1015 -24.65 38.90 -15.15
C ALA A 1015 -25.22 39.07 -13.72
N GLY A 1016 -24.45 39.71 -12.84
CA GLY A 1016 -24.87 40.03 -11.46
C GLY A 1016 -25.90 41.18 -11.36
N PRO A 1017 -26.51 41.40 -10.18
CA PRO A 1017 -27.50 42.45 -9.97
C PRO A 1017 -26.94 43.87 -10.08
N THR A 1018 -27.68 44.76 -10.77
CA THR A 1018 -27.51 46.24 -10.69
C THR A 1018 -28.89 46.90 -10.84
N GLU A 1019 -29.00 48.23 -10.72
CA GLU A 1019 -30.27 48.94 -10.96
C GLU A 1019 -30.80 48.79 -12.41
N THR A 1020 -29.95 48.39 -13.36
CA THR A 1020 -30.28 48.27 -14.79
C THR A 1020 -29.69 47.00 -15.42
N ALA A 1021 -29.42 45.96 -14.63
CA ALA A 1021 -28.85 44.71 -15.15
C ALA A 1021 -29.92 43.95 -15.94
N GLU A 1022 -29.64 43.60 -17.18
CA GLU A 1022 -30.44 42.60 -17.90
C GLU A 1022 -29.98 41.20 -17.47
N PRO A 1023 -30.86 40.18 -17.43
CA PRO A 1023 -30.53 38.84 -16.96
C PRO A 1023 -29.76 38.03 -18.02
N HIS A 1024 -28.59 38.54 -18.40
CA HIS A 1024 -27.79 38.08 -19.52
C HIS A 1024 -26.85 36.94 -19.10
N VAL A 1025 -26.81 35.89 -19.92
CA VAL A 1025 -25.90 34.75 -19.81
C VAL A 1025 -25.14 34.61 -21.13
N ARG A 1026 -23.86 34.28 -21.05
CA ARG A 1026 -22.97 34.11 -22.20
C ARG A 1026 -22.01 32.94 -21.96
N VAL A 1027 -21.84 32.10 -22.96
CA VAL A 1027 -20.98 30.91 -22.92
C VAL A 1027 -19.76 31.14 -23.81
N PHE A 1028 -18.57 30.83 -23.30
CA PHE A 1028 -17.29 30.98 -23.98
C PHE A 1028 -16.62 29.61 -24.12
N SER A 1029 -16.22 29.26 -25.34
CA SER A 1029 -15.55 27.99 -25.65
C SER A 1029 -14.23 27.86 -24.88
N GLY A 1030 -14.02 26.79 -24.11
CA GLY A 1030 -12.78 26.52 -23.37
C GLY A 1030 -11.57 26.49 -24.32
N LEU A 1031 -11.68 25.68 -25.37
CA LEU A 1031 -10.67 25.51 -26.41
C LEU A 1031 -10.28 26.80 -27.16
N THR A 1032 -11.23 27.68 -27.48
CA THR A 1032 -10.99 28.82 -28.40
C THR A 1032 -11.07 30.21 -27.76
N GLY A 1033 -11.84 30.34 -26.68
CA GLY A 1033 -12.26 31.60 -26.08
C GLY A 1033 -13.29 32.39 -26.91
N GLU A 1034 -13.84 31.83 -28.01
CA GLU A 1034 -14.94 32.47 -28.76
C GLU A 1034 -16.27 32.30 -28.02
N ILE A 1035 -17.24 33.18 -28.30
CA ILE A 1035 -18.58 33.09 -27.72
C ILE A 1035 -19.38 32.04 -28.49
N LEU A 1036 -19.79 30.97 -27.82
CA LEU A 1036 -20.65 29.93 -28.39
C LEU A 1036 -22.10 30.42 -28.50
N THR A 1037 -22.67 30.90 -27.38
CA THR A 1037 -24.02 31.48 -27.33
C THR A 1037 -24.15 32.60 -26.30
N GLU A 1038 -25.18 33.44 -26.45
CA GLU A 1038 -25.60 34.41 -25.44
C GLU A 1038 -27.13 34.63 -25.46
N PHE A 1039 -27.75 34.69 -24.28
CA PHE A 1039 -29.22 34.77 -24.14
C PHE A 1039 -29.66 35.45 -22.84
N TYR A 1040 -30.95 35.84 -22.79
CA TYR A 1040 -31.56 36.45 -21.59
C TYR A 1040 -32.41 35.43 -20.84
N ALA A 1041 -31.95 35.04 -19.66
CA ALA A 1041 -32.53 33.99 -18.83
C ALA A 1041 -33.93 34.32 -18.27
N TYR A 1042 -34.28 35.60 -18.12
CA TYR A 1042 -35.55 36.08 -17.56
C TYR A 1042 -36.06 37.33 -18.29
N SER A 1043 -37.15 37.94 -17.79
CA SER A 1043 -37.65 39.21 -18.35
C SER A 1043 -36.57 40.30 -18.31
N LEU A 1044 -36.49 41.14 -19.34
CA LEU A 1044 -35.56 42.29 -19.35
C LEU A 1044 -35.86 43.32 -18.24
N ASP A 1045 -37.08 43.32 -17.71
CA ASP A 1045 -37.47 44.12 -16.53
C ASP A 1045 -36.99 43.52 -15.18
N PHE A 1046 -36.33 42.36 -15.19
CA PHE A 1046 -35.79 41.71 -13.99
C PHE A 1046 -34.29 42.02 -13.83
N HIS A 1047 -33.96 42.74 -12.76
CA HIS A 1047 -32.60 43.26 -12.50
C HIS A 1047 -31.87 42.58 -11.33
N GLY A 1048 -32.40 41.46 -10.80
CA GLY A 1048 -31.79 40.70 -9.69
C GLY A 1048 -30.53 39.91 -10.07
N GLY A 1049 -30.15 39.92 -11.35
CA GLY A 1049 -29.06 39.10 -11.90
C GLY A 1049 -29.39 37.62 -11.94
N VAL A 1050 -28.47 36.84 -12.49
CA VAL A 1050 -28.63 35.40 -12.71
C VAL A 1050 -27.59 34.63 -11.87
N ARG A 1051 -27.96 33.45 -11.37
CA ARG A 1051 -27.04 32.40 -10.90
C ARG A 1051 -27.09 31.27 -11.92
N VAL A 1052 -25.97 30.57 -12.09
CA VAL A 1052 -25.82 29.57 -13.14
C VAL A 1052 -25.07 28.35 -12.61
N ALA A 1053 -25.40 27.19 -13.16
CA ALA A 1053 -24.71 25.91 -13.04
C ALA A 1053 -24.66 25.25 -14.43
N ALA A 1054 -23.83 24.22 -14.56
CA ALA A 1054 -23.75 23.35 -15.73
C ALA A 1054 -23.88 21.88 -15.31
N GLY A 1055 -24.31 21.02 -16.23
CA GLY A 1055 -24.42 19.56 -16.06
C GLY A 1055 -25.27 18.94 -17.17
N ASP A 1056 -25.15 17.65 -17.46
CA ASP A 1056 -25.93 16.94 -18.50
C ASP A 1056 -27.35 16.65 -17.98
N ILE A 1057 -28.37 17.34 -18.53
CA ILE A 1057 -29.75 17.27 -18.01
C ILE A 1057 -30.65 16.35 -18.86
N ASP A 1058 -30.29 16.04 -20.10
CA ASP A 1058 -31.09 15.16 -20.97
C ASP A 1058 -30.42 13.86 -21.48
N GLY A 1059 -29.14 13.66 -21.13
CA GLY A 1059 -28.40 12.40 -21.21
C GLY A 1059 -27.74 12.17 -22.57
N ASP A 1060 -27.34 13.25 -23.26
CA ASP A 1060 -26.66 13.17 -24.56
C ASP A 1060 -25.14 13.38 -24.50
N GLY A 1061 -24.61 13.81 -23.35
CA GLY A 1061 -23.19 14.04 -23.07
C GLY A 1061 -22.74 15.50 -23.15
N ASP A 1062 -23.57 16.41 -23.66
CA ASP A 1062 -23.31 17.86 -23.65
C ASP A 1062 -23.82 18.49 -22.33
N ALA A 1063 -23.11 19.48 -21.78
CA ALA A 1063 -23.56 20.18 -20.57
C ALA A 1063 -24.62 21.27 -20.87
N GLU A 1064 -25.71 21.23 -20.12
CA GLU A 1064 -26.77 22.23 -20.13
C GLU A 1064 -26.46 23.47 -19.30
N VAL A 1065 -27.01 24.62 -19.67
CA VAL A 1065 -26.95 25.84 -18.87
C VAL A 1065 -28.19 25.98 -17.98
N ILE A 1066 -28.01 25.69 -16.69
CA ILE A 1066 -29.06 25.73 -15.66
C ILE A 1066 -29.03 27.09 -14.96
N VAL A 1067 -30.15 27.80 -14.92
CA VAL A 1067 -30.22 29.15 -14.34
C VAL A 1067 -31.27 29.28 -13.23
N ALA A 1068 -30.88 30.05 -12.21
CA ALA A 1068 -31.74 30.50 -11.12
C ALA A 1068 -31.69 32.04 -11.01
N PRO A 1069 -32.77 32.72 -10.57
CA PRO A 1069 -32.78 34.17 -10.49
C PRO A 1069 -32.21 34.63 -9.14
N GLY A 1070 -31.50 35.76 -9.16
CA GLY A 1070 -31.06 36.42 -7.94
C GLY A 1070 -32.18 37.18 -7.19
N PRO A 1071 -31.82 38.02 -6.19
CA PRO A 1071 -32.76 38.70 -5.32
C PRO A 1071 -33.89 39.44 -6.04
N GLY A 1072 -35.12 39.24 -5.56
CA GLY A 1072 -36.35 39.75 -6.17
C GLY A 1072 -37.00 38.80 -7.19
N GLY A 1073 -36.31 37.73 -7.60
CA GLY A 1073 -36.88 36.65 -8.40
C GLY A 1073 -37.47 35.53 -7.55
N GLY A 1074 -38.55 34.90 -8.02
CA GLY A 1074 -39.12 33.69 -7.41
C GLY A 1074 -38.27 32.43 -7.69
N PRO A 1075 -38.62 31.24 -7.17
CA PRO A 1075 -37.83 30.01 -7.29
C PRO A 1075 -37.94 29.34 -8.67
N HIS A 1076 -37.92 30.13 -9.75
CA HIS A 1076 -38.16 29.67 -11.11
C HIS A 1076 -36.84 29.22 -11.76
N ILE A 1077 -36.56 27.93 -11.64
CA ILE A 1077 -35.41 27.28 -12.29
C ILE A 1077 -35.72 27.03 -13.76
N ARG A 1078 -34.74 27.28 -14.62
CA ARG A 1078 -34.85 27.12 -16.07
C ARG A 1078 -33.57 26.51 -16.61
N VAL A 1079 -33.67 25.62 -17.58
CA VAL A 1079 -32.53 24.99 -18.25
C VAL A 1079 -32.54 25.35 -19.74
N PHE A 1080 -31.36 25.65 -20.27
CA PHE A 1080 -31.13 26.05 -21.65
C PHE A 1080 -30.03 25.16 -22.25
N ASP A 1081 -30.25 24.69 -23.46
CA ASP A 1081 -29.27 24.03 -24.32
C ASP A 1081 -28.03 24.94 -24.45
N GLY A 1082 -26.86 24.42 -24.07
CA GLY A 1082 -25.65 25.21 -23.85
C GLY A 1082 -25.02 25.73 -25.15
N LEU A 1083 -25.10 24.94 -26.23
CA LEU A 1083 -24.59 25.31 -27.56
C LEU A 1083 -25.47 26.34 -28.28
N THR A 1084 -26.79 26.24 -28.18
CA THR A 1084 -27.75 27.06 -28.95
C THR A 1084 -28.38 28.18 -28.14
N GLY A 1085 -28.33 28.13 -26.80
CA GLY A 1085 -29.00 29.09 -25.91
C GLY A 1085 -30.53 29.01 -25.94
N LEU A 1086 -31.09 27.88 -26.38
CA LEU A 1086 -32.54 27.67 -26.45
C LEU A 1086 -33.08 27.07 -25.14
N GLN A 1087 -34.19 27.62 -24.66
CA GLN A 1087 -34.90 27.07 -23.51
C GLN A 1087 -35.40 25.65 -23.82
N MET A 1088 -34.96 24.65 -23.06
CA MET A 1088 -35.40 23.27 -23.19
C MET A 1088 -36.82 23.04 -22.68
N THR A 1089 -37.43 21.94 -23.11
CA THR A 1089 -38.80 21.54 -22.71
C THR A 1089 -38.83 20.18 -22.01
N GLY A 1090 -39.07 20.17 -20.71
CA GLY A 1090 -39.21 18.98 -19.88
C GLY A 1090 -39.89 19.30 -18.55
N ALA A 1091 -39.95 18.32 -17.65
CA ALA A 1091 -40.43 18.54 -16.28
C ALA A 1091 -39.39 19.28 -15.44
N ALA A 1092 -38.12 18.85 -15.50
CA ALA A 1092 -36.99 19.44 -14.77
C ALA A 1092 -36.43 20.71 -15.43
N THR A 1093 -36.77 21.01 -16.69
CA THR A 1093 -36.15 22.13 -17.41
C THR A 1093 -36.80 23.50 -17.16
N ASN A 1094 -37.96 23.58 -16.51
CA ASN A 1094 -38.76 24.82 -16.39
C ASN A 1094 -39.81 24.75 -15.26
N PHE A 1095 -39.37 24.89 -14.01
CA PHE A 1095 -40.21 24.60 -12.83
C PHE A 1095 -39.99 25.56 -11.65
N TYR A 1096 -40.84 25.45 -10.62
CA TYR A 1096 -40.71 26.21 -9.37
C TYR A 1096 -40.21 25.28 -8.25
N ALA A 1097 -38.96 25.46 -7.81
CA ALA A 1097 -38.32 24.60 -6.80
C ALA A 1097 -38.88 24.82 -5.36
N TYR A 1098 -39.44 26.01 -5.09
CA TYR A 1098 -40.01 26.37 -3.79
C TYR A 1098 -41.35 27.10 -3.96
N ALA A 1099 -41.97 27.51 -2.85
CA ALA A 1099 -43.19 28.31 -2.88
C ALA A 1099 -42.96 29.66 -3.60
N SER A 1100 -43.87 30.00 -4.53
CA SER A 1100 -43.66 31.12 -5.48
C SER A 1100 -43.76 32.53 -4.87
N ASP A 1101 -44.08 32.64 -3.58
CA ASP A 1101 -44.01 33.88 -2.80
C ASP A 1101 -42.62 34.12 -2.18
N ILE A 1102 -41.73 33.12 -2.16
CA ILE A 1102 -40.34 33.28 -1.74
C ILE A 1102 -39.55 33.95 -2.88
N THR A 1103 -39.11 35.18 -2.65
CA THR A 1103 -38.46 36.04 -3.67
C THR A 1103 -37.05 36.50 -3.27
N THR A 1104 -36.38 35.70 -2.45
CA THR A 1104 -35.04 35.96 -1.88
C THR A 1104 -33.93 35.89 -2.94
N GLY A 1105 -34.19 35.24 -4.07
CA GLY A 1105 -33.15 34.72 -4.96
C GLY A 1105 -32.74 33.30 -4.55
N PHE A 1106 -32.14 32.57 -5.49
CA PHE A 1106 -31.77 31.16 -5.35
C PHE A 1106 -30.42 30.87 -5.98
N TYR A 1107 -29.65 29.98 -5.36
CA TYR A 1107 -28.47 29.34 -5.94
C TYR A 1107 -28.85 27.98 -6.51
N VAL A 1108 -28.07 27.53 -7.49
CA VAL A 1108 -28.23 26.26 -8.18
C VAL A 1108 -26.86 25.63 -8.42
N ALA A 1109 -26.81 24.31 -8.39
CA ALA A 1109 -25.70 23.44 -8.79
C ALA A 1109 -26.29 22.21 -9.49
N ALA A 1110 -25.46 21.41 -10.16
CA ALA A 1110 -25.86 20.15 -10.76
C ALA A 1110 -24.84 19.04 -10.43
N GLY A 1111 -25.27 17.78 -10.51
CA GLY A 1111 -24.46 16.59 -10.33
C GLY A 1111 -25.34 15.37 -10.09
N ASP A 1112 -25.09 14.25 -10.75
CA ASP A 1112 -25.85 12.99 -10.61
C ASP A 1112 -25.75 12.44 -9.17
N VAL A 1113 -26.80 12.57 -8.35
CA VAL A 1113 -26.78 12.13 -6.93
C VAL A 1113 -27.42 10.76 -6.71
N ASP A 1114 -28.11 10.18 -7.71
CA ASP A 1114 -28.76 8.86 -7.60
C ASP A 1114 -28.27 7.79 -8.60
N ASN A 1115 -27.30 8.17 -9.45
CA ASN A 1115 -26.60 7.36 -10.46
C ASN A 1115 -27.58 6.80 -11.51
N ASP A 1116 -28.48 7.66 -12.02
CA ASP A 1116 -29.34 7.36 -13.17
C ASP A 1116 -28.71 7.75 -14.52
N GLY A 1117 -27.60 8.50 -14.50
CA GLY A 1117 -26.86 8.96 -15.67
C GLY A 1117 -27.26 10.35 -16.16
N LEU A 1118 -27.99 11.13 -15.33
CA LEU A 1118 -28.33 12.54 -15.56
C LEU A 1118 -27.89 13.38 -14.36
N ASP A 1119 -27.40 14.59 -14.58
CA ASP A 1119 -27.05 15.49 -13.47
C ASP A 1119 -28.29 16.05 -12.78
N ASP A 1120 -28.38 15.89 -11.46
CA ASP A 1120 -29.54 16.33 -10.69
C ASP A 1120 -29.47 17.80 -10.29
N ILE A 1121 -30.63 18.47 -10.28
CA ILE A 1121 -30.68 19.92 -10.02
C ILE A 1121 -30.76 20.19 -8.52
N ILE A 1122 -29.64 20.66 -7.95
CA ILE A 1122 -29.49 21.05 -6.54
C ILE A 1122 -29.82 22.54 -6.39
N THR A 1123 -30.68 22.90 -5.45
CA THR A 1123 -31.13 24.29 -5.24
C THR A 1123 -31.10 24.72 -3.76
N SER A 1124 -30.91 26.01 -3.53
CA SER A 1124 -30.98 26.62 -2.20
C SER A 1124 -31.38 28.10 -2.24
N PRO A 1125 -32.10 28.64 -1.22
CA PRO A 1125 -32.40 30.07 -1.13
C PRO A 1125 -31.17 30.94 -0.81
N ASP A 1126 -31.12 32.13 -1.42
CA ASP A 1126 -30.23 33.24 -1.05
C ASP A 1126 -30.74 33.93 0.26
N ALA A 1127 -30.06 34.99 0.68
CA ALA A 1127 -30.27 35.64 1.97
C ALA A 1127 -31.75 36.02 2.25
N GLY A 1128 -32.25 35.54 3.39
CA GLY A 1128 -33.63 35.66 3.85
C GLY A 1128 -34.45 34.38 3.75
N GLY A 1129 -34.01 33.37 2.99
CA GLY A 1129 -34.79 32.16 2.71
C GLY A 1129 -34.56 30.96 3.65
N GLY A 1130 -33.53 31.02 4.52
CA GLY A 1130 -33.14 29.91 5.40
C GLY A 1130 -32.18 28.91 4.72
N PRO A 1131 -31.65 27.91 5.45
CA PRO A 1131 -30.57 27.06 4.97
C PRO A 1131 -31.09 25.76 4.36
N HIS A 1132 -32.10 25.87 3.51
CA HIS A 1132 -32.90 24.75 3.04
C HIS A 1132 -32.46 24.30 1.65
N VAL A 1133 -31.86 23.12 1.55
CA VAL A 1133 -31.39 22.54 0.28
C VAL A 1133 -32.43 21.55 -0.24
N LYS A 1134 -32.66 21.55 -1.56
CA LYS A 1134 -33.50 20.59 -2.28
C LYS A 1134 -32.77 20.08 -3.51
N VAL A 1135 -32.85 18.78 -3.76
CA VAL A 1135 -32.34 18.12 -4.97
C VAL A 1135 -33.50 17.55 -5.77
N PHE A 1136 -33.49 17.78 -7.08
CA PHE A 1136 -34.55 17.39 -8.01
C PHE A 1136 -34.00 16.48 -9.10
N SER A 1137 -34.64 15.32 -9.31
CA SER A 1137 -34.30 14.40 -10.38
C SER A 1137 -34.48 15.07 -11.75
N SER A 1138 -33.46 15.03 -12.60
CA SER A 1138 -33.56 15.59 -13.95
C SER A 1138 -34.50 14.77 -14.85
N ALA A 1139 -34.63 13.47 -14.60
CA ALA A 1139 -35.55 12.58 -15.33
C ALA A 1139 -37.03 12.99 -15.24
N ASP A 1140 -37.53 13.46 -14.07
CA ASP A 1140 -38.96 13.75 -13.88
C ASP A 1140 -39.33 14.95 -12.97
N ALA A 1141 -38.35 15.68 -12.43
CA ALA A 1141 -38.49 16.75 -11.44
C ALA A 1141 -39.11 16.34 -10.09
N SER A 1142 -39.06 15.05 -9.73
CA SER A 1142 -39.32 14.60 -8.36
C SER A 1142 -38.22 15.09 -7.41
N VAL A 1143 -38.55 15.23 -6.12
CA VAL A 1143 -37.57 15.62 -5.09
C VAL A 1143 -36.87 14.36 -4.60
N LEU A 1144 -35.57 14.25 -4.87
CA LEU A 1144 -34.71 13.20 -4.34
C LEU A 1144 -34.40 13.45 -2.86
N GLN A 1145 -34.01 14.69 -2.53
CA GLN A 1145 -33.58 15.07 -1.19
C GLN A 1145 -34.08 16.45 -0.76
N GLU A 1146 -34.32 16.63 0.55
CA GLU A 1146 -34.78 17.88 1.16
C GLU A 1146 -34.30 17.97 2.62
N PHE A 1147 -33.39 18.92 2.93
CA PHE A 1147 -32.75 19.01 4.25
C PHE A 1147 -32.27 20.43 4.62
N TYR A 1148 -31.92 20.63 5.89
CA TYR A 1148 -31.32 21.87 6.38
C TYR A 1148 -29.80 21.69 6.55
N ALA A 1149 -29.00 22.40 5.75
CA ALA A 1149 -27.53 22.32 5.79
C ALA A 1149 -26.92 22.98 7.05
N TYR A 1150 -27.64 23.90 7.69
CA TYR A 1150 -27.24 24.62 8.91
C TYR A 1150 -28.41 24.71 9.90
N ASP A 1151 -28.20 25.37 11.05
CA ASP A 1151 -29.26 25.58 12.05
C ASP A 1151 -30.53 26.16 11.40
N PRO A 1152 -31.73 25.56 11.56
CA PRO A 1152 -32.95 26.02 10.90
C PRO A 1152 -33.39 27.46 11.22
N THR A 1153 -32.77 28.13 12.20
CA THR A 1153 -33.00 29.55 12.51
C THR A 1153 -32.06 30.50 11.75
N PHE A 1154 -31.02 29.99 11.08
CA PHE A 1154 -30.08 30.78 10.29
C PHE A 1154 -30.71 31.22 8.97
N ILE A 1155 -30.86 32.53 8.77
CA ILE A 1155 -31.55 33.12 7.60
C ILE A 1155 -30.61 33.68 6.53
N GLY A 1156 -29.30 33.46 6.60
CA GLY A 1156 -28.34 34.00 5.63
C GLY A 1156 -28.35 33.33 4.26
N GLY A 1157 -29.13 32.27 4.07
CA GLY A 1157 -29.17 31.48 2.84
C GLY A 1157 -27.97 30.53 2.71
N VAL A 1158 -28.01 29.67 1.70
CA VAL A 1158 -26.95 28.68 1.41
C VAL A 1158 -26.54 28.79 -0.04
N ARG A 1159 -25.25 28.61 -0.30
CA ARG A 1159 -24.66 28.44 -1.62
C ARG A 1159 -24.21 26.99 -1.76
N VAL A 1160 -24.50 26.41 -2.91
CA VAL A 1160 -24.32 24.98 -3.21
C VAL A 1160 -23.33 24.79 -4.36
N ALA A 1161 -22.64 23.66 -4.33
CA ALA A 1161 -21.90 23.05 -5.44
C ALA A 1161 -22.10 21.52 -5.35
N SER A 1162 -21.76 20.80 -6.41
CA SER A 1162 -21.73 19.34 -6.42
C SER A 1162 -20.38 18.84 -6.93
N PHE A 1163 -19.89 17.72 -6.39
CA PHE A 1163 -18.80 16.90 -6.93
C PHE A 1163 -18.71 15.60 -6.09
N ASP A 1164 -18.32 14.46 -6.68
CA ASP A 1164 -18.02 13.23 -5.93
C ASP A 1164 -16.77 13.42 -5.03
N LEU A 1165 -16.98 13.71 -3.74
CA LEU A 1165 -15.91 14.05 -2.80
C LEU A 1165 -15.28 12.79 -2.16
N ASN A 1166 -16.03 11.69 -2.10
CA ASN A 1166 -15.63 10.46 -1.42
C ASN A 1166 -15.19 9.33 -2.39
N ALA A 1167 -15.29 9.56 -3.69
CA ALA A 1167 -15.04 8.63 -4.80
C ALA A 1167 -15.95 7.38 -4.78
N ASP A 1168 -17.23 7.54 -4.39
CA ASP A 1168 -18.23 6.45 -4.39
C ASP A 1168 -19.03 6.32 -5.69
N GLY A 1169 -18.83 7.25 -6.63
CA GLY A 1169 -19.50 7.28 -7.94
C GLY A 1169 -20.84 8.01 -7.94
N PHE A 1170 -21.15 8.79 -6.89
CA PHE A 1170 -22.31 9.68 -6.81
C PHE A 1170 -21.84 11.10 -6.48
N ALA A 1171 -22.51 12.12 -7.00
CA ALA A 1171 -22.13 13.51 -6.74
C ALA A 1171 -22.52 13.94 -5.31
N ASP A 1172 -21.56 14.45 -4.54
CA ASP A 1172 -21.79 14.92 -3.17
C ASP A 1172 -22.17 16.40 -3.10
N ILE A 1173 -22.98 16.75 -2.10
CA ILE A 1173 -23.57 18.09 -1.96
C ILE A 1173 -22.68 18.97 -1.08
N LEU A 1174 -21.95 19.89 -1.70
CA LEU A 1174 -21.11 20.88 -1.02
C LEU A 1174 -21.95 22.12 -0.68
N THR A 1175 -21.77 22.64 0.54
CA THR A 1175 -22.52 23.78 1.06
C THR A 1175 -21.64 24.77 1.81
N VAL A 1176 -21.93 26.07 1.61
CA VAL A 1176 -21.43 27.18 2.44
C VAL A 1176 -22.56 28.17 2.73
N PRO A 1177 -22.56 28.84 3.91
CA PRO A 1177 -23.59 29.80 4.28
C PRO A 1177 -23.32 31.18 3.65
N GLY A 1178 -24.40 31.92 3.38
CA GLY A 1178 -24.31 33.36 3.12
C GLY A 1178 -24.00 34.17 4.40
N SER A 1179 -23.76 35.47 4.27
CA SER A 1179 -23.63 36.36 5.43
C SER A 1179 -24.95 36.45 6.21
N PRO A 1180 -24.98 36.42 7.56
CA PRO A 1180 -23.84 36.45 8.49
C PRO A 1180 -23.48 35.07 9.08
N GLY A 1181 -23.24 34.05 8.24
CA GLY A 1181 -23.08 32.66 8.69
C GLY A 1181 -21.72 31.99 8.47
N GLY A 1182 -20.77 32.61 7.75
CA GLY A 1182 -19.49 31.95 7.44
C GLY A 1182 -18.51 31.82 8.61
N PRO A 1183 -17.35 31.20 8.37
CA PRO A 1183 -16.91 30.58 7.11
C PRO A 1183 -17.11 29.04 7.17
N HIS A 1184 -18.30 28.56 7.55
CA HIS A 1184 -18.55 27.13 7.83
C HIS A 1184 -18.85 26.31 6.57
N THR A 1185 -17.89 25.53 6.11
CA THR A 1185 -18.02 24.64 4.94
C THR A 1185 -18.46 23.24 5.36
N ARG A 1186 -19.43 22.66 4.65
CA ARG A 1186 -19.89 21.27 4.85
C ARG A 1186 -20.11 20.56 3.53
N ALA A 1187 -19.84 19.26 3.49
CA ALA A 1187 -20.22 18.36 2.40
C ALA A 1187 -21.06 17.19 2.94
N PHE A 1188 -22.06 16.78 2.17
CA PHE A 1188 -22.99 15.70 2.51
C PHE A 1188 -23.02 14.66 1.41
N SER A 1189 -23.08 13.38 1.77
CA SER A 1189 -23.16 12.30 0.77
C SER A 1189 -24.37 12.47 -0.14
N GLY A 1190 -24.15 12.38 -1.46
CA GLY A 1190 -25.19 12.33 -2.49
C GLY A 1190 -26.17 11.17 -2.28
N VAL A 1191 -25.75 10.08 -1.64
CA VAL A 1191 -26.57 8.88 -1.44
C VAL A 1191 -27.45 8.94 -0.18
N ASP A 1192 -26.88 9.34 0.97
CA ASP A 1192 -27.55 9.16 2.28
C ASP A 1192 -27.52 10.38 3.23
N LEU A 1193 -26.98 11.53 2.78
CA LEU A 1193 -26.80 12.75 3.55
C LEU A 1193 -25.90 12.63 4.79
N SER A 1194 -25.03 11.61 4.86
CA SER A 1194 -23.96 11.55 5.87
C SER A 1194 -22.97 12.73 5.73
N ASP A 1195 -22.45 13.23 6.85
CA ASP A 1195 -21.43 14.30 6.86
C ASP A 1195 -20.10 13.75 6.31
N LEU A 1196 -19.65 14.27 5.16
CA LEU A 1196 -18.36 13.93 4.54
C LEU A 1196 -17.24 14.93 4.91
N ALA A 1197 -17.58 16.22 4.96
CA ALA A 1197 -16.66 17.28 5.41
C ALA A 1197 -17.40 18.31 6.28
N ASN A 1198 -16.73 18.86 7.31
CA ASN A 1198 -17.35 19.77 8.26
C ASN A 1198 -16.30 20.65 8.98
N PHE A 1199 -15.98 21.83 8.45
CA PHE A 1199 -14.86 22.66 8.91
C PHE A 1199 -15.07 24.17 8.64
N TYR A 1200 -14.14 25.00 9.11
CA TYR A 1200 -14.17 26.45 8.87
C TYR A 1200 -13.11 26.86 7.83
N SER A 1201 -13.53 27.32 6.65
CA SER A 1201 -12.66 27.78 5.55
C SER A 1201 -12.10 29.19 5.78
N GLY A 1202 -11.68 29.48 7.02
CA GLY A 1202 -11.17 30.77 7.46
C GLY A 1202 -11.35 30.97 8.98
N PRO A 1203 -11.02 32.16 9.50
CA PRO A 1203 -11.18 32.45 10.92
C PRO A 1203 -12.64 32.33 11.35
N SER A 1204 -12.94 31.53 12.39
CA SER A 1204 -14.31 31.31 12.90
C SER A 1204 -14.98 32.55 13.52
N THR A 1205 -14.33 33.71 13.45
CA THR A 1205 -14.88 35.03 13.79
C THR A 1205 -15.28 35.86 12.56
N ASN A 1206 -15.01 35.38 11.35
CA ASN A 1206 -15.44 36.00 10.10
C ASN A 1206 -16.84 35.49 9.73
N PHE A 1207 -17.86 36.29 9.96
CA PHE A 1207 -19.24 35.92 9.68
C PHE A 1207 -19.69 36.26 8.24
N ASP A 1208 -18.81 36.79 7.38
CA ASP A 1208 -19.14 37.02 5.98
C ASP A 1208 -19.40 35.68 5.26
N GLY A 1209 -20.06 35.71 4.09
CA GLY A 1209 -20.35 34.47 3.35
C GLY A 1209 -19.10 33.85 2.71
N LEU A 1210 -19.29 32.71 2.06
CA LEU A 1210 -18.31 32.12 1.13
C LEU A 1210 -18.99 31.74 -0.19
N PHE A 1211 -18.20 31.49 -1.24
CA PHE A 1211 -18.60 30.70 -2.40
C PHE A 1211 -17.83 29.38 -2.37
N VAL A 1212 -18.35 28.33 -3.00
CA VAL A 1212 -17.78 26.98 -2.96
C VAL A 1212 -17.83 26.32 -4.34
N ALA A 1213 -16.81 25.50 -4.62
CA ALA A 1213 -16.70 24.56 -5.73
C ALA A 1213 -15.87 23.35 -5.24
N GLY A 1214 -15.72 22.30 -6.04
CA GLY A 1214 -15.01 21.08 -5.66
C GLY A 1214 -14.40 20.34 -6.85
N GLY A 1215 -13.71 19.23 -6.58
CA GLY A 1215 -13.22 18.32 -7.62
C GLY A 1215 -11.86 18.62 -8.23
N ILE A 1216 -11.15 19.66 -7.78
CA ILE A 1216 -9.78 19.89 -8.26
C ILE A 1216 -8.79 18.94 -7.59
N SER A 1217 -7.72 18.63 -8.32
CA SER A 1217 -6.63 17.76 -7.88
C SER A 1217 -5.29 18.48 -7.98
N LYS A 1218 -4.86 19.16 -6.91
CA LYS A 1218 -3.50 19.73 -6.89
C LYS A 1218 -2.47 18.60 -6.78
N VAL A 1219 -1.74 18.34 -7.88
CA VAL A 1219 -0.43 17.68 -7.81
C VAL A 1219 0.44 18.43 -6.78
N PRO A 1220 1.08 17.75 -5.81
CA PRO A 1220 1.85 18.44 -4.79
C PRO A 1220 3.02 19.21 -5.38
N LEU A 1221 2.96 20.55 -5.29
CA LEU A 1221 4.17 21.37 -5.36
C LEU A 1221 5.02 21.04 -4.14
N GLU A 1222 5.99 20.16 -4.34
CA GLU A 1222 7.01 19.83 -3.35
C GLU A 1222 7.62 21.13 -2.79
N ASN A 1223 7.49 21.33 -1.48
CA ASN A 1223 7.76 22.59 -0.79
C ASN A 1223 8.94 23.37 -1.39
N ALA A 1224 8.65 24.49 -2.05
CA ALA A 1224 9.67 25.48 -2.38
C ALA A 1224 10.34 25.91 -1.07
N VAL A 1225 11.57 25.44 -0.85
CA VAL A 1225 12.39 25.78 0.32
C VAL A 1225 12.38 27.31 0.45
N PRO A 1226 12.03 27.90 1.61
CA PRO A 1226 11.87 29.34 1.73
C PRO A 1226 13.11 30.09 1.25
N ALA A 1227 12.98 30.76 0.11
CA ALA A 1227 14.06 31.49 -0.54
C ALA A 1227 14.34 32.85 0.15
N SER A 1228 14.51 32.84 1.48
CA SER A 1228 15.15 33.92 2.24
C SER A 1228 15.33 33.57 3.73
N PHE A 1229 16.46 32.96 4.09
CA PHE A 1229 17.12 33.31 5.35
C PHE A 1229 18.07 34.48 5.09
N GLU A 1230 17.53 35.71 5.11
CA GLU A 1230 18.38 36.91 5.11
C GLU A 1230 19.21 36.95 6.40
N PHE A 1231 20.52 36.70 6.28
CA PHE A 1231 21.44 37.01 7.35
C PHE A 1231 21.66 38.53 7.38
N SER A 1232 21.00 39.21 8.33
CA SER A 1232 21.14 40.66 8.50
C SER A 1232 22.58 41.03 8.91
N VAL A 1233 23.40 41.42 7.93
CA VAL A 1233 24.68 42.09 8.16
C VAL A 1233 24.50 43.57 7.87
N LYS A 1234 24.61 44.39 8.92
CA LYS A 1234 24.58 45.84 8.79
C LYS A 1234 25.94 46.32 8.29
N GLU A 1235 25.97 47.05 7.17
CA GLU A 1235 27.18 47.61 6.58
C GLU A 1235 27.97 48.53 7.53
N PRO A 1236 29.23 48.84 7.17
CA PRO A 1236 29.45 50.22 6.73
C PRO A 1236 30.25 50.38 5.42
N ASP A 1237 29.73 51.28 4.57
CA ASP A 1237 30.36 52.10 3.54
C ASP A 1237 31.84 51.86 3.11
N THR A 1238 32.00 51.54 1.81
CA THR A 1238 32.76 52.23 0.72
C THR A 1238 33.94 53.21 1.05
N PRO A 1239 34.92 53.50 0.14
CA PRO A 1239 34.78 53.47 -1.34
C PRO A 1239 36.05 53.14 -2.19
N GLU A 1240 35.94 53.49 -3.48
CA GLU A 1240 36.98 53.92 -4.44
C GLU A 1240 37.78 52.90 -5.31
N ASP A 1241 37.35 52.85 -6.59
CA ASP A 1241 38.15 52.81 -7.83
C ASP A 1241 39.69 52.71 -7.73
N ILE A 1242 40.28 51.61 -8.24
CA ILE A 1242 41.47 51.67 -9.13
C ILE A 1242 41.45 50.53 -10.18
N ASN A 1243 41.60 50.93 -11.45
CA ASN A 1243 42.02 50.14 -12.63
C ASN A 1243 43.30 50.87 -13.18
N PRO A 1244 44.21 50.34 -14.04
CA PRO A 1244 44.32 49.03 -14.71
C PRO A 1244 45.77 48.41 -14.75
N GLN A 1245 45.93 47.31 -15.52
CA GLN A 1245 47.18 46.73 -16.09
C GLN A 1245 48.13 46.01 -15.10
N THR A 1246 48.60 44.78 -15.31
CA THR A 1246 49.19 44.20 -16.54
C THR A 1246 49.11 42.66 -16.53
N THR A 1247 48.75 42.03 -17.65
CA THR A 1247 48.74 40.57 -17.80
C THR A 1247 50.11 40.00 -18.19
N SER A 1248 50.59 39.00 -17.44
CA SER A 1248 51.64 38.06 -17.89
C SER A 1248 51.44 36.70 -17.24
N SER A 1249 51.61 35.63 -18.02
CA SER A 1249 51.12 34.27 -17.73
C SER A 1249 52.02 33.42 -16.82
N LYS A 1250 51.42 32.80 -15.78
CA LYS A 1250 51.85 31.60 -15.03
C LYS A 1250 50.60 31.01 -14.35
N LYS A 1251 50.46 29.72 -14.04
CA LYS A 1251 51.17 28.46 -14.40
C LYS A 1251 50.14 27.31 -14.24
N SER A 1252 50.46 26.10 -14.70
CA SER A 1252 49.56 24.93 -14.58
C SER A 1252 49.63 24.26 -13.20
N TRP A 1253 48.53 23.64 -12.80
CA TRP A 1253 48.18 22.94 -11.54
C TRP A 1253 49.14 21.86 -10.96
N TYR A 1254 50.36 21.73 -11.48
CA TYR A 1254 51.31 20.68 -11.09
C TYR A 1254 52.38 21.13 -10.08
N GLU A 1255 52.29 22.34 -9.50
CA GLU A 1255 53.31 22.90 -8.57
C GLU A 1255 52.80 23.16 -7.13
N ASP A 1256 51.52 22.95 -6.81
CA ASP A 1256 50.94 23.30 -5.48
C ASP A 1256 50.88 22.12 -4.49
N VAL A 1257 51.44 20.95 -4.83
CA VAL A 1257 51.34 19.72 -4.02
C VAL A 1257 52.24 19.74 -2.76
N ASP A 1258 53.25 20.60 -2.71
CA ASP A 1258 54.22 20.67 -1.59
C ASP A 1258 53.76 21.57 -0.41
N GLU A 1259 52.69 22.37 -0.55
CA GLU A 1259 52.22 23.26 0.53
C GLU A 1259 51.22 22.54 1.48
N PHE A 1260 50.63 21.42 1.05
CA PHE A 1260 49.75 20.58 1.88
C PHE A 1260 50.47 19.87 3.04
N PHE A 1261 51.80 19.67 2.94
CA PHE A 1261 52.59 18.93 3.94
C PHE A 1261 53.16 19.76 5.09
N GLN A 1262 52.98 21.09 5.12
CA GLN A 1262 53.52 21.96 6.18
C GLN A 1262 52.51 22.35 7.28
N SER A 1263 51.23 22.01 7.15
CA SER A 1263 50.20 22.27 8.18
C SER A 1263 50.13 21.20 9.29
N ALA A 1264 50.74 20.03 9.08
CA ALA A 1264 50.66 18.89 10.00
C ALA A 1264 51.53 19.01 11.28
N GLU A 1265 52.52 19.92 11.32
CA GLU A 1265 53.38 20.10 12.51
C GLU A 1265 52.85 21.13 13.53
N GLU A 1266 51.87 21.96 13.18
CA GLU A 1266 51.34 22.97 14.13
C GLU A 1266 50.23 22.43 15.05
N ILE A 1267 49.48 21.41 14.62
CA ILE A 1267 48.42 20.79 15.44
C ILE A 1267 48.99 20.04 16.66
N ASN A 1268 50.19 19.45 16.54
CA ASN A 1268 50.86 18.74 17.64
C ASN A 1268 51.37 19.67 18.78
N LYS A 1269 51.33 21.00 18.61
CA LYS A 1269 51.67 21.95 19.68
C LYS A 1269 50.48 22.36 20.56
N LEU A 1270 49.24 22.05 20.17
CA LEU A 1270 48.05 22.47 20.94
C LEU A 1270 47.74 21.58 22.17
N PHE A 1271 48.22 20.32 22.19
CA PHE A 1271 47.82 19.33 23.19
C PHE A 1271 48.89 18.95 24.24
N SER A 1272 50.06 19.59 24.25
CA SER A 1272 51.13 19.33 25.23
C SER A 1272 51.10 20.24 26.47
N GLY A 1273 50.09 21.11 26.61
CA GLY A 1273 50.06 22.20 27.60
C GLY A 1273 49.25 21.99 28.89
N LEU A 1274 48.40 20.96 28.99
CA LEU A 1274 47.46 20.79 30.12
C LEU A 1274 47.72 19.49 30.91
N GLY A 1275 48.86 19.46 31.61
CA GLY A 1275 49.10 18.50 32.68
C GLY A 1275 48.15 18.71 33.85
N ILE A 1276 47.15 17.85 33.96
CA ILE A 1276 46.07 17.89 34.97
C ILE A 1276 45.69 16.48 35.47
N LYS A 1277 46.64 15.55 35.36
CA LYS A 1277 46.55 14.13 35.73
C LYS A 1277 47.90 13.67 36.29
#